data_AF-A0A9P6ZRP2-F1
#
_entry.id   AF-A0A9P6ZRP2-F1
#
_cell.length_a   1.000
_cell.length_b   1.000
_cell.length_c   1.000
_cell.angle_alpha   90.00
_cell.angle_beta   90.00
_cell.angle_gamma   90.00
#
_symmetry.space_group_name_H-M   'P 1'
#
loop_
_entity.id
_entity.type
_entity.pdbx_description
1 polymer ?
#
loop_
_entity_poly.entity_id
_entity_poly.type
_entity_poly.pdbx_seq_one_letter_code
_entity_poly.pdbx_strand_id
1 'polypeptide(L)'
;MFSPFHNALPPSVYCAINNMEIHVQHDLGTEPSTSLSRPPSNSHISTPGSHSFRPPLGPFSILVILLHSTIMPGSCEGQCIRLELIRLNDLPLPSDRIPAGFYVSVNVDLRRRWKSPVRVLSSDEAELLGDVVTLSLCDVPELSVEIKVSYELGRMLGSGEVVGKLETSWDELLNHDEPFELSFPSICGDHPSLTLKATVVHPCDDQDAALSDVLVDCEIARDTDAGHAQFAEYMTSENVSHLNAAVEHFQLVLDQCPVSHPDRAAALTNFAYARLQGYIRNDLQDIDTTTSLFREALALRPQPHPDHPLSLYNLIDALTWHHNKESTASDIREAAQLYHELLPLCIEGTYLRSVAAGENGVGYVIRGCNNLPIDASDEDICLRRVVFELCPVGQQHRPETLDKLAWALQSRFAQCGDIDDVDESIHLRREAVSLCPKEYAGRDSYLNNLAYSLRVRFDHQGKPNDLDEAISLYEEALRLCPVGRESRDASLDNLGGALVTRSNERSDIDDITRAISLYREALPLCPPGHPSRDTTLNNLARALKTRYEELDVSEDLNEAINLYRESLPLMQLDDPERYITLYSLSAALCSRFTQTQENGDVEEAIQLCQEALASLPSLHPGRCRIHAWLQEAYLSCYHLQHNPVDLSLAVENFRLASRHPTFGLPERIIEAYKWTVAAEQHGHGSALEAYSTFFELLDAHLVTRSSATSRREAAPAFHYARTLPVDAASCAIRCDNLRHAAELVEQGRGQQWSLASRLRTPVEDLESANPKLAHNYLELSKRISNAAQSSATITDRAAVDRAATEYRRLTSQWEAAVAEIRNLRAFSRFLLPPSYEDLQAAARQGPVIILIASEYSRSAIIVPTSGDPHHVPLPSVTFADLNNLKDRFARAIRHASTMGPQVPRDDLIVLLRTVWDEIMLPIVNVLQQDLKLKSHSRIWLCPTAAFTSIPLHAAHPFRTNADRSKEPCLEDLYICSYTPTLSALVRSRQMMKKRVTPSFVTIGQGQPGTGKGKALLAVDSELELVHKLVPAMANCTTISGDAATRAGALQALEEHTWVHLACHGKQDPKQPYNSHFVMRDEHLTLLDIMERDIPHAEFAFLSACHTAVGDEETPDEVIHLAAGLQFSGFKSVIGTLWEVDHSVAQHVVGAFYENMFMDLKDGGVMDCTKAAWALNRATHAVKAEVPLEQRMVFVHIVFATSSSGTSSNYPLAPTPVCTNDRDAEGVACKTSKVHRIAHGPDSWQPMIMGGEGKSWVGRNDHHDQAPSQPLLRV
;
A
#
# COMPACT_ATOMS: atom_id res chain seq x y z
N MET A 1 21.80 -0.76 40.88
CA MET A 1 21.08 -0.45 42.15
C MET A 1 19.59 -0.56 41.88
N PHE A 2 18.91 -1.41 42.65
CA PHE A 2 17.46 -1.55 42.85
C PHE A 2 16.54 -1.89 41.64
N SER A 3 16.20 -3.18 41.57
CA SER A 3 14.81 -3.65 41.41
C SER A 3 13.92 -3.01 42.49
N PRO A 4 12.61 -2.78 42.26
CA PRO A 4 11.66 -3.69 42.93
C PRO A 4 10.24 -3.87 42.29
N PHE A 5 9.59 -4.94 42.77
CA PHE A 5 8.14 -5.16 43.00
C PHE A 5 7.29 -6.03 42.04
N HIS A 6 7.22 -7.31 42.39
CA HIS A 6 5.98 -8.09 42.44
C HIS A 6 5.00 -7.55 43.51
N ASN A 7 3.69 -7.49 43.21
CA ASN A 7 2.62 -7.98 44.09
C ASN A 7 1.19 -7.90 43.50
N ALA A 8 0.51 -9.06 43.56
CA ALA A 8 -0.85 -9.29 44.07
C ALA A 8 -2.07 -8.66 43.37
N LEU A 9 -2.83 -9.53 42.67
CA LEU A 9 -4.27 -9.39 42.43
C LEU A 9 -5.08 -9.95 43.63
N PRO A 10 -6.14 -9.28 44.12
CA PRO A 10 -7.07 -9.84 45.09
C PRO A 10 -8.28 -10.56 44.43
N PRO A 11 -9.09 -11.34 45.20
CA PRO A 11 -9.94 -12.43 44.67
C PRO A 11 -11.44 -12.10 44.47
N SER A 12 -12.05 -12.86 43.55
CA SER A 12 -13.44 -13.40 43.49
C SER A 12 -14.66 -12.51 43.73
N VAL A 13 -15.58 -12.46 42.73
CA VAL A 13 -17.05 -12.57 42.91
C VAL A 13 -17.70 -13.32 41.73
N TYR A 14 -18.55 -14.30 42.07
CA TYR A 14 -19.41 -15.18 41.27
C TYR A 14 -20.81 -14.57 40.99
N CYS A 15 -21.40 -14.83 39.80
CA CYS A 15 -22.82 -15.15 39.50
C CYS A 15 -22.98 -15.22 37.96
N ALA A 16 -23.21 -16.35 37.28
CA ALA A 16 -24.32 -17.32 37.28
C ALA A 16 -25.61 -16.84 36.56
N ILE A 17 -26.24 -17.79 35.84
CA ILE A 17 -27.52 -17.78 35.05
C ILE A 17 -27.27 -17.74 33.52
N ASN A 18 -27.71 -18.70 32.66
CA ASN A 18 -28.49 -19.93 32.84
C ASN A 18 -28.29 -20.91 31.66
N ASN A 19 -28.44 -22.19 32.00
CA ASN A 19 -28.57 -23.37 31.13
C ASN A 19 -29.80 -23.35 30.21
N MET A 20 -29.69 -24.02 29.07
CA MET A 20 -30.76 -24.91 28.59
C MET A 20 -30.14 -26.09 27.82
N GLU A 21 -30.02 -27.22 28.50
CA GLU A 21 -29.86 -28.56 27.91
C GLU A 21 -31.22 -29.04 27.39
N ILE A 22 -31.24 -29.71 26.24
CA ILE A 22 -32.08 -30.89 26.01
C ILE A 22 -31.24 -31.93 25.27
N HIS A 23 -30.86 -32.99 26.00
CA HIS A 23 -30.42 -34.29 25.50
C HIS A 23 -31.63 -35.12 25.06
N VAL A 24 -31.55 -35.83 23.92
CA VAL A 24 -32.02 -37.23 23.80
C VAL A 24 -31.13 -37.97 22.79
N GLN A 25 -30.50 -39.06 23.27
CA GLN A 25 -29.83 -40.12 22.49
C GLN A 25 -30.86 -41.14 21.96
N HIS A 26 -30.63 -41.73 20.78
CA HIS A 26 -30.18 -43.14 20.61
C HIS A 26 -30.53 -43.73 19.22
N ASP A 27 -29.52 -44.43 18.69
CA ASP A 27 -29.54 -45.71 17.96
C ASP A 27 -29.83 -45.85 16.45
N LEU A 28 -28.74 -46.24 15.77
CA LEU A 28 -28.52 -47.45 14.95
C LEU A 28 -29.40 -47.68 13.70
N GLY A 29 -28.71 -47.75 12.56
CA GLY A 29 -28.84 -48.92 11.67
C GLY A 29 -29.20 -48.66 10.21
N THR A 30 -28.28 -49.08 9.34
CA THR A 30 -28.48 -49.71 8.02
C THR A 30 -28.90 -48.86 6.82
N GLU A 31 -27.93 -48.69 5.91
CA GLU A 31 -28.03 -48.65 4.45
C GLU A 31 -28.72 -49.91 3.85
N PRO A 32 -28.97 -50.03 2.51
CA PRO A 32 -28.93 -49.01 1.44
C PRO A 32 -30.10 -49.10 0.42
N SER A 33 -30.04 -48.22 -0.59
CA SER A 33 -30.36 -48.46 -2.03
C SER A 33 -31.56 -47.76 -2.68
N THR A 34 -31.18 -47.00 -3.72
CA THR A 34 -31.82 -46.84 -5.05
C THR A 34 -33.06 -45.96 -5.26
N SER A 35 -32.87 -45.11 -6.28
CA SER A 35 -33.84 -44.59 -7.27
C SER A 35 -34.78 -43.46 -6.83
N LEU A 36 -34.71 -42.33 -7.55
CA LEU A 36 -35.81 -41.83 -8.39
C LEU A 36 -35.48 -40.48 -9.05
N SER A 37 -35.75 -40.46 -10.36
CA SER A 37 -36.21 -39.38 -11.23
C SER A 37 -36.71 -38.06 -10.61
N ARG A 38 -36.29 -36.92 -11.23
CA ARG A 38 -37.00 -35.67 -11.67
C ARG A 38 -38.41 -35.35 -11.11
N PRO A 39 -38.95 -34.10 -11.16
CA PRO A 39 -38.47 -32.71 -11.50
C PRO A 39 -38.96 -31.69 -10.39
N PRO A 40 -39.26 -30.36 -10.54
CA PRO A 40 -39.28 -29.44 -11.70
C PRO A 40 -38.74 -27.99 -11.51
N SER A 41 -38.75 -27.29 -12.64
CA SER A 41 -38.54 -25.87 -12.94
C SER A 41 -39.40 -24.86 -12.18
N ASN A 42 -38.85 -23.70 -11.75
CA ASN A 42 -38.94 -22.38 -12.44
C ASN A 42 -38.56 -21.17 -11.55
N SER A 43 -37.88 -20.18 -12.18
CA SER A 43 -37.92 -18.71 -11.94
C SER A 43 -37.29 -18.12 -10.66
N HIS A 44 -36.63 -16.95 -10.61
CA HIS A 44 -36.04 -15.98 -11.55
C HIS A 44 -35.35 -14.85 -10.71
N ILE A 45 -34.42 -14.07 -11.31
CA ILE A 45 -33.92 -12.69 -10.94
C ILE A 45 -32.82 -12.61 -9.85
N SER A 46 -31.70 -11.86 -9.95
CA SER A 46 -31.03 -11.04 -10.98
C SER A 46 -29.72 -10.43 -10.44
N THR A 47 -28.68 -10.22 -11.27
CA THR A 47 -27.62 -9.16 -11.18
C THR A 47 -26.63 -9.25 -12.37
N PRO A 48 -25.78 -8.24 -12.67
CA PRO A 48 -25.90 -7.43 -13.89
C PRO A 48 -24.69 -7.54 -14.84
N GLY A 49 -24.80 -6.86 -15.99
CA GLY A 49 -24.03 -7.11 -17.20
C GLY A 49 -22.56 -6.69 -17.24
N SER A 50 -21.84 -7.41 -18.09
CA SER A 50 -20.62 -6.98 -18.77
C SER A 50 -20.86 -7.01 -20.28
N HIS A 51 -20.54 -5.90 -20.93
CA HIS A 51 -20.69 -5.69 -22.37
C HIS A 51 -19.69 -6.53 -23.16
N SER A 52 -20.19 -7.46 -23.97
CA SER A 52 -19.47 -7.99 -25.14
C SER A 52 -20.22 -7.57 -26.41
N PHE A 53 -19.52 -6.79 -27.24
CA PHE A 53 -19.95 -6.44 -28.59
C PHE A 53 -19.99 -7.73 -29.43
N ARG A 54 -21.19 -8.29 -29.61
CA ARG A 54 -21.48 -9.21 -30.73
C ARG A 54 -21.96 -8.36 -31.91
N PRO A 55 -21.36 -8.45 -33.11
CA PRO A 55 -22.02 -7.96 -34.30
C PRO A 55 -23.25 -8.84 -34.61
N PRO A 56 -24.33 -8.27 -35.16
CA PRO A 56 -25.50 -9.04 -35.52
C PRO A 56 -25.20 -9.95 -36.71
N LEU A 57 -25.57 -11.23 -36.58
CA LEU A 57 -25.79 -12.11 -37.73
C LEU A 57 -26.88 -11.47 -38.60
N GLY A 58 -26.46 -10.76 -39.64
CA GLY A 58 -27.34 -10.33 -40.71
C GLY A 58 -27.85 -11.55 -41.49
N PRO A 59 -29.01 -11.45 -42.15
CA PRO A 59 -29.51 -12.52 -43.00
C PRO A 59 -28.47 -12.77 -44.10
N PHE A 60 -28.02 -14.02 -44.24
CA PHE A 60 -27.16 -14.41 -45.35
C PHE A 60 -27.83 -13.97 -46.66
N SER A 61 -27.18 -13.05 -47.34
CA SER A 61 -27.63 -12.46 -48.59
C SER A 61 -27.42 -13.48 -49.69
N ILE A 62 -28.50 -13.98 -50.28
CA ILE A 62 -28.46 -14.74 -51.52
C ILE A 62 -28.06 -13.75 -52.61
N LEU A 63 -26.81 -13.83 -53.08
CA LEU A 63 -26.31 -13.05 -54.20
C LEU A 63 -26.84 -13.68 -55.50
N VAL A 64 -27.95 -13.18 -56.01
CA VAL A 64 -28.46 -13.51 -57.35
C VAL A 64 -27.68 -12.68 -58.38
N ILE A 65 -26.84 -13.31 -59.18
CA ILE A 65 -26.21 -12.69 -60.37
C ILE A 65 -26.89 -13.25 -61.62
N LEU A 66 -27.63 -12.39 -62.31
CA LEU A 66 -28.25 -12.65 -63.63
C LEU A 66 -27.28 -12.26 -64.75
N LEU A 67 -26.91 -13.19 -65.63
CA LEU A 67 -26.38 -12.87 -66.97
C LEU A 67 -26.86 -13.90 -68.02
N HIS A 68 -27.57 -13.41 -69.04
CA HIS A 68 -28.07 -14.13 -70.21
C HIS A 68 -26.95 -14.47 -71.21
N SER A 69 -26.96 -15.67 -71.82
CA SER A 69 -26.98 -15.80 -73.29
C SER A 69 -27.30 -17.23 -73.81
N THR A 70 -28.33 -17.29 -74.66
CA THR A 70 -28.60 -18.19 -75.80
C THR A 70 -28.44 -19.72 -75.69
N ILE A 71 -29.60 -20.37 -75.56
CA ILE A 71 -29.88 -21.80 -75.78
C ILE A 71 -29.79 -22.14 -77.29
N MET A 72 -29.14 -23.26 -77.61
CA MET A 72 -29.42 -24.08 -78.81
C MET A 72 -30.03 -25.41 -78.36
N PRO A 73 -31.14 -25.88 -78.98
CA PRO A 73 -31.88 -27.04 -78.49
C PRO A 73 -31.40 -28.34 -79.12
N GLY A 74 -31.18 -29.36 -78.28
CA GLY A 74 -31.20 -30.76 -78.69
C GLY A 74 -29.97 -31.57 -78.32
N SER A 75 -29.93 -32.08 -77.08
CA SER A 75 -29.63 -33.49 -76.74
C SER A 75 -29.36 -33.63 -75.23
N CYS A 76 -30.09 -34.55 -74.60
CA CYS A 76 -30.00 -35.03 -73.21
C CYS A 76 -30.38 -34.04 -72.09
N GLU A 77 -31.52 -34.31 -71.46
CA GLU A 77 -31.87 -33.80 -70.12
C GLU A 77 -30.78 -34.29 -69.14
N GLY A 78 -29.93 -33.39 -68.65
CA GLY A 78 -28.79 -33.73 -67.80
C GLY A 78 -29.23 -34.07 -66.38
N GLN A 79 -29.39 -35.36 -66.07
CA GLN A 79 -29.53 -35.84 -64.69
C GLN A 79 -28.22 -35.64 -63.93
N CYS A 80 -28.28 -35.08 -62.71
CA CYS A 80 -27.12 -34.82 -61.85
C CYS A 80 -27.18 -35.71 -60.60
N ILE A 81 -26.04 -35.98 -59.96
CA ILE A 81 -25.98 -36.79 -58.73
C ILE A 81 -25.48 -35.91 -57.58
N ARG A 82 -26.32 -35.71 -56.57
CA ARG A 82 -25.91 -35.09 -55.30
C ARG A 82 -25.32 -36.17 -54.41
N LEU A 83 -24.08 -35.97 -53.95
CA LEU A 83 -23.39 -36.87 -53.02
C LEU A 83 -23.34 -36.22 -51.64
N GLU A 84 -23.87 -36.89 -50.63
CA GLU A 84 -23.87 -36.43 -49.24
C GLU A 84 -23.15 -37.42 -48.34
N LEU A 85 -22.09 -37.00 -47.65
CA LEU A 85 -21.37 -37.89 -46.73
C LEU A 85 -22.16 -37.97 -45.41
N ILE A 86 -22.54 -39.19 -44.99
CA ILE A 86 -23.47 -39.38 -43.86
C ILE A 86 -22.75 -39.81 -42.58
N ARG A 87 -21.69 -40.62 -42.68
CA ARG A 87 -21.08 -41.23 -41.49
C ARG A 87 -19.57 -41.42 -41.68
N LEU A 88 -18.78 -40.86 -40.76
CA LEU A 88 -17.36 -41.16 -40.55
C LEU A 88 -17.15 -41.35 -39.05
N ASN A 89 -17.22 -42.59 -38.58
CA ASN A 89 -16.86 -42.93 -37.20
C ASN A 89 -15.69 -43.90 -37.22
N ASP A 90 -14.70 -43.65 -36.36
CA ASP A 90 -13.56 -44.55 -36.05
C ASP A 90 -12.83 -45.09 -37.28
N LEU A 91 -12.45 -44.19 -38.20
CA LEU A 91 -11.60 -44.55 -39.34
C LEU A 91 -10.14 -44.66 -38.92
N PRO A 92 -9.50 -45.84 -39.06
CA PRO A 92 -8.05 -45.92 -38.97
C PRO A 92 -7.46 -45.20 -40.19
N LEU A 93 -6.91 -44.01 -39.97
CA LEU A 93 -6.20 -43.28 -41.00
C LEU A 93 -4.89 -44.03 -41.33
N PRO A 94 -4.44 -44.06 -42.59
CA PRO A 94 -3.19 -44.72 -42.98
C PRO A 94 -1.94 -44.06 -42.35
N SER A 95 -2.09 -42.86 -41.82
CA SER A 95 -1.04 -41.99 -41.28
C SER A 95 -1.43 -41.49 -39.89
N ASP A 96 -0.43 -41.41 -38.98
CA ASP A 96 -0.56 -40.79 -37.65
C ASP A 96 -0.73 -39.26 -37.73
N ARG A 97 -0.85 -38.69 -38.94
CA ARG A 97 -1.00 -37.26 -39.18
C ARG A 97 -2.43 -36.80 -38.94
N ILE A 98 -2.57 -35.66 -38.24
CA ILE A 98 -3.86 -35.01 -37.99
C ILE A 98 -4.48 -34.54 -39.33
N PRO A 99 -5.63 -35.08 -39.74
CA PRO A 99 -6.32 -34.62 -40.95
C PRO A 99 -6.91 -33.22 -40.72
N ALA A 100 -6.73 -32.34 -41.69
CA ALA A 100 -7.37 -31.03 -41.69
C ALA A 100 -8.85 -31.13 -42.11
N GLY A 101 -9.16 -32.11 -42.97
CA GLY A 101 -10.51 -32.37 -43.42
C GLY A 101 -10.57 -33.50 -44.45
N PHE A 102 -11.77 -33.76 -44.97
CA PHE A 102 -12.00 -34.71 -46.06
C PHE A 102 -12.55 -34.01 -47.28
N TYR A 103 -12.31 -34.61 -48.43
CA TYR A 103 -12.96 -34.22 -49.67
C TYR A 103 -13.24 -35.44 -50.54
N VAL A 104 -14.27 -35.34 -51.38
CA VAL A 104 -14.63 -36.38 -52.34
C VAL A 104 -14.03 -36.00 -53.68
N SER A 105 -13.31 -36.93 -54.29
CA SER A 105 -12.78 -36.82 -55.63
C SER A 105 -13.52 -37.78 -56.55
N VAL A 106 -13.99 -37.30 -57.69
CA VAL A 106 -14.65 -38.12 -58.70
C VAL A 106 -13.78 -38.12 -59.96
N ASN A 107 -13.20 -39.28 -60.26
CA ASN A 107 -12.33 -39.51 -61.40
C ASN A 107 -13.16 -40.15 -62.53
N VAL A 108 -13.29 -39.43 -63.66
CA VAL A 108 -14.01 -39.90 -64.86
C VAL A 108 -13.04 -40.53 -65.86
N ASP A 109 -11.83 -39.97 -65.99
CA ASP A 109 -10.72 -40.53 -66.76
C ASP A 109 -9.37 -39.98 -66.25
N LEU A 110 -8.24 -40.35 -66.88
CA LEU A 110 -6.90 -39.88 -66.52
C LEU A 110 -6.71 -38.35 -66.58
N ARG A 111 -7.64 -37.59 -67.17
CA ARG A 111 -7.55 -36.14 -67.39
C ARG A 111 -8.72 -35.36 -66.77
N ARG A 112 -9.82 -36.01 -66.39
CA ARG A 112 -11.04 -35.39 -65.86
C ARG A 112 -11.27 -35.86 -64.41
N ARG A 113 -10.96 -34.98 -63.47
CA ARG A 113 -11.13 -35.17 -62.03
C ARG A 113 -11.91 -33.99 -61.45
N TRP A 114 -12.97 -34.27 -60.70
CA TRP A 114 -13.68 -33.29 -59.87
C TRP A 114 -13.27 -33.48 -58.41
N LYS A 115 -13.16 -32.39 -57.64
CA LYS A 115 -12.87 -32.42 -56.19
C LYS A 115 -13.87 -31.52 -55.45
N SER A 116 -14.43 -32.01 -54.35
CA SER A 116 -15.21 -31.17 -53.43
C SER A 116 -14.28 -30.22 -52.67
N PRO A 117 -14.82 -29.12 -52.09
CA PRO A 117 -14.11 -28.38 -51.06
C PRO A 117 -13.70 -29.29 -49.90
N VAL A 118 -12.57 -28.99 -49.27
CA VAL A 118 -12.14 -29.66 -48.04
C VAL A 118 -13.04 -29.20 -46.88
N ARG A 119 -13.57 -30.14 -46.10
CA ARG A 119 -14.44 -29.86 -44.96
C ARG A 119 -13.84 -30.39 -43.65
N VAL A 120 -13.90 -29.56 -42.60
CA VAL A 120 -13.28 -29.82 -41.28
C VAL A 120 -13.99 -30.98 -40.56
N LEU A 121 -13.23 -31.79 -39.84
CA LEU A 121 -13.71 -32.86 -38.95
C LEU A 121 -14.26 -32.30 -37.64
N SER A 122 -15.53 -32.61 -37.31
CA SER A 122 -16.07 -32.43 -35.95
C SER A 122 -15.94 -33.74 -35.14
N SER A 123 -15.74 -33.65 -33.82
CA SER A 123 -15.54 -34.78 -32.91
C SER A 123 -16.84 -35.49 -32.53
N ASP A 124 -17.99 -34.82 -32.61
CA ASP A 124 -19.22 -35.27 -31.94
C ASP A 124 -20.51 -35.27 -32.80
N GLU A 125 -20.51 -34.73 -34.02
CA GLU A 125 -21.75 -34.65 -34.82
C GLU A 125 -21.55 -35.09 -36.27
N ALA A 126 -22.27 -36.15 -36.64
CA ALA A 126 -22.50 -36.56 -38.02
C ALA A 126 -23.46 -35.55 -38.71
N GLU A 127 -22.97 -34.38 -39.10
CA GLU A 127 -23.74 -33.43 -39.90
C GLU A 127 -23.62 -33.70 -41.41
N LEU A 128 -24.77 -33.60 -42.10
CA LEU A 128 -24.94 -33.76 -43.54
C LEU A 128 -23.94 -32.89 -44.32
N LEU A 129 -22.98 -33.53 -44.97
CA LEU A 129 -22.11 -32.91 -45.98
C LEU A 129 -22.84 -32.85 -47.31
N GLY A 130 -23.70 -31.84 -47.54
CA GLY A 130 -24.44 -31.72 -48.80
C GLY A 130 -23.82 -30.73 -49.79
N ASP A 131 -22.90 -31.18 -50.65
CA ASP A 131 -22.48 -30.43 -51.84
C ASP A 131 -23.04 -31.10 -53.11
N VAL A 132 -23.56 -30.31 -54.06
CA VAL A 132 -24.16 -30.83 -55.31
C VAL A 132 -23.07 -30.99 -56.37
N VAL A 133 -22.91 -32.22 -56.90
CA VAL A 133 -22.00 -32.48 -58.01
C VAL A 133 -22.80 -32.55 -59.31
N THR A 134 -22.66 -31.53 -60.15
CA THR A 134 -23.29 -31.49 -61.47
C THR A 134 -22.32 -32.08 -62.50
N LEU A 135 -22.51 -33.33 -62.90
CA LEU A 135 -21.76 -33.96 -63.98
C LEU A 135 -22.67 -34.08 -65.20
N SER A 136 -22.31 -33.46 -66.33
CA SER A 136 -23.14 -33.48 -67.56
C SER A 136 -22.38 -34.07 -68.75
N LEU A 137 -22.90 -35.21 -69.25
CA LEU A 137 -22.63 -35.96 -70.50
C LEU A 137 -21.23 -36.60 -70.72
N CYS A 138 -21.20 -37.94 -70.83
CA CYS A 138 -21.32 -38.82 -72.02
C CYS A 138 -19.96 -39.09 -72.70
N ASP A 139 -19.44 -40.30 -72.44
CA ASP A 139 -18.63 -41.17 -73.33
C ASP A 139 -17.75 -42.18 -72.56
N VAL A 140 -17.87 -42.29 -71.22
CA VAL A 140 -17.13 -43.28 -70.42
C VAL A 140 -18.08 -43.99 -69.44
N PRO A 141 -18.18 -45.33 -69.45
CA PRO A 141 -19.11 -46.05 -68.58
C PRO A 141 -18.63 -46.21 -67.14
N GLU A 142 -17.33 -46.06 -66.86
CA GLU A 142 -16.71 -46.31 -65.54
C GLU A 142 -16.30 -45.01 -64.82
N LEU A 143 -16.59 -44.93 -63.52
CA LEU A 143 -16.29 -43.84 -62.61
C LEU A 143 -15.57 -44.39 -61.37
N SER A 144 -14.55 -43.68 -60.89
CA SER A 144 -13.95 -43.92 -59.58
C SER A 144 -14.30 -42.77 -58.63
N VAL A 145 -15.07 -43.07 -57.60
CA VAL A 145 -15.35 -42.15 -56.49
C VAL A 145 -14.37 -42.46 -55.36
N GLU A 146 -13.59 -41.47 -54.97
CA GLU A 146 -12.57 -41.57 -53.93
C GLU A 146 -12.88 -40.59 -52.81
N ILE A 147 -12.90 -41.07 -51.58
CA ILE A 147 -12.88 -40.24 -50.38
C ILE A 147 -11.42 -40.07 -50.00
N LYS A 148 -10.96 -38.83 -49.98
CA LYS A 148 -9.57 -38.48 -49.71
C LYS A 148 -9.45 -37.63 -48.45
N VAL A 149 -8.40 -37.90 -47.68
CA VAL A 149 -7.97 -37.08 -46.55
C VAL A 149 -7.16 -35.92 -47.07
N SER A 150 -7.53 -34.71 -46.66
CA SER A 150 -6.69 -33.53 -46.82
C SER A 150 -6.00 -33.21 -45.50
N TYR A 151 -4.73 -32.84 -45.61
CA TYR A 151 -3.95 -32.29 -44.50
C TYR A 151 -3.88 -30.77 -44.51
N GLU A 152 -4.65 -30.13 -45.39
CA GLU A 152 -4.75 -28.67 -45.56
C GLU A 152 -6.19 -28.26 -45.89
N LEU A 153 -6.66 -27.17 -45.29
CA LEU A 153 -7.94 -26.52 -45.58
C LEU A 153 -7.83 -25.60 -46.81
N GLY A 154 -6.63 -25.10 -47.11
CA GLY A 154 -6.33 -24.29 -48.29
C GLY A 154 -6.11 -25.08 -49.58
N ARG A 155 -5.33 -24.51 -50.51
CA ARG A 155 -4.92 -25.18 -51.76
C ARG A 155 -3.85 -26.24 -51.43
N MET A 156 -4.08 -27.49 -51.84
CA MET A 156 -3.21 -28.63 -51.52
C MET A 156 -2.26 -28.94 -52.69
N LEU A 157 -0.97 -29.17 -52.38
CA LEU A 157 0.09 -29.53 -53.34
C LEU A 157 -0.04 -30.95 -53.94
N GLY A 158 -1.06 -31.73 -53.57
CA GLY A 158 -1.27 -33.12 -53.99
C GLY A 158 -2.74 -33.55 -53.97
N SER A 159 -3.00 -34.85 -54.12
CA SER A 159 -4.35 -35.41 -54.03
C SER A 159 -4.67 -36.05 -52.67
N GLY A 160 -3.71 -36.12 -51.74
CA GLY A 160 -3.96 -36.64 -50.39
C GLY A 160 -4.27 -38.13 -50.35
N GLU A 161 -4.42 -38.66 -49.14
CA GLU A 161 -4.51 -40.11 -48.90
C GLU A 161 -5.93 -40.62 -49.18
N VAL A 162 -6.03 -41.70 -49.95
CA VAL A 162 -7.32 -42.33 -50.28
C VAL A 162 -7.75 -43.21 -49.11
N VAL A 163 -8.89 -42.90 -48.50
CA VAL A 163 -9.46 -43.66 -47.38
C VAL A 163 -10.68 -44.50 -47.78
N GLY A 164 -11.30 -44.20 -48.91
CA GLY A 164 -12.33 -45.03 -49.52
C GLY A 164 -12.29 -44.88 -51.04
N LYS A 165 -12.41 -46.00 -51.76
CA LYS A 165 -12.49 -46.02 -53.23
C LYS A 165 -13.64 -46.90 -53.68
N LEU A 166 -14.46 -46.39 -54.57
CA LEU A 166 -15.55 -47.12 -55.20
C LEU A 166 -15.46 -46.96 -56.71
N GLU A 167 -15.36 -48.08 -57.41
CA GLU A 167 -15.48 -48.14 -58.86
C GLU A 167 -16.91 -48.55 -59.21
N THR A 168 -17.62 -47.72 -59.97
CA THR A 168 -19.02 -47.93 -60.36
C THR A 168 -19.28 -47.36 -61.75
N SER A 169 -20.41 -47.72 -62.36
CA SER A 169 -20.79 -47.20 -63.67
C SER A 169 -21.83 -46.08 -63.61
N TRP A 170 -21.83 -45.22 -64.62
CA TRP A 170 -22.82 -44.15 -64.76
C TRP A 170 -24.27 -44.67 -64.79
N ASP A 171 -24.49 -45.82 -65.44
CA ASP A 171 -25.81 -46.45 -65.54
C ASP A 171 -26.30 -47.01 -64.19
N GLU A 172 -25.39 -47.49 -63.33
CA GLU A 172 -25.75 -47.98 -61.99
C GLU A 172 -26.23 -46.85 -61.07
N LEU A 173 -25.58 -45.68 -61.12
CA LEU A 173 -25.92 -44.55 -60.25
C LEU A 173 -27.25 -43.85 -60.64
N LEU A 174 -27.64 -43.89 -61.92
CA LEU A 174 -28.84 -43.23 -62.44
C LEU A 174 -30.12 -44.07 -62.35
N ASN A 175 -30.02 -45.37 -62.07
CA ASN A 175 -31.18 -46.28 -61.95
C ASN A 175 -31.95 -46.17 -60.62
N HIS A 176 -31.66 -45.15 -59.81
CA HIS A 176 -32.24 -44.96 -58.47
C HIS A 176 -33.14 -43.70 -58.43
N ASP A 177 -34.45 -43.91 -58.20
CA ASP A 177 -35.45 -42.84 -58.08
C ASP A 177 -35.56 -42.23 -56.66
N GLU A 178 -34.95 -42.87 -55.65
CA GLU A 178 -34.89 -42.41 -54.25
C GLU A 178 -33.44 -42.28 -53.77
N PRO A 179 -33.13 -41.47 -52.73
CA PRO A 179 -31.79 -41.40 -52.16
C PRO A 179 -31.28 -42.79 -51.72
N PHE A 180 -30.08 -43.16 -52.15
CA PHE A 180 -29.49 -44.48 -51.89
C PHE A 180 -28.10 -44.33 -51.26
N GLU A 181 -27.61 -45.35 -50.55
CA GLU A 181 -26.30 -45.30 -49.88
C GLU A 181 -25.24 -46.05 -50.69
N LEU A 182 -24.12 -45.38 -50.94
CA LEU A 182 -22.89 -45.92 -51.48
C LEU A 182 -21.97 -46.31 -50.32
N SER A 183 -21.81 -47.61 -50.09
CA SER A 183 -20.86 -48.14 -49.11
C SER A 183 -19.52 -48.41 -49.78
N PHE A 184 -18.44 -47.95 -49.17
CA PHE A 184 -17.09 -48.14 -49.70
C PHE A 184 -16.48 -49.44 -49.16
N PRO A 185 -15.93 -50.33 -50.01
CA PRO A 185 -15.15 -51.47 -49.54
C PRO A 185 -13.88 -50.98 -48.83
N SER A 186 -13.53 -51.61 -47.71
CA SER A 186 -12.38 -51.18 -46.89
C SER A 186 -11.05 -51.34 -47.62
N ILE A 187 -10.22 -50.30 -47.57
CA ILE A 187 -8.83 -50.32 -48.05
C ILE A 187 -7.88 -50.85 -46.96
N CYS A 188 -8.25 -50.76 -45.68
CA CYS A 188 -7.46 -51.18 -44.52
C CYS A 188 -8.34 -51.82 -43.42
N GLY A 189 -8.69 -53.11 -43.56
CA GLY A 189 -9.33 -53.93 -42.49
C GLY A 189 -10.85 -53.76 -42.28
N ASP A 190 -11.51 -54.77 -41.70
CA ASP A 190 -12.98 -54.88 -41.61
C ASP A 190 -13.66 -53.76 -40.81
N HIS A 191 -14.17 -52.69 -41.47
CA HIS A 191 -15.07 -51.71 -40.84
C HIS A 191 -16.17 -51.18 -41.79
N PRO A 192 -17.45 -51.07 -41.33
CA PRO A 192 -18.61 -50.74 -42.18
C PRO A 192 -19.01 -49.25 -42.19
N SER A 193 -18.14 -48.30 -41.82
CA SER A 193 -18.59 -46.94 -41.46
C SER A 193 -18.57 -45.86 -42.55
N LEU A 194 -17.91 -46.05 -43.70
CA LEU A 194 -17.88 -45.07 -44.80
C LEU A 194 -19.08 -45.22 -45.74
N THR A 195 -20.05 -44.31 -45.60
CA THR A 195 -21.25 -44.27 -46.46
C THR A 195 -21.48 -42.87 -47.03
N LEU A 196 -21.65 -42.80 -48.35
CA LEU A 196 -22.13 -41.61 -49.07
C LEU A 196 -23.59 -41.82 -49.46
N LYS A 197 -24.49 -40.92 -49.11
CA LYS A 197 -25.81 -40.81 -49.73
C LYS A 197 -25.64 -40.30 -51.16
N ALA A 198 -26.20 -40.96 -52.14
CA ALA A 198 -26.35 -40.43 -53.48
C ALA A 198 -27.83 -40.15 -53.74
N THR A 199 -28.16 -38.99 -54.31
CA THR A 199 -29.52 -38.65 -54.74
C THR A 199 -29.47 -38.10 -56.15
N VAL A 200 -30.26 -38.68 -57.06
CA VAL A 200 -30.40 -38.16 -58.42
C VAL A 200 -31.28 -36.90 -58.38
N VAL A 201 -30.77 -35.79 -58.89
CA VAL A 201 -31.46 -34.49 -58.92
C VAL A 201 -31.50 -33.95 -60.36
N HIS A 202 -32.60 -33.27 -60.70
CA HIS A 202 -32.75 -32.56 -61.97
C HIS A 202 -32.01 -31.21 -61.92
N PRO A 203 -31.46 -30.73 -63.06
CA PRO A 203 -30.55 -29.60 -63.08
C PRO A 203 -31.28 -28.33 -62.62
N CYS A 204 -30.71 -27.64 -61.62
CA CYS A 204 -31.07 -26.28 -61.24
C CYS A 204 -29.87 -25.37 -61.58
N ASP A 205 -30.14 -24.14 -62.01
CA ASP A 205 -29.18 -23.16 -62.55
C ASP A 205 -28.17 -22.63 -61.51
N ASP A 206 -27.34 -23.50 -60.93
CA ASP A 206 -26.13 -23.11 -60.19
C ASP A 206 -24.94 -23.86 -60.80
N GLN A 207 -24.26 -23.21 -61.75
CA GLN A 207 -22.93 -23.60 -62.18
C GLN A 207 -21.91 -22.68 -61.54
N ASP A 208 -21.19 -23.17 -60.53
CA ASP A 208 -19.92 -22.60 -60.10
C ASP A 208 -18.90 -23.70 -59.76
N ALA A 209 -17.66 -23.43 -60.20
CA ALA A 209 -16.38 -24.07 -59.86
C ALA A 209 -16.07 -25.50 -60.39
N ALA A 210 -15.67 -25.58 -61.68
CA ALA A 210 -14.64 -26.51 -62.12
C ALA A 210 -13.28 -25.77 -62.17
N LEU A 211 -12.37 -26.07 -61.23
CA LEU A 211 -10.99 -25.57 -61.28
C LEU A 211 -10.19 -26.44 -62.27
N SER A 212 -9.78 -25.85 -63.40
CA SER A 212 -8.80 -26.46 -64.30
C SER A 212 -7.39 -26.17 -63.80
N ASP A 213 -6.67 -27.19 -63.32
CA ASP A 213 -5.24 -27.05 -62.97
C ASP A 213 -4.40 -26.81 -64.23
N VAL A 214 -3.45 -25.87 -64.12
CA VAL A 214 -2.48 -25.53 -65.16
C VAL A 214 -1.40 -26.61 -65.17
N LEU A 215 -0.96 -27.05 -66.36
CA LEU A 215 -0.01 -28.16 -66.61
C LEU A 215 1.32 -28.18 -65.81
N VAL A 216 1.68 -27.11 -65.09
CA VAL A 216 2.86 -27.06 -64.19
C VAL A 216 2.55 -27.69 -62.81
N ASP A 217 1.28 -27.69 -62.38
CA ASP A 217 0.84 -28.27 -61.10
C ASP A 217 0.82 -29.81 -61.14
N CYS A 218 0.81 -30.45 -62.33
CA CYS A 218 0.69 -31.90 -62.46
C CYS A 218 1.96 -32.70 -62.06
N GLU A 219 3.17 -32.16 -62.30
CA GLU A 219 4.42 -32.87 -61.96
C GLU A 219 4.73 -32.76 -60.46
N ILE A 220 4.59 -31.56 -59.89
CA ILE A 220 4.74 -31.30 -58.45
C ILE A 220 3.71 -32.12 -57.66
N ALA A 221 2.45 -32.17 -58.12
CA ALA A 221 1.41 -32.99 -57.48
C ALA A 221 1.68 -34.50 -57.58
N ARG A 222 2.21 -34.97 -58.72
CA ARG A 222 2.56 -36.39 -58.89
C ARG A 222 3.72 -36.80 -57.99
N ASP A 223 4.77 -35.97 -57.89
CA ASP A 223 5.93 -36.27 -57.05
C ASP A 223 5.56 -36.13 -55.56
N THR A 224 4.64 -35.22 -55.21
CA THR A 224 4.05 -35.14 -53.87
C THR A 224 3.27 -36.43 -53.55
N ASP A 225 2.37 -36.87 -54.42
CA ASP A 225 1.59 -38.09 -54.22
C ASP A 225 2.49 -39.34 -54.15
N ALA A 226 3.59 -39.39 -54.91
CA ALA A 226 4.60 -40.45 -54.81
C ALA A 226 5.32 -40.44 -53.44
N GLY A 227 5.65 -39.26 -52.93
CA GLY A 227 6.18 -39.09 -51.57
C GLY A 227 5.23 -39.59 -50.49
N HIS A 228 3.94 -39.23 -50.58
CA HIS A 228 2.90 -39.72 -49.66
C HIS A 228 2.74 -41.25 -49.73
N ALA A 229 2.76 -41.84 -50.93
CA ALA A 229 2.65 -43.29 -51.11
C ALA A 229 3.82 -44.05 -50.46
N GLN A 230 5.06 -43.60 -50.67
CA GLN A 230 6.24 -44.17 -50.01
C GLN A 230 6.20 -43.95 -48.49
N PHE A 231 5.70 -42.81 -48.04
CA PHE A 231 5.55 -42.54 -46.61
C PHE A 231 4.52 -43.46 -45.96
N ALA A 232 3.37 -43.71 -46.60
CA ALA A 232 2.37 -44.66 -46.11
C ALA A 232 2.91 -46.10 -46.04
N GLU A 233 3.73 -46.52 -47.02
CA GLU A 233 4.44 -47.81 -46.98
C GLU A 233 5.42 -47.87 -45.81
N TYR A 234 6.13 -46.78 -45.49
CA TYR A 234 6.97 -46.71 -44.30
C TYR A 234 6.16 -46.82 -43.00
N MET A 235 5.04 -46.12 -42.90
CA MET A 235 4.21 -46.13 -41.69
C MET A 235 3.68 -47.53 -41.37
N THR A 236 3.43 -48.35 -42.38
CA THR A 236 2.92 -49.73 -42.25
C THR A 236 4.00 -50.81 -42.15
N SER A 237 5.13 -50.65 -42.87
CA SER A 237 6.19 -51.68 -42.95
C SER A 237 7.38 -51.45 -42.02
N GLU A 238 7.52 -50.24 -41.46
CA GLU A 238 8.69 -49.79 -40.67
C GLU A 238 10.03 -49.90 -41.41
N ASN A 239 10.02 -50.02 -42.74
CA ASN A 239 11.24 -50.15 -43.53
C ASN A 239 11.78 -48.77 -43.92
N VAL A 240 12.96 -48.44 -43.39
CA VAL A 240 13.69 -47.17 -43.62
C VAL A 240 13.91 -46.85 -45.10
N SER A 241 13.95 -47.83 -46.00
CA SER A 241 14.08 -47.55 -47.43
C SER A 241 12.90 -46.75 -47.98
N HIS A 242 11.68 -47.01 -47.50
CA HIS A 242 10.48 -46.28 -47.90
C HIS A 242 10.46 -44.86 -47.30
N LEU A 243 10.98 -44.68 -46.08
CA LEU A 243 11.17 -43.34 -45.48
C LEU A 243 12.15 -42.50 -46.30
N ASN A 244 13.31 -43.06 -46.67
CA ASN A 244 14.30 -42.36 -47.47
C ASN A 244 13.74 -41.96 -48.83
N ALA A 245 13.00 -42.86 -49.49
CA ALA A 245 12.33 -42.56 -50.76
C ALA A 245 11.28 -41.44 -50.61
N ALA A 246 10.49 -41.45 -49.53
CA ALA A 246 9.53 -40.38 -49.24
C ALA A 246 10.22 -39.02 -49.02
N VAL A 247 11.29 -38.99 -48.21
CA VAL A 247 12.11 -37.79 -47.94
C VAL A 247 12.73 -37.26 -49.24
N GLU A 248 13.25 -38.13 -50.11
CA GLU A 248 13.78 -37.74 -51.43
C GLU A 248 12.71 -37.12 -52.33
N HIS A 249 11.52 -37.72 -52.41
CA HIS A 249 10.41 -37.18 -53.17
C HIS A 249 9.94 -35.82 -52.63
N PHE A 250 9.81 -35.67 -51.32
CA PHE A 250 9.41 -34.40 -50.71
C PHE A 250 10.48 -33.30 -50.84
N GLN A 251 11.76 -33.65 -50.76
CA GLN A 251 12.85 -32.71 -51.03
C GLN A 251 12.81 -32.24 -52.49
N LEU A 252 12.62 -33.16 -53.44
CA LEU A 252 12.51 -32.84 -54.85
C LEU A 252 11.35 -31.88 -55.13
N VAL A 253 10.20 -32.13 -54.51
CA VAL A 253 9.02 -31.26 -54.57
C VAL A 253 9.34 -29.86 -54.03
N LEU A 254 10.03 -29.77 -52.89
CA LEU A 254 10.42 -28.48 -52.29
C LEU A 254 11.41 -27.71 -53.18
N ASP A 255 12.36 -28.39 -53.82
CA ASP A 255 13.34 -27.81 -54.75
C ASP A 255 12.65 -27.27 -56.02
N GLN A 256 11.58 -27.92 -56.46
CA GLN A 256 10.76 -27.51 -57.60
C GLN A 256 9.78 -26.37 -57.26
N CYS A 257 9.47 -26.13 -55.98
CA CYS A 257 8.54 -25.10 -55.51
C CYS A 257 9.25 -23.77 -55.15
N PRO A 258 9.15 -22.69 -55.96
CA PRO A 258 9.76 -21.40 -55.63
C PRO A 258 9.29 -20.82 -54.30
N VAL A 259 10.09 -19.93 -53.68
CA VAL A 259 9.72 -19.26 -52.40
C VAL A 259 8.37 -18.54 -52.45
N SER A 260 8.01 -17.99 -53.61
CA SER A 260 6.74 -17.28 -53.84
C SER A 260 5.58 -18.20 -54.26
N HIS A 261 5.77 -19.52 -54.29
CA HIS A 261 4.73 -20.46 -54.71
C HIS A 261 3.64 -20.54 -53.63
N PRO A 262 2.34 -20.45 -53.99
CA PRO A 262 1.24 -20.47 -53.02
C PRO A 262 1.26 -21.72 -52.13
N ASP A 263 1.73 -22.84 -52.68
CA ASP A 263 1.71 -24.15 -52.03
C ASP A 263 3.07 -24.51 -51.38
N ARG A 264 4.02 -23.58 -51.29
CA ARG A 264 5.34 -23.85 -50.67
C ARG A 264 5.23 -24.25 -49.20
N ALA A 265 4.33 -23.62 -48.45
CA ALA A 265 4.07 -23.98 -47.04
C ALA A 265 3.64 -25.45 -46.90
N ALA A 266 2.92 -25.97 -47.89
CA ALA A 266 2.50 -27.36 -47.96
C ALA A 266 3.67 -28.32 -48.22
N ALA A 267 4.53 -27.97 -49.18
CA ALA A 267 5.75 -28.71 -49.49
C ALA A 267 6.65 -28.82 -48.24
N LEU A 268 6.88 -27.69 -47.56
CA LEU A 268 7.66 -27.62 -46.31
C LEU A 268 7.05 -28.50 -45.21
N THR A 269 5.73 -28.42 -45.00
CA THR A 269 5.03 -29.19 -43.96
C THR A 269 5.12 -30.70 -44.22
N ASN A 270 4.91 -31.13 -45.48
CA ASN A 270 4.98 -32.55 -45.85
C ASN A 270 6.39 -33.12 -45.66
N PHE A 271 7.40 -32.37 -46.10
CA PHE A 271 8.81 -32.74 -45.93
C PHE A 271 9.20 -32.82 -44.45
N ALA A 272 8.84 -31.81 -43.67
CA ALA A 272 9.10 -31.77 -42.23
C ALA A 272 8.41 -32.92 -41.48
N TYR A 273 7.16 -33.23 -41.80
CA TYR A 273 6.41 -34.28 -41.13
C TYR A 273 7.01 -35.68 -41.36
N ALA A 274 7.42 -35.99 -42.59
CA ALA A 274 8.08 -37.25 -42.88
C ALA A 274 9.39 -37.42 -42.07
N ARG A 275 10.16 -36.33 -41.98
CA ARG A 275 11.38 -36.30 -41.16
C ARG A 275 11.09 -36.43 -39.66
N LEU A 276 10.03 -35.80 -39.16
CA LEU A 276 9.60 -35.89 -37.76
C LEU A 276 9.28 -37.34 -37.39
N GLN A 277 8.52 -38.07 -38.21
CA GLN A 277 8.20 -39.48 -37.93
C GLN A 277 9.45 -40.38 -37.94
N GLY A 278 10.36 -40.14 -38.88
CA GLY A 278 11.68 -40.79 -38.85
C GLY A 278 12.48 -40.49 -37.59
N TYR A 279 12.42 -39.25 -37.09
CA TYR A 279 13.04 -38.89 -35.82
C TYR A 279 12.39 -39.59 -34.63
N ILE A 280 11.05 -39.58 -34.53
CA ILE A 280 10.29 -40.25 -33.46
C ILE A 280 10.71 -41.72 -33.35
N ARG A 281 10.80 -42.42 -34.48
CA ARG A 281 11.16 -43.86 -34.57
C ARG A 281 12.67 -44.15 -34.48
N ASN A 282 13.52 -43.13 -34.36
CA ASN A 282 15.00 -43.21 -34.33
C ASN A 282 15.67 -43.59 -35.66
N ASP A 283 14.97 -43.47 -36.79
CA ASP A 283 15.51 -43.72 -38.12
C ASP A 283 16.24 -42.48 -38.70
N LEU A 284 15.91 -41.29 -38.20
CA LEU A 284 16.58 -40.03 -38.49
C LEU A 284 17.02 -39.35 -37.18
N GLN A 285 18.14 -38.62 -37.20
CA GLN A 285 18.67 -37.94 -36.00
C GLN A 285 18.56 -36.41 -36.04
N ASP A 286 18.33 -35.81 -37.21
CA ASP A 286 18.35 -34.35 -37.40
C ASP A 286 16.95 -33.73 -37.30
N ILE A 287 16.60 -33.35 -36.08
CA ILE A 287 15.35 -32.65 -35.70
C ILE A 287 15.43 -31.13 -35.86
N ASP A 288 16.63 -30.54 -35.84
CA ASP A 288 16.83 -29.10 -36.04
C ASP A 288 16.37 -28.65 -37.44
N THR A 289 16.73 -29.43 -38.47
CA THR A 289 16.23 -29.19 -39.82
C THR A 289 14.71 -29.29 -39.87
N THR A 290 14.13 -30.25 -39.15
CA THR A 290 12.68 -30.48 -39.10
C THR A 290 11.93 -29.32 -38.44
N THR A 291 12.39 -28.81 -37.29
CA THR A 291 11.79 -27.65 -36.63
C THR A 291 11.95 -26.37 -37.45
N SER A 292 13.09 -26.18 -38.12
CA SER A 292 13.32 -25.06 -39.05
C SER A 292 12.32 -25.04 -40.21
N LEU A 293 12.06 -26.20 -40.83
CA LEU A 293 11.09 -26.34 -41.90
C LEU A 293 9.66 -26.02 -41.42
N PHE A 294 9.27 -26.45 -40.21
CA PHE A 294 7.97 -26.09 -39.64
C PHE A 294 7.87 -24.59 -39.33
N ARG A 295 8.95 -23.94 -38.86
CA ARG A 295 8.98 -22.47 -38.67
C ARG A 295 8.83 -21.72 -40.00
N GLU A 296 9.49 -22.17 -41.08
CA GLU A 296 9.32 -21.58 -42.42
C GLU A 296 7.88 -21.77 -42.92
N ALA A 297 7.28 -22.95 -42.72
CA ALA A 297 5.90 -23.21 -43.09
C ALA A 297 4.90 -22.33 -42.32
N LEU A 298 5.12 -22.13 -41.01
CA LEU A 298 4.31 -21.26 -40.17
C LEU A 298 4.41 -19.79 -40.60
N ALA A 299 5.61 -19.31 -40.93
CA ALA A 299 5.83 -17.93 -41.39
C ALA A 299 5.09 -17.61 -42.70
N LEU A 300 4.89 -18.60 -43.57
CA LEU A 300 4.12 -18.47 -44.81
C LEU A 300 2.60 -18.52 -44.58
N ARG A 301 2.13 -18.89 -43.39
CA ARG A 301 0.71 -19.02 -43.01
C ARG A 301 0.42 -18.13 -41.81
N PRO A 302 0.26 -16.79 -41.97
CA PRO A 302 -0.05 -15.90 -40.86
C PRO A 302 -1.45 -16.17 -40.29
N GLN A 303 -1.74 -15.67 -39.08
CA GLN A 303 -2.99 -15.94 -38.33
C GLN A 303 -4.33 -15.97 -39.11
N PRO A 304 -4.62 -15.08 -40.09
CA PRO A 304 -5.87 -15.17 -40.86
C PRO A 304 -5.93 -16.35 -41.85
N HIS A 305 -4.83 -17.08 -42.04
CA HIS A 305 -4.77 -18.25 -42.92
C HIS A 305 -5.46 -19.46 -42.27
N PRO A 306 -6.29 -20.22 -43.00
CA PRO A 306 -7.07 -21.32 -42.43
C PRO A 306 -6.21 -22.45 -41.83
N ASP A 307 -5.03 -22.72 -42.41
CA ASP A 307 -4.10 -23.75 -41.91
C ASP A 307 -3.14 -23.29 -40.81
N HIS A 308 -3.24 -22.04 -40.36
CA HIS A 308 -2.35 -21.50 -39.33
C HIS A 308 -2.40 -22.30 -38.00
N PRO A 309 -3.57 -22.69 -37.46
CA PRO A 309 -3.64 -23.51 -36.24
C PRO A 309 -2.95 -24.88 -36.40
N LEU A 310 -3.08 -25.52 -37.57
CA LEU A 310 -2.44 -26.81 -37.83
C LEU A 310 -0.91 -26.65 -37.96
N SER A 311 -0.44 -25.57 -38.56
CA SER A 311 0.99 -25.24 -38.62
C SER A 311 1.59 -24.96 -37.23
N LEU A 312 0.85 -24.27 -36.36
CA LEU A 312 1.24 -24.10 -34.95
C LEU A 312 1.38 -25.45 -34.24
N TYR A 313 0.36 -26.32 -34.36
CA TYR A 313 0.38 -27.64 -33.72
C TYR A 313 1.55 -28.50 -34.19
N ASN A 314 1.85 -28.54 -35.49
CA ASN A 314 2.95 -29.36 -36.02
C ASN A 314 4.33 -28.89 -35.51
N LEU A 315 4.53 -27.58 -35.37
CA LEU A 315 5.76 -27.04 -34.78
C LEU A 315 5.85 -27.42 -33.29
N ILE A 316 4.75 -27.25 -32.55
CA ILE A 316 4.65 -27.65 -31.14
C ILE A 316 4.98 -29.14 -30.96
N ASP A 317 4.42 -30.03 -31.78
CA ASP A 317 4.66 -31.47 -31.70
C ASP A 317 6.13 -31.80 -31.94
N ALA A 318 6.76 -31.17 -32.94
CA ALA A 318 8.19 -31.32 -33.21
C ALA A 318 9.07 -30.85 -32.03
N LEU A 319 8.76 -29.69 -31.43
CA LEU A 319 9.47 -29.15 -30.25
C LEU A 319 9.29 -30.08 -29.03
N THR A 320 8.08 -30.62 -28.85
CA THR A 320 7.75 -31.52 -27.75
C THR A 320 8.52 -32.84 -27.85
N TRP A 321 8.62 -33.41 -29.05
CA TRP A 321 9.41 -34.61 -29.29
C TRP A 321 10.92 -34.39 -29.16
N HIS A 322 11.42 -33.22 -29.56
CA HIS A 322 12.81 -32.86 -29.34
C HIS A 322 13.12 -32.78 -27.84
N HIS A 323 12.27 -32.10 -27.07
CA HIS A 323 12.38 -32.05 -25.60
C HIS A 323 12.35 -33.45 -24.98
N ASN A 324 11.46 -34.32 -25.43
CA ASN A 324 11.33 -35.67 -24.89
C ASN A 324 12.62 -36.51 -25.02
N LYS A 325 13.40 -36.31 -26.10
CA LYS A 325 14.64 -37.06 -26.34
C LYS A 325 15.90 -36.37 -25.79
N GLU A 326 15.98 -35.05 -25.93
CA GLU A 326 17.19 -34.27 -25.62
C GLU A 326 17.07 -33.42 -24.33
N SER A 327 15.90 -33.41 -23.68
CA SER A 327 15.62 -32.65 -22.43
C SER A 327 15.88 -31.13 -22.54
N THR A 328 15.55 -30.55 -23.69
CA THR A 328 15.80 -29.13 -24.01
C THR A 328 14.75 -28.20 -23.38
N ALA A 329 15.12 -27.40 -22.37
CA ALA A 329 14.18 -26.48 -21.70
C ALA A 329 13.64 -25.37 -22.62
N SER A 330 14.40 -24.95 -23.64
CA SER A 330 13.95 -23.92 -24.60
C SER A 330 12.73 -24.36 -25.40
N ASP A 331 12.69 -25.63 -25.81
CA ASP A 331 11.65 -26.14 -26.71
C ASP A 331 10.31 -26.25 -26.01
N ILE A 332 10.29 -26.71 -24.75
CA ILE A 332 9.04 -26.81 -23.99
C ILE A 332 8.50 -25.42 -23.60
N ARG A 333 9.38 -24.42 -23.42
CA ARG A 333 8.99 -23.01 -23.21
C ARG A 333 8.36 -22.41 -24.46
N GLU A 334 8.99 -22.60 -25.62
CA GLU A 334 8.43 -22.17 -26.92
C GLU A 334 7.09 -22.88 -27.19
N ALA A 335 7.00 -24.19 -26.95
CA ALA A 335 5.77 -24.95 -27.09
C ALA A 335 4.63 -24.41 -26.22
N ALA A 336 4.89 -24.00 -24.98
CA ALA A 336 3.87 -23.42 -24.09
C ALA A 336 3.34 -22.08 -24.62
N GLN A 337 4.21 -21.21 -25.13
CA GLN A 337 3.80 -19.94 -25.75
C GLN A 337 2.97 -20.18 -27.01
N LEU A 338 3.38 -21.12 -27.86
CA LEU A 338 2.63 -21.47 -29.07
C LEU A 338 1.27 -22.13 -28.74
N TYR A 339 1.17 -22.91 -27.65
CA TYR A 339 -0.12 -23.45 -27.20
C TYR A 339 -1.09 -22.37 -26.73
N HIS A 340 -0.58 -21.31 -26.10
CA HIS A 340 -1.38 -20.16 -25.67
C HIS A 340 -2.01 -19.43 -26.85
N GLU A 341 -1.30 -19.36 -27.98
CA GLU A 341 -1.83 -18.87 -29.25
C GLU A 341 -2.77 -19.88 -29.93
N LEU A 342 -2.45 -21.18 -29.90
CA LEU A 342 -3.19 -22.23 -30.59
C LEU A 342 -4.60 -22.45 -30.02
N LEU A 343 -4.74 -22.61 -28.70
CA LEU A 343 -6.02 -23.04 -28.10
C LEU A 343 -7.20 -22.10 -28.41
N PRO A 344 -7.04 -20.76 -28.36
CA PRO A 344 -8.11 -19.83 -28.75
C PRO A 344 -8.47 -19.87 -30.25
N LEU A 345 -7.56 -20.33 -31.11
CA LEU A 345 -7.77 -20.42 -32.56
C LEU A 345 -8.42 -21.73 -33.00
N CYS A 346 -8.33 -22.78 -32.18
CA CYS A 346 -8.98 -24.05 -32.44
C CYS A 346 -10.50 -23.93 -32.27
N ILE A 347 -11.25 -24.21 -33.34
CA ILE A 347 -12.72 -24.21 -33.31
C ILE A 347 -13.21 -25.34 -32.40
N GLU A 348 -14.12 -25.02 -31.47
CA GLU A 348 -14.71 -25.99 -30.54
C GLU A 348 -15.40 -27.14 -31.29
N GLY A 349 -15.25 -28.37 -30.78
CA GLY A 349 -15.78 -29.57 -31.40
C GLY A 349 -15.01 -30.07 -32.63
N THR A 350 -13.82 -29.55 -32.96
CA THR A 350 -12.97 -30.09 -34.04
C THR A 350 -11.97 -31.14 -33.55
N TYR A 351 -11.51 -32.01 -34.45
CA TYR A 351 -10.49 -33.01 -34.10
C TYR A 351 -9.18 -32.41 -33.61
N LEU A 352 -8.68 -31.34 -34.25
CA LEU A 352 -7.49 -30.60 -33.80
C LEU A 352 -7.68 -30.05 -32.37
N ARG A 353 -8.88 -29.53 -32.05
CA ARG A 353 -9.20 -29.07 -30.69
C ARG A 353 -9.12 -30.21 -29.67
N SER A 354 -9.66 -31.39 -30.01
CA SER A 354 -9.62 -32.58 -29.15
C SER A 354 -8.20 -33.02 -28.84
N VAL A 355 -7.34 -33.12 -29.86
CA VAL A 355 -5.94 -33.52 -29.69
C VAL A 355 -5.13 -32.46 -28.94
N ALA A 356 -5.29 -31.17 -29.30
CA ALA A 356 -4.58 -30.07 -28.66
C ALA A 356 -4.95 -29.91 -27.17
N ALA A 357 -6.22 -30.13 -26.80
CA ALA A 357 -6.70 -29.98 -25.43
C ALA A 357 -6.52 -31.23 -24.54
N GLY A 358 -6.05 -32.35 -25.10
CA GLY A 358 -5.88 -33.62 -24.39
C GLY A 358 -4.61 -33.73 -23.53
N GLU A 359 -4.50 -34.80 -22.75
CA GLU A 359 -3.34 -35.12 -21.89
C GLU A 359 -2.02 -35.24 -22.67
N ASN A 360 -2.08 -35.79 -23.89
CA ASN A 360 -0.92 -35.92 -24.78
C ASN A 360 -0.62 -34.62 -25.57
N GLY A 361 -1.49 -33.62 -25.50
CA GLY A 361 -1.33 -32.30 -26.12
C GLY A 361 -0.84 -31.29 -25.10
N VAL A 362 -1.70 -30.32 -24.76
CA VAL A 362 -1.37 -29.27 -23.77
C VAL A 362 -0.99 -29.85 -22.40
N GLY A 363 -1.55 -30.98 -21.99
CA GLY A 363 -1.24 -31.64 -20.71
C GLY A 363 0.23 -32.05 -20.58
N TYR A 364 0.83 -32.55 -21.67
CA TYR A 364 2.26 -32.89 -21.71
C TYR A 364 3.13 -31.64 -21.54
N VAL A 365 2.79 -30.55 -22.23
CA VAL A 365 3.54 -29.29 -22.14
C VAL A 365 3.43 -28.67 -20.75
N ILE A 366 2.24 -28.66 -20.15
CA ILE A 366 2.04 -28.23 -18.76
C ILE A 366 2.96 -29.02 -17.81
N ARG A 367 3.00 -30.35 -17.95
CA ARG A 367 3.83 -31.22 -17.12
C ARG A 367 5.33 -30.97 -17.35
N GLY A 368 5.73 -30.83 -18.62
CA GLY A 368 7.11 -30.50 -18.99
C GLY A 368 7.57 -29.18 -18.38
N CYS A 369 6.73 -28.13 -18.45
CA CYS A 369 7.00 -26.84 -17.82
C CYS A 369 7.03 -26.92 -16.28
N ASN A 370 6.12 -27.67 -15.64
CA ASN A 370 6.10 -27.84 -14.18
C ASN A 370 7.36 -28.56 -13.64
N ASN A 371 8.01 -29.37 -14.48
CA ASN A 371 9.26 -30.08 -14.18
C ASN A 371 10.52 -29.24 -14.40
N LEU A 372 10.42 -28.07 -15.05
CA LEU A 372 11.58 -27.18 -15.20
C LEU A 372 12.02 -26.61 -13.84
N PRO A 373 13.33 -26.33 -13.67
CA PRO A 373 13.83 -25.59 -12.52
C PRO A 373 13.07 -24.28 -12.33
N ILE A 374 12.81 -23.94 -11.07
CA ILE A 374 12.15 -22.68 -10.70
C ILE A 374 13.22 -21.62 -10.49
N ASP A 375 13.06 -20.47 -11.13
CA ASP A 375 13.90 -19.31 -10.87
C ASP A 375 13.05 -18.05 -10.68
N ALA A 376 13.69 -16.97 -10.22
CA ALA A 376 13.03 -15.71 -9.91
C ALA A 376 12.91 -14.77 -11.12
N SER A 377 13.27 -15.23 -12.33
CA SER A 377 13.26 -14.37 -13.51
C SER A 377 11.85 -14.02 -13.94
N ASP A 378 11.68 -12.81 -14.50
CA ASP A 378 10.42 -12.42 -15.10
C ASP A 378 10.02 -13.34 -16.26
N GLU A 379 10.99 -13.98 -16.93
CA GLU A 379 10.75 -14.98 -17.98
C GLU A 379 10.09 -16.25 -17.42
N ASP A 380 10.61 -16.81 -16.32
CA ASP A 380 10.01 -18.00 -15.68
C ASP A 380 8.64 -17.69 -15.07
N ILE A 381 8.47 -16.51 -14.45
CA ILE A 381 7.16 -16.06 -13.97
C ILE A 381 6.17 -15.90 -15.12
N CYS A 382 6.58 -15.29 -16.25
CA CYS A 382 5.72 -15.17 -17.43
C CYS A 382 5.34 -16.54 -17.98
N LEU A 383 6.30 -17.47 -18.09
CA LEU A 383 6.03 -18.84 -18.50
C LEU A 383 5.00 -19.50 -17.58
N ARG A 384 5.17 -19.42 -16.26
CA ARG A 384 4.24 -20.02 -15.30
C ARG A 384 2.85 -19.40 -15.35
N ARG A 385 2.74 -18.10 -15.65
CA ARG A 385 1.45 -17.45 -15.92
C ARG A 385 0.79 -18.00 -17.19
N VAL A 386 1.55 -18.18 -18.26
CA VAL A 386 1.07 -18.83 -19.49
C VAL A 386 0.57 -20.25 -19.17
N VAL A 387 1.36 -21.05 -18.47
CA VAL A 387 0.97 -22.42 -18.08
C VAL A 387 -0.29 -22.42 -17.18
N PHE A 388 -0.41 -21.45 -16.28
CA PHE A 388 -1.62 -21.27 -15.47
C PHE A 388 -2.86 -20.96 -16.33
N GLU A 389 -2.74 -20.10 -17.34
CA GLU A 389 -3.83 -19.78 -18.27
C GLU A 389 -4.22 -20.99 -19.15
N LEU A 390 -3.27 -21.87 -19.46
CA LEU A 390 -3.51 -23.13 -20.17
C LEU A 390 -4.25 -24.20 -19.34
N CYS A 391 -4.34 -24.05 -18.01
CA CYS A 391 -4.94 -25.00 -17.08
C CYS A 391 -6.35 -24.56 -16.62
N PRO A 392 -7.45 -24.85 -17.35
CA PRO A 392 -8.79 -24.47 -16.90
C PRO A 392 -9.20 -25.14 -15.56
N VAL A 393 -10.16 -24.51 -14.87
CA VAL A 393 -10.66 -24.97 -13.56
C VAL A 393 -11.23 -26.39 -13.68
N GLY A 394 -10.65 -27.34 -12.93
CA GLY A 394 -11.08 -28.75 -12.90
C GLY A 394 -10.09 -29.77 -13.50
N GLN A 395 -8.98 -29.33 -14.11
CA GLN A 395 -7.91 -30.24 -14.54
C GLN A 395 -6.99 -30.67 -13.39
N GLN A 396 -6.45 -31.89 -13.49
CA GLN A 396 -5.60 -32.53 -12.47
C GLN A 396 -4.33 -31.73 -12.14
N HIS A 397 -3.76 -31.00 -13.11
CA HIS A 397 -2.50 -30.28 -12.97
C HIS A 397 -2.63 -28.86 -12.39
N ARG A 398 -3.85 -28.33 -12.24
CA ARG A 398 -4.06 -26.93 -11.79
C ARG A 398 -3.47 -26.61 -10.40
N PRO A 399 -3.64 -27.45 -9.36
CA PRO A 399 -3.06 -27.17 -8.03
C PRO A 399 -1.52 -27.09 -8.07
N GLU A 400 -0.89 -27.96 -8.86
CA GLU A 400 0.56 -27.97 -9.04
C GLU A 400 1.05 -26.70 -9.74
N THR A 401 0.41 -26.30 -10.84
CA THR A 401 0.78 -25.08 -11.58
C THR A 401 0.62 -23.81 -10.72
N LEU A 402 -0.45 -23.74 -9.91
CA LEU A 402 -0.66 -22.65 -8.94
C LEU A 402 0.48 -22.57 -7.93
N ASP A 403 0.86 -23.70 -7.32
CA ASP A 403 1.93 -23.74 -6.32
C ASP A 403 3.31 -23.44 -6.93
N LYS A 404 3.54 -23.87 -8.17
CA LYS A 404 4.76 -23.60 -8.95
C LYS A 404 4.90 -22.11 -9.27
N LEU A 405 3.84 -21.42 -9.67
CA LEU A 405 3.84 -19.96 -9.87
C LEU A 405 4.05 -19.24 -8.53
N ALA A 406 3.36 -19.69 -7.48
CA ALA A 406 3.51 -19.16 -6.14
C ALA A 406 4.95 -19.28 -5.61
N TRP A 407 5.67 -20.35 -5.99
CA TRP A 407 7.07 -20.54 -5.65
C TRP A 407 7.99 -19.55 -6.37
N ALA A 408 7.81 -19.34 -7.68
CA ALA A 408 8.61 -18.38 -8.44
C ALA A 408 8.44 -16.94 -7.91
N LEU A 409 7.21 -16.56 -7.56
CA LEU A 409 6.92 -15.28 -6.90
C LEU A 409 7.62 -15.20 -5.53
N GLN A 410 7.55 -16.25 -4.72
CA GLN A 410 8.24 -16.31 -3.42
C GLN A 410 9.78 -16.21 -3.59
N SER A 411 10.35 -16.80 -4.63
CA SER A 411 11.78 -16.70 -4.96
C SER A 411 12.15 -15.29 -5.43
N ARG A 412 11.31 -14.62 -6.23
CA ARG A 412 11.52 -13.21 -6.60
C ARG A 412 11.40 -12.27 -5.40
N PHE A 413 10.46 -12.53 -4.48
CA PHE A 413 10.43 -11.84 -3.20
C PHE A 413 11.73 -12.02 -2.43
N ALA A 414 12.27 -13.24 -2.36
CA ALA A 414 13.53 -13.48 -1.68
C ALA A 414 14.69 -12.66 -2.29
N GLN A 415 14.73 -12.47 -3.61
CA GLN A 415 15.81 -11.72 -4.26
C GLN A 415 15.62 -10.19 -4.26
N CYS A 416 14.39 -9.73 -4.52
CA CYS A 416 14.08 -8.33 -4.81
C CYS A 416 13.29 -7.65 -3.70
N GLY A 417 12.68 -8.41 -2.79
CA GLY A 417 11.94 -7.88 -1.66
C GLY A 417 10.55 -7.33 -1.97
N ASP A 418 9.99 -7.63 -3.14
CA ASP A 418 8.65 -7.18 -3.50
C ASP A 418 7.59 -8.00 -2.75
N ILE A 419 7.11 -7.44 -1.64
CA ILE A 419 6.15 -8.09 -0.74
C ILE A 419 4.81 -8.40 -1.42
N ASP A 420 4.49 -7.77 -2.55
CA ASP A 420 3.28 -8.08 -3.31
C ASP A 420 3.35 -9.49 -3.94
N ASP A 421 4.56 -9.99 -4.21
CA ASP A 421 4.78 -11.38 -4.65
C ASP A 421 4.39 -12.40 -3.57
N VAL A 422 4.63 -12.09 -2.29
CA VAL A 422 4.24 -12.98 -1.17
C VAL A 422 2.74 -13.06 -1.04
N ASP A 423 2.04 -11.92 -1.20
CA ASP A 423 0.59 -11.90 -1.09
C ASP A 423 -0.08 -12.61 -2.28
N GLU A 424 0.44 -12.43 -3.50
CA GLU A 424 -0.02 -13.20 -4.66
C GLU A 424 0.25 -14.71 -4.46
N SER A 425 1.43 -15.08 -3.97
CA SER A 425 1.79 -16.47 -3.63
C SER A 425 0.80 -17.11 -2.65
N ILE A 426 0.38 -16.39 -1.60
CA ILE A 426 -0.62 -16.86 -0.63
C ILE A 426 -1.98 -17.07 -1.30
N HIS A 427 -2.39 -16.16 -2.19
CA HIS A 427 -3.67 -16.30 -2.90
C HIS A 427 -3.70 -17.56 -3.78
N LEU A 428 -2.64 -17.77 -4.57
CA LEU A 428 -2.48 -18.93 -5.44
C LEU A 428 -2.45 -20.24 -4.63
N ARG A 429 -1.71 -20.28 -3.51
CA ARG A 429 -1.64 -21.45 -2.63
C ARG A 429 -2.94 -21.76 -1.90
N ARG A 430 -3.73 -20.74 -1.53
CA ARG A 430 -5.09 -20.95 -0.99
C ARG A 430 -6.01 -21.58 -2.04
N GLU A 431 -5.95 -21.12 -3.28
CA GLU A 431 -6.70 -21.76 -4.37
C GLU A 431 -6.26 -23.22 -4.55
N ALA A 432 -4.95 -23.49 -4.61
CA ALA A 432 -4.42 -24.85 -4.73
C ALA A 432 -4.92 -25.78 -3.61
N VAL A 433 -4.88 -25.33 -2.35
CA VAL A 433 -5.38 -26.07 -1.19
C VAL A 433 -6.90 -26.29 -1.25
N SER A 434 -7.66 -25.34 -1.80
CA SER A 434 -9.12 -25.45 -1.95
C SER A 434 -9.53 -26.50 -3.00
N LEU A 435 -8.68 -26.73 -4.01
CA LEU A 435 -8.91 -27.69 -5.08
C LEU A 435 -8.55 -29.14 -4.71
N CYS A 436 -7.80 -29.36 -3.63
CA CYS A 436 -7.32 -30.67 -3.20
C CYS A 436 -8.07 -31.18 -1.96
N PRO A 437 -9.03 -32.12 -2.03
CA PRO A 437 -9.71 -32.69 -0.84
C PRO A 437 -8.74 -33.32 0.17
N LYS A 438 -9.21 -33.62 1.40
CA LYS A 438 -8.35 -34.16 2.48
C LYS A 438 -7.67 -35.49 2.14
N GLU A 439 -8.30 -36.27 1.27
CA GLU A 439 -7.84 -37.58 0.80
C GLU A 439 -6.84 -37.47 -0.36
N TYR A 440 -6.57 -36.26 -0.87
CA TYR A 440 -5.66 -36.03 -2.00
C TYR A 440 -4.20 -36.26 -1.58
N ALA A 441 -3.51 -37.15 -2.31
CA ALA A 441 -2.10 -37.42 -2.10
C ALA A 441 -1.24 -36.18 -2.41
N GLY A 442 -0.50 -35.68 -1.42
CA GLY A 442 0.33 -34.47 -1.56
C GLY A 442 -0.32 -33.19 -1.02
N ARG A 443 -1.54 -33.25 -0.47
CA ARG A 443 -2.18 -32.11 0.21
C ARG A 443 -1.32 -31.56 1.35
N ASP A 444 -0.58 -32.42 2.05
CA ASP A 444 0.39 -32.06 3.07
C ASP A 444 1.43 -31.04 2.57
N SER A 445 1.92 -31.21 1.34
CA SER A 445 2.92 -30.33 0.74
C SER A 445 2.33 -28.94 0.43
N TYR A 446 1.11 -28.87 -0.12
CA TYR A 446 0.44 -27.58 -0.37
C TYR A 446 0.08 -26.85 0.93
N LEU A 447 -0.30 -27.58 1.99
CA LEU A 447 -0.54 -26.99 3.32
C LEU A 447 0.74 -26.42 3.91
N ASN A 448 1.86 -27.16 3.84
CA ASN A 448 3.17 -26.67 4.26
C ASN A 448 3.58 -25.41 3.48
N ASN A 449 3.39 -25.40 2.17
CA ASN A 449 3.77 -24.28 1.32
C ASN A 449 2.92 -23.03 1.62
N LEU A 450 1.61 -23.18 1.80
CA LEU A 450 0.73 -22.10 2.22
C LEU A 450 1.14 -21.54 3.60
N ALA A 451 1.40 -22.44 4.56
CA ALA A 451 1.85 -22.07 5.89
C ALA A 451 3.20 -21.33 5.86
N TYR A 452 4.10 -21.71 4.96
CA TYR A 452 5.37 -21.02 4.75
C TYR A 452 5.17 -19.59 4.27
N SER A 453 4.37 -19.36 3.23
CA SER A 453 4.11 -17.99 2.76
C SER A 453 3.42 -17.14 3.82
N LEU A 454 2.50 -17.71 4.61
CA LEU A 454 1.88 -17.02 5.74
C LEU A 454 2.90 -16.64 6.82
N ARG A 455 3.85 -17.53 7.14
CA ARG A 455 4.95 -17.23 8.08
C ARG A 455 5.87 -16.14 7.53
N VAL A 456 6.26 -16.21 6.26
CA VAL A 456 7.08 -15.16 5.62
C VAL A 456 6.37 -13.82 5.66
N ARG A 457 5.06 -13.79 5.37
CA ARG A 457 4.30 -12.55 5.49
C ARG A 457 4.24 -12.04 6.92
N PHE A 458 4.04 -12.92 7.90
CA PHE A 458 4.12 -12.56 9.31
C PHE A 458 5.47 -11.88 9.63
N ASP A 459 6.59 -12.49 9.22
CA ASP A 459 7.94 -11.98 9.49
C ASP A 459 8.15 -10.55 8.91
N HIS A 460 7.38 -10.15 7.90
CA HIS A 460 7.47 -8.84 7.25
C HIS A 460 6.36 -7.85 7.61
N GLN A 461 5.19 -8.31 8.06
CA GLN A 461 4.01 -7.46 8.33
C GLN A 461 3.53 -7.51 9.79
N GLY A 462 4.06 -8.42 10.62
CA GLY A 462 3.75 -8.52 12.05
C GLY A 462 2.29 -8.85 12.36
N LYS A 463 1.55 -9.49 11.44
CA LYS A 463 0.12 -9.83 11.63
C LYS A 463 -0.04 -11.12 12.45
N PRO A 464 -0.30 -11.09 13.76
CA PRO A 464 -0.25 -12.29 14.61
C PRO A 464 -1.18 -13.43 14.17
N ASN A 465 -2.30 -13.10 13.51
CA ASN A 465 -3.19 -14.09 12.93
C ASN A 465 -2.44 -14.99 11.93
N ASP A 466 -1.62 -14.42 11.03
CA ASP A 466 -0.82 -15.09 9.98
C ASP A 466 -0.07 -16.29 10.53
N LEU A 467 0.56 -16.07 11.67
CA LEU A 467 1.34 -17.07 12.37
C LEU A 467 0.50 -18.20 12.98
N ASP A 468 -0.65 -17.89 13.58
CA ASP A 468 -1.53 -18.91 14.18
C ASP A 468 -2.16 -19.86 13.13
N GLU A 469 -2.50 -19.36 11.93
CA GLU A 469 -2.94 -20.25 10.82
C GLU A 469 -1.77 -21.04 10.26
N ALA A 470 -0.59 -20.42 10.09
CA ALA A 470 0.58 -21.15 9.64
C ALA A 470 0.85 -22.35 10.54
N ILE A 471 0.83 -22.17 11.86
CA ILE A 471 0.97 -23.26 12.83
C ILE A 471 -0.14 -24.30 12.67
N SER A 472 -1.41 -23.87 12.55
CA SER A 472 -2.55 -24.79 12.38
C SER A 472 -2.43 -25.64 11.11
N LEU A 473 -1.99 -25.02 10.01
CA LEU A 473 -1.78 -25.67 8.72
C LEU A 473 -0.57 -26.63 8.77
N TYR A 474 0.52 -26.23 9.41
CA TYR A 474 1.68 -27.11 9.65
C TYR A 474 1.31 -28.32 10.52
N GLU A 475 0.47 -28.16 11.53
CA GLU A 475 -0.04 -29.26 12.35
C GLU A 475 -0.98 -30.19 11.56
N GLU A 476 -1.79 -29.67 10.63
CA GLU A 476 -2.56 -30.49 9.70
C GLU A 476 -1.63 -31.25 8.74
N ALA A 477 -0.66 -30.58 8.12
CA ALA A 477 0.30 -31.20 7.22
C ALA A 477 1.10 -32.32 7.90
N LEU A 478 1.61 -32.07 9.11
CA LEU A 478 2.37 -33.06 9.88
C LEU A 478 1.51 -34.27 10.29
N ARG A 479 0.20 -34.08 10.57
CA ARG A 479 -0.74 -35.18 10.82
C ARG A 479 -1.01 -36.03 9.58
N LEU A 480 -0.99 -35.42 8.40
CA LEU A 480 -1.16 -36.10 7.11
C LEU A 480 0.13 -36.80 6.63
N CYS A 481 1.28 -36.51 7.22
CA CYS A 481 2.59 -37.12 6.92
C CYS A 481 2.98 -38.23 7.92
N PRO A 482 2.83 -39.53 7.58
CA PRO A 482 3.23 -40.64 8.44
C PRO A 482 4.75 -40.67 8.70
N VAL A 483 5.15 -41.30 9.81
CA VAL A 483 6.57 -41.56 10.13
C VAL A 483 7.18 -42.45 9.04
N GLY A 484 8.27 -41.99 8.40
CA GLY A 484 8.98 -42.71 7.34
C GLY A 484 8.76 -42.19 5.90
N ARG A 485 7.96 -41.14 5.70
CA ARG A 485 7.95 -40.40 4.42
C ARG A 485 9.13 -39.45 4.29
N GLU A 486 9.61 -39.28 3.06
CA GLU A 486 10.79 -38.49 2.68
C GLU A 486 10.65 -36.97 2.96
N SER A 487 9.43 -36.45 3.18
CA SER A 487 9.16 -35.02 3.41
C SER A 487 8.83 -34.66 4.87
N ARG A 488 8.98 -35.60 5.82
CA ARG A 488 8.60 -35.40 7.22
C ARG A 488 9.54 -34.43 7.96
N ASP A 489 10.83 -34.46 7.65
CA ASP A 489 11.84 -33.54 8.16
C ASP A 489 11.45 -32.08 7.91
N ALA A 490 11.12 -31.72 6.66
CA ALA A 490 10.73 -30.36 6.29
C ALA A 490 9.44 -29.90 7.02
N SER A 491 8.50 -30.82 7.26
CA SER A 491 7.26 -30.52 7.99
C SER A 491 7.53 -30.24 9.48
N LEU A 492 8.43 -31.01 10.10
CA LEU A 492 8.85 -30.82 11.50
C LEU A 492 9.61 -29.49 11.66
N ASP A 493 10.54 -29.21 10.75
CA ASP A 493 11.35 -27.99 10.75
C ASP A 493 10.48 -26.74 10.61
N ASN A 494 9.56 -26.75 9.64
CA ASN A 494 8.71 -25.60 9.37
C ASN A 494 7.72 -25.30 10.53
N LEU A 495 7.16 -26.35 11.15
CA LEU A 495 6.34 -26.19 12.36
C LEU A 495 7.15 -25.64 13.53
N GLY A 496 8.36 -26.18 13.74
CA GLY A 496 9.30 -25.66 14.73
C GLY A 496 9.60 -24.18 14.50
N GLY A 497 9.77 -23.77 13.24
CA GLY A 497 10.04 -22.38 12.86
C GLY A 497 8.92 -21.45 13.25
N ALA A 498 7.68 -21.83 12.94
CA ALA A 498 6.50 -21.05 13.28
C ALA A 498 6.29 -20.93 14.81
N LEU A 499 6.57 -22.00 15.56
CA LEU A 499 6.48 -21.99 17.03
C LEU A 499 7.54 -21.07 17.68
N VAL A 500 8.78 -21.07 17.18
CA VAL A 500 9.81 -20.12 17.63
C VAL A 500 9.36 -18.68 17.38
N THR A 501 8.88 -18.39 16.17
CA THR A 501 8.36 -17.07 15.83
C THR A 501 7.22 -16.65 16.76
N ARG A 502 6.28 -17.56 17.09
CA ARG A 502 5.14 -17.21 17.95
C ARG A 502 5.56 -16.96 19.39
N SER A 503 6.55 -17.71 19.86
CA SER A 503 7.07 -17.48 21.18
C SER A 503 7.81 -16.16 21.31
N ASN A 504 8.55 -15.70 20.29
CA ASN A 504 9.21 -14.38 20.35
C ASN A 504 8.17 -13.25 20.55
N GLU A 505 6.94 -13.43 20.07
CA GLU A 505 5.86 -12.44 20.23
C GLU A 505 5.11 -12.53 21.56
N ARG A 506 4.99 -13.74 22.13
CA ARG A 506 4.14 -14.02 23.29
C ARG A 506 4.89 -14.41 24.56
N SER A 507 6.21 -14.58 24.47
CA SER A 507 7.08 -15.17 25.50
C SER A 507 6.53 -16.50 26.02
N ASP A 508 6.10 -17.39 25.10
CA ASP A 508 5.51 -18.69 25.40
C ASP A 508 6.57 -19.81 25.43
N ILE A 509 7.02 -20.14 26.64
CA ILE A 509 8.05 -21.15 26.90
C ILE A 509 7.66 -22.55 26.38
N ASP A 510 6.36 -22.88 26.35
CA ASP A 510 5.89 -24.19 25.89
C ASP A 510 6.10 -24.35 24.38
N ASP A 511 5.88 -23.27 23.62
CA ASP A 511 6.11 -23.24 22.17
C ASP A 511 7.59 -23.42 21.82
N ILE A 512 8.50 -22.72 22.51
CA ILE A 512 9.95 -22.89 22.32
C ILE A 512 10.38 -24.32 22.66
N THR A 513 9.90 -24.85 23.78
CA THR A 513 10.24 -26.21 24.22
C THR A 513 9.78 -27.24 23.20
N ARG A 514 8.55 -27.06 22.66
CA ARG A 514 8.02 -27.89 21.59
C ARG A 514 8.83 -27.75 20.31
N ALA A 515 9.19 -26.54 19.90
CA ALA A 515 10.02 -26.31 18.71
C ALA A 515 11.37 -27.02 18.80
N ILE A 516 12.08 -26.90 19.93
CA ILE A 516 13.35 -27.61 20.17
C ILE A 516 13.16 -29.13 20.06
N SER A 517 12.06 -29.66 20.61
CA SER A 517 11.75 -31.09 20.48
C SER A 517 11.52 -31.51 19.02
N LEU A 518 10.82 -30.70 18.23
CA LEU A 518 10.57 -30.99 16.81
C LEU A 518 11.86 -30.96 16.00
N TYR A 519 12.73 -29.97 16.21
CA TYR A 519 14.02 -29.89 15.53
C TYR A 519 14.96 -31.04 15.93
N ARG A 520 14.93 -31.48 17.19
CA ARG A 520 15.68 -32.66 17.64
C ARG A 520 15.12 -33.97 17.05
N GLU A 521 13.84 -34.03 16.68
CA GLU A 521 13.25 -35.13 15.90
C GLU A 521 13.63 -35.05 14.42
N ALA A 522 13.73 -33.85 13.84
CA ALA A 522 14.08 -33.63 12.43
C ALA A 522 15.56 -33.89 12.13
N LEU A 523 16.48 -33.50 13.02
CA LEU A 523 17.92 -33.55 12.78
C LEU A 523 18.45 -34.97 12.45
N PRO A 524 18.02 -36.07 13.11
CA PRO A 524 18.42 -37.42 12.73
C PRO A 524 17.91 -37.88 11.35
N LEU A 525 16.84 -37.26 10.84
CA LEU A 525 16.32 -37.52 9.48
C LEU A 525 17.18 -36.85 8.39
N CYS A 526 18.02 -35.89 8.77
CA CYS A 526 18.94 -35.15 7.89
C CYS A 526 20.42 -35.54 8.17
N PRO A 527 20.89 -36.73 7.72
CA PRO A 527 22.28 -37.15 7.93
C PRO A 527 23.29 -36.24 7.20
N PRO A 528 24.60 -36.30 7.54
CA PRO A 528 25.63 -35.53 6.83
C PRO A 528 25.57 -35.72 5.31
N GLY A 529 25.48 -34.61 4.56
CA GLY A 529 25.28 -34.60 3.11
C GLY A 529 23.83 -34.48 2.64
N HIS A 530 22.84 -34.51 3.56
CA HIS A 530 21.44 -34.23 3.23
C HIS A 530 21.22 -32.74 2.93
N PRO A 531 20.44 -32.37 1.89
CA PRO A 531 20.23 -30.97 1.48
C PRO A 531 19.63 -30.05 2.55
N SER A 532 18.82 -30.58 3.47
CA SER A 532 18.16 -29.77 4.51
C SER A 532 18.95 -29.67 5.83
N ARG A 533 20.12 -30.32 5.93
CA ARG A 533 20.80 -30.50 7.24
C ARG A 533 21.23 -29.17 7.86
N ASP A 534 21.83 -28.29 7.07
CA ASP A 534 22.25 -26.95 7.49
C ASP A 534 21.03 -26.15 7.99
N THR A 535 19.92 -26.17 7.25
CA THR A 535 18.68 -25.48 7.62
C THR A 535 18.16 -25.95 8.98
N THR A 536 18.13 -27.27 9.23
CA THR A 536 17.71 -27.84 10.52
C THR A 536 18.65 -27.47 11.67
N LEU A 537 19.97 -27.48 11.44
CA LEU A 537 20.95 -27.04 12.45
C LEU A 537 20.76 -25.57 12.82
N ASN A 538 20.63 -24.70 11.82
CA ASN A 538 20.40 -23.26 11.99
C ASN A 538 19.09 -22.98 12.73
N ASN A 539 18.02 -23.69 12.39
CA ASN A 539 16.72 -23.55 13.02
C ASN A 539 16.71 -24.01 14.49
N LEU A 540 17.37 -25.14 14.81
CA LEU A 540 17.56 -25.60 16.19
C LEU A 540 18.37 -24.59 17.00
N ALA A 541 19.46 -24.07 16.44
CA ALA A 541 20.29 -23.05 17.06
C ALA A 541 19.48 -21.80 17.41
N ARG A 542 18.61 -21.35 16.49
CA ARG A 542 17.71 -20.21 16.73
C ARG A 542 16.74 -20.48 17.87
N ALA A 543 16.14 -21.65 17.94
CA ALA A 543 15.23 -22.02 19.03
C ALA A 543 15.92 -22.02 20.40
N LEU A 544 17.16 -22.53 20.46
CA LEU A 544 17.98 -22.53 21.67
C LEU A 544 18.38 -21.11 22.09
N LYS A 545 18.78 -20.25 21.14
CA LYS A 545 19.05 -18.84 21.41
C LYS A 545 17.82 -18.12 21.98
N THR A 546 16.66 -18.30 21.36
CA THR A 546 15.40 -17.72 21.85
C THR A 546 15.08 -18.21 23.27
N ARG A 547 15.26 -19.51 23.56
CA ARG A 547 15.06 -20.03 24.92
C ARG A 547 16.01 -19.39 25.93
N TYR A 548 17.25 -19.18 25.53
CA TYR A 548 18.24 -18.48 26.33
C TYR A 548 17.81 -17.03 26.62
N GLU A 549 17.30 -16.29 25.63
CA GLU A 549 16.85 -14.90 25.85
C GLU A 549 15.71 -14.80 26.86
N GLU A 550 14.85 -15.82 26.93
CA GLU A 550 13.71 -15.88 27.86
C GLU A 550 14.07 -16.44 29.25
N LEU A 551 14.98 -17.42 29.33
CA LEU A 551 15.27 -18.19 30.56
C LEU A 551 16.70 -18.01 31.11
N ASP A 552 17.56 -17.28 30.41
CA ASP A 552 18.98 -17.04 30.73
C ASP A 552 19.80 -18.34 30.93
N VAL A 553 19.49 -19.38 30.15
CA VAL A 553 20.18 -20.69 30.19
C VAL A 553 21.44 -20.65 29.32
N SER A 554 22.59 -20.29 29.90
CA SER A 554 23.86 -20.11 29.16
C SER A 554 24.32 -21.34 28.37
N GLU A 555 23.96 -22.56 28.77
CA GLU A 555 24.24 -23.78 28.00
C GLU A 555 23.57 -23.76 26.61
N ASP A 556 22.34 -23.25 26.52
CA ASP A 556 21.59 -23.18 25.26
C ASP A 556 22.23 -22.21 24.28
N LEU A 557 22.73 -21.07 24.77
CA LEU A 557 23.43 -20.10 23.94
C LEU A 557 24.72 -20.68 23.35
N ASN A 558 25.47 -21.45 24.16
CA ASN A 558 26.69 -22.11 23.70
C ASN A 558 26.39 -23.25 22.72
N GLU A 559 25.33 -24.03 22.95
CA GLU A 559 24.84 -25.04 21.99
C GLU A 559 24.44 -24.37 20.67
N ALA A 560 23.68 -23.27 20.72
CA ALA A 560 23.28 -22.50 19.54
C ALA A 560 24.48 -22.02 18.71
N ILE A 561 25.48 -21.40 19.35
CA ILE A 561 26.69 -20.92 18.66
C ILE A 561 27.44 -22.06 17.97
N ASN A 562 27.55 -23.23 18.63
CA ASN A 562 28.20 -24.40 18.05
C ASN A 562 27.42 -24.96 16.85
N LEU A 563 26.09 -25.02 16.94
CA LEU A 563 25.22 -25.47 15.85
C LEU A 563 25.28 -24.52 14.64
N TYR A 564 25.28 -23.20 14.86
CA TYR A 564 25.49 -22.23 13.77
C TYR A 564 26.86 -22.41 13.11
N ARG A 565 27.93 -22.65 13.89
CA ARG A 565 29.28 -22.93 13.37
C ARG A 565 29.37 -24.26 12.61
N GLU A 566 28.55 -25.25 12.96
CA GLU A 566 28.43 -26.50 12.18
C GLU A 566 27.64 -26.29 10.88
N SER A 567 26.60 -25.46 10.91
CA SER A 567 25.74 -25.17 9.76
C SER A 567 26.45 -24.37 8.67
N LEU A 568 27.19 -23.32 9.05
CA LEU A 568 27.71 -22.32 8.11
C LEU A 568 28.66 -22.90 7.02
N PRO A 569 29.56 -23.87 7.31
CA PRO A 569 30.42 -24.49 6.29
C PRO A 569 29.69 -25.44 5.34
N LEU A 570 28.46 -25.85 5.65
CA LEU A 570 27.65 -26.74 4.80
C LEU A 570 26.95 -25.96 3.67
N MET A 571 26.74 -24.66 3.85
CA MET A 571 26.08 -23.77 2.89
C MET A 571 27.09 -23.27 1.84
N GLN A 572 26.70 -23.27 0.56
CA GLN A 572 27.53 -22.69 -0.51
C GLN A 572 27.64 -21.16 -0.34
N LEU A 573 28.69 -20.55 -0.89
CA LEU A 573 28.92 -19.10 -0.75
C LEU A 573 27.87 -18.25 -1.48
N ASP A 574 27.28 -18.79 -2.54
CA ASP A 574 26.23 -18.17 -3.36
C ASP A 574 24.81 -18.53 -2.92
N ASP A 575 24.67 -19.28 -1.81
CA ASP A 575 23.37 -19.63 -1.24
C ASP A 575 22.60 -18.37 -0.78
N PRO A 576 21.41 -18.09 -1.34
CA PRO A 576 20.60 -16.92 -0.99
C PRO A 576 20.19 -16.86 0.48
N GLU A 577 20.18 -17.97 1.22
CA GLU A 577 19.80 -18.02 2.64
C GLU A 577 21.02 -18.00 3.58
N ARG A 578 22.25 -18.08 3.07
CA ARG A 578 23.49 -18.04 3.87
C ARG A 578 23.57 -16.82 4.77
N TYR A 579 23.08 -15.66 4.31
CA TYR A 579 23.08 -14.43 5.10
C TYR A 579 22.25 -14.56 6.38
N ILE A 580 21.21 -15.40 6.40
CA ILE A 580 20.34 -15.63 7.58
C ILE A 580 21.14 -16.33 8.68
N THR A 581 21.96 -17.32 8.32
CA THR A 581 22.84 -18.05 9.25
C THR A 581 23.96 -17.15 9.76
N LEU A 582 24.62 -16.37 8.89
CA LEU A 582 25.63 -15.37 9.26
C LEU A 582 25.05 -14.36 10.28
N TYR A 583 23.86 -13.85 9.97
CA TYR A 583 23.10 -12.95 10.82
C TYR A 583 22.72 -13.60 12.17
N SER A 584 22.23 -14.83 12.17
CA SER A 584 21.75 -15.48 13.40
C SER A 584 22.90 -15.84 14.34
N LEU A 585 24.06 -16.21 13.78
CA LEU A 585 25.30 -16.40 14.53
C LEU A 585 25.82 -15.09 15.11
N SER A 586 25.83 -13.99 14.35
CA SER A 586 26.29 -12.70 14.86
C SER A 586 25.44 -12.23 16.03
N ALA A 587 24.11 -12.40 15.96
CA ALA A 587 23.21 -12.09 17.06
C ALA A 587 23.50 -12.94 18.32
N ALA A 588 23.76 -14.25 18.17
CA ALA A 588 24.10 -15.12 19.29
C ALA A 588 25.44 -14.73 19.95
N LEU A 589 26.44 -14.37 19.15
CA LEU A 589 27.73 -13.89 19.63
C LEU A 589 27.60 -12.56 20.38
N CYS A 590 26.78 -11.62 19.88
CA CYS A 590 26.47 -10.39 20.60
C CYS A 590 25.80 -10.67 21.95
N SER A 591 24.82 -11.59 22.01
CA SER A 591 24.20 -11.99 23.29
C SER A 591 25.23 -12.55 24.27
N ARG A 592 26.15 -13.41 23.81
CA ARG A 592 27.21 -13.97 24.66
C ARG A 592 28.18 -12.90 25.12
N PHE A 593 28.56 -11.98 24.24
CA PHE A 593 29.39 -10.82 24.57
C PHE A 593 28.80 -9.98 25.70
N THR A 594 27.48 -9.73 25.70
CA THR A 594 26.82 -9.00 26.79
C THR A 594 27.01 -9.68 28.15
N GLN A 595 27.11 -11.02 28.18
CA GLN A 595 27.36 -11.78 29.41
C GLN A 595 28.84 -11.85 29.79
N THR A 596 29.71 -12.20 28.83
CA THR A 596 31.11 -12.55 29.09
C THR A 596 32.05 -11.35 28.99
N GLN A 597 31.64 -10.31 28.24
CA GLN A 597 32.47 -9.17 27.84
C GLN A 597 33.74 -9.58 27.07
N GLU A 598 33.72 -10.73 26.39
CA GLU A 598 34.83 -11.22 25.57
C GLU A 598 34.83 -10.57 24.18
N ASN A 599 35.77 -9.65 23.93
CA ASN A 599 35.86 -8.89 22.67
C ASN A 599 35.89 -9.75 21.37
N GLY A 600 36.38 -10.99 21.45
CA GLY A 600 36.42 -11.87 20.27
C GLY A 600 35.04 -12.17 19.68
N ASP A 601 33.99 -12.24 20.50
CA ASP A 601 32.64 -12.54 20.04
C ASP A 601 32.04 -11.39 19.23
N VAL A 602 32.21 -10.14 19.69
CA VAL A 602 31.66 -8.97 18.99
C VAL A 602 32.45 -8.63 17.72
N GLU A 603 33.77 -8.88 17.71
CA GLU A 603 34.60 -8.77 16.50
C GLU A 603 34.16 -9.78 15.42
N GLU A 604 33.92 -11.05 15.81
CA GLU A 604 33.37 -12.08 14.92
C GLU A 604 31.96 -11.69 14.44
N ALA A 605 31.09 -11.20 15.33
CA ALA A 605 29.73 -10.78 14.96
C ALA A 605 29.72 -9.66 13.91
N ILE A 606 30.57 -8.64 14.06
CA ILE A 606 30.71 -7.55 13.07
C ILE A 606 31.20 -8.09 11.74
N GLN A 607 32.21 -8.97 11.74
CA GLN A 607 32.72 -9.58 10.51
C GLN A 607 31.64 -10.37 9.77
N LEU A 608 30.85 -11.18 10.48
CA LEU A 608 29.76 -11.98 9.90
C LEU A 608 28.66 -11.09 9.29
N CYS A 609 28.29 -10.01 9.98
CA CYS A 609 27.33 -9.03 9.44
C CYS A 609 27.86 -8.32 8.19
N GLN A 610 29.16 -7.99 8.13
CA GLN A 610 29.78 -7.39 6.95
C GLN A 610 29.84 -8.37 5.76
N GLU A 611 30.14 -9.64 6.00
CA GLU A 611 30.07 -10.70 4.98
C GLU A 611 28.64 -10.87 4.43
N ALA A 612 27.65 -10.85 5.32
CA ALA A 612 26.23 -10.89 4.94
C ALA A 612 25.82 -9.66 4.10
N LEU A 613 26.30 -8.46 4.42
CA LEU A 613 26.04 -7.28 3.57
C LEU A 613 26.79 -7.34 2.24
N ALA A 614 27.97 -7.96 2.15
CA ALA A 614 28.71 -8.05 0.90
C ALA A 614 28.05 -9.00 -0.11
N SER A 615 27.31 -10.01 0.36
CA SER A 615 26.63 -10.99 -0.48
C SER A 615 25.24 -10.56 -0.97
N LEU A 616 24.60 -9.56 -0.33
CA LEU A 616 23.23 -9.16 -0.64
C LEU A 616 23.12 -7.97 -1.64
N PRO A 617 22.22 -8.02 -2.64
CA PRO A 617 21.90 -6.86 -3.50
C PRO A 617 21.43 -5.64 -2.70
N SER A 618 21.70 -4.43 -3.18
CA SER A 618 21.44 -3.18 -2.44
C SER A 618 19.98 -2.95 -2.01
N LEU A 619 19.02 -3.52 -2.72
CA LEU A 619 17.58 -3.42 -2.43
C LEU A 619 17.03 -4.65 -1.71
N HIS A 620 17.87 -5.58 -1.26
CA HIS A 620 17.42 -6.81 -0.61
C HIS A 620 16.90 -6.52 0.82
N PRO A 621 15.70 -7.02 1.22
CA PRO A 621 15.12 -6.77 2.55
C PRO A 621 15.95 -7.28 3.73
N GLY A 622 16.82 -8.26 3.51
CA GLY A 622 17.75 -8.74 4.54
C GLY A 622 18.76 -7.68 5.00
N ARG A 623 19.10 -6.69 4.15
CA ARG A 623 20.13 -5.69 4.47
C ARG A 623 19.76 -4.78 5.62
N CYS A 624 18.51 -4.32 5.68
CA CYS A 624 18.06 -3.46 6.78
C CYS A 624 18.04 -4.19 8.12
N ARG A 625 17.70 -5.49 8.16
CA ARG A 625 17.87 -6.30 9.37
C ARG A 625 19.35 -6.34 9.78
N ILE A 626 20.26 -6.59 8.84
CA ILE A 626 21.70 -6.63 9.16
C ILE A 626 22.20 -5.26 9.66
N HIS A 627 21.76 -4.15 9.07
CA HIS A 627 22.06 -2.80 9.58
C HIS A 627 21.57 -2.62 11.02
N ALA A 628 20.35 -3.08 11.34
CA ALA A 628 19.80 -3.02 12.69
C ALA A 628 20.59 -3.83 13.74
N TRP A 629 21.40 -4.80 13.31
CA TRP A 629 22.29 -5.57 14.20
C TRP A 629 23.71 -5.02 14.25
N LEU A 630 24.22 -4.50 13.14
CA LEU A 630 25.49 -3.77 13.15
C LEU A 630 25.44 -2.58 14.09
N GLN A 631 24.34 -1.83 14.13
CA GLN A 631 24.19 -0.72 15.09
C GLN A 631 24.29 -1.21 16.54
N GLU A 632 23.65 -2.33 16.89
CA GLU A 632 23.68 -2.90 18.25
C GLU A 632 25.09 -3.42 18.61
N ALA A 633 25.75 -4.12 17.68
CA ALA A 633 27.10 -4.63 17.87
C ALA A 633 28.11 -3.48 18.08
N TYR A 634 28.04 -2.44 17.26
CA TYR A 634 28.91 -1.27 17.39
C TYR A 634 28.62 -0.46 18.67
N LEU A 635 27.36 -0.32 19.08
CA LEU A 635 27.02 0.30 20.37
C LEU A 635 27.59 -0.52 21.54
N SER A 636 27.47 -1.85 21.47
CA SER A 636 28.02 -2.77 22.47
C SER A 636 29.55 -2.65 22.58
N CYS A 637 30.27 -2.57 21.46
CA CYS A 637 31.70 -2.25 21.43
C CYS A 637 31.99 -0.88 22.07
N TYR A 638 31.23 0.14 21.71
CA TYR A 638 31.40 1.48 22.26
C TYR A 638 31.20 1.53 23.78
N HIS A 639 30.23 0.78 24.32
CA HIS A 639 29.99 0.74 25.75
C HIS A 639 31.16 0.14 26.56
N LEU A 640 31.91 -0.82 25.99
CA LEU A 640 33.08 -1.38 26.67
C LEU A 640 34.36 -0.60 26.41
N GLN A 641 34.60 -0.20 25.15
CA GLN A 641 35.88 0.35 24.71
C GLN A 641 35.90 1.88 24.69
N HIS A 642 34.73 2.51 24.72
CA HIS A 642 34.55 3.96 24.59
C HIS A 642 35.23 4.56 23.33
N ASN A 643 35.36 3.77 22.28
CA ASN A 643 35.95 4.19 21.01
C ASN A 643 34.93 4.95 20.14
N PRO A 644 35.13 6.25 19.84
CA PRO A 644 34.15 7.07 19.12
C PRO A 644 33.90 6.62 17.67
N VAL A 645 34.81 5.84 17.09
CA VAL A 645 34.63 5.27 15.74
C VAL A 645 33.47 4.27 15.74
N ASP A 646 33.34 3.43 16.76
CA ASP A 646 32.27 2.44 16.86
C ASP A 646 30.92 3.12 17.01
N LEU A 647 30.81 4.17 17.83
CA LEU A 647 29.60 4.98 17.92
C LEU A 647 29.22 5.62 16.57
N SER A 648 30.21 6.09 15.81
CA SER A 648 29.97 6.68 14.48
C SER A 648 29.47 5.63 13.48
N LEU A 649 30.00 4.41 13.53
CA LEU A 649 29.56 3.29 12.71
C LEU A 649 28.16 2.80 13.10
N ALA A 650 27.83 2.81 14.39
CA ALA A 650 26.48 2.50 14.85
C ALA A 650 25.46 3.49 14.28
N VAL A 651 25.76 4.79 14.37
CA VAL A 651 24.94 5.88 13.81
C VAL A 651 24.75 5.75 12.30
N GLU A 652 25.79 5.39 11.55
CA GLU A 652 25.65 5.17 10.10
C GLU A 652 24.67 4.02 9.80
N ASN A 653 24.70 2.95 10.59
CA ASN A 653 23.78 1.82 10.41
C ASN A 653 22.33 2.18 10.79
N PHE A 654 22.11 2.98 11.83
CA PHE A 654 20.79 3.58 12.11
C PHE A 654 20.25 4.39 10.93
N ARG A 655 21.11 5.23 10.32
CA ARG A 655 20.78 6.05 9.16
C ARG A 655 20.41 5.19 7.95
N LEU A 656 21.17 4.12 7.69
CA LEU A 656 20.91 3.19 6.58
C LEU A 656 19.63 2.38 6.81
N ALA A 657 19.36 1.89 8.03
CA ALA A 657 18.17 1.12 8.36
C ALA A 657 16.88 1.96 8.24
N SER A 658 16.86 3.16 8.82
CA SER A 658 15.69 4.05 8.80
C SER A 658 15.32 4.57 7.40
N ARG A 659 16.26 4.57 6.45
CA ARG A 659 16.04 5.02 5.06
C ARG A 659 15.92 3.88 4.04
N HIS A 660 16.00 2.63 4.48
CA HIS A 660 15.96 1.50 3.57
C HIS A 660 14.55 1.36 2.93
N PRO A 661 14.43 1.30 1.59
CA PRO A 661 13.14 1.40 0.91
C PRO A 661 12.23 0.18 1.12
N THR A 662 12.78 -0.98 1.48
CA THR A 662 12.01 -2.24 1.66
C THR A 662 11.29 -2.34 3.01
N PHE A 663 11.61 -1.52 4.00
CA PHE A 663 10.85 -1.50 5.26
C PHE A 663 9.55 -0.70 5.10
N GLY A 664 8.49 -1.10 5.79
CA GLY A 664 7.31 -0.26 5.92
C GLY A 664 7.65 1.06 6.64
N LEU A 665 6.77 2.05 6.49
CA LEU A 665 6.91 3.31 7.24
C LEU A 665 6.99 3.08 8.76
N PRO A 666 6.20 2.19 9.39
CA PRO A 666 6.29 1.95 10.83
C PRO A 666 7.67 1.47 11.31
N GLU A 667 8.27 0.50 10.63
CA GLU A 667 9.58 -0.05 10.99
C GLU A 667 10.69 0.99 10.81
N ARG A 668 10.63 1.77 9.72
CA ARG A 668 11.57 2.89 9.51
C ARG A 668 11.47 3.95 10.60
N ILE A 669 10.26 4.26 11.07
CA ILE A 669 10.03 5.20 12.18
C ILE A 669 10.63 4.66 13.49
N ILE A 670 10.51 3.35 13.76
CA ILE A 670 11.12 2.70 14.93
C ILE A 670 12.64 2.84 14.89
N GLU A 671 13.28 2.54 13.75
CA GLU A 671 14.74 2.66 13.62
C GLU A 671 15.22 4.12 13.72
N ALA A 672 14.48 5.08 13.14
CA ALA A 672 14.76 6.50 13.32
C ALA A 672 14.60 6.94 14.79
N TYR A 673 13.64 6.39 15.53
CA TYR A 673 13.49 6.66 16.96
C TYR A 673 14.67 6.10 17.77
N LYS A 674 15.06 4.84 17.56
CA LYS A 674 16.23 4.25 18.23
C LYS A 674 17.49 5.08 17.97
N TRP A 675 17.64 5.59 16.75
CA TRP A 675 18.69 6.53 16.40
C TRP A 675 18.65 7.80 17.25
N THR A 676 17.48 8.44 17.40
CA THR A 676 17.35 9.66 18.25
C THR A 676 17.82 9.39 19.68
N VAL A 677 17.40 8.26 20.26
CA VAL A 677 17.75 7.88 21.62
C VAL A 677 19.25 7.66 21.77
N ALA A 678 19.85 6.85 20.89
CA ALA A 678 21.29 6.55 20.95
C ALA A 678 22.14 7.81 20.72
N ALA A 679 21.75 8.66 19.77
CA ALA A 679 22.47 9.89 19.48
C ALA A 679 22.41 10.89 20.65
N GLU A 680 21.26 11.03 21.31
CA GLU A 680 21.13 11.92 22.49
C GLU A 680 21.86 11.38 23.72
N GLN A 681 21.72 10.08 24.03
CA GLN A 681 22.40 9.44 25.17
C GLN A 681 23.92 9.59 25.11
N HIS A 682 24.47 9.60 23.89
CA HIS A 682 25.92 9.70 23.67
C HIS A 682 26.38 11.09 23.19
N GLY A 683 25.48 12.07 23.10
CA GLY A 683 25.80 13.42 22.63
C GLY A 683 26.40 13.45 21.23
N HIS A 684 25.99 12.53 20.34
CA HIS A 684 26.51 12.43 18.98
C HIS A 684 25.93 13.54 18.08
N GLY A 685 26.76 14.13 17.21
CA GLY A 685 26.37 15.26 16.35
C GLY A 685 25.27 14.97 15.31
N SER A 686 24.83 13.72 15.19
CA SER A 686 23.75 13.29 14.28
C SER A 686 22.35 13.35 14.89
N ALA A 687 22.22 13.71 16.18
CA ALA A 687 20.92 13.72 16.87
C ALA A 687 19.86 14.56 16.12
N LEU A 688 20.24 15.75 15.61
CA LEU A 688 19.32 16.61 14.86
C LEU A 688 18.84 15.98 13.55
N GLU A 689 19.72 15.27 12.85
CA GLU A 689 19.38 14.53 11.64
C GLU A 689 18.44 13.36 11.93
N ALA A 690 18.67 12.66 13.05
CA ALA A 690 17.81 11.58 13.51
C ALA A 690 16.38 12.07 13.77
N TYR A 691 16.23 13.18 14.50
CA TYR A 691 14.91 13.79 14.76
C TYR A 691 14.23 14.24 13.47
N SER A 692 14.97 14.86 12.56
CA SER A 692 14.44 15.29 11.27
C SER A 692 13.92 14.09 10.45
N THR A 693 14.72 13.03 10.37
CA THR A 693 14.35 11.78 9.67
C THR A 693 13.12 11.13 10.31
N PHE A 694 13.06 11.08 11.65
CA PHE A 694 11.90 10.57 12.38
C PHE A 694 10.61 11.33 12.03
N PHE A 695 10.63 12.67 12.10
CA PHE A 695 9.44 13.48 11.82
C PHE A 695 9.05 13.49 10.34
N GLU A 696 10.00 13.37 9.41
CA GLU A 696 9.71 13.18 7.98
C GLU A 696 8.94 11.88 7.74
N LEU A 697 9.41 10.76 8.32
CA LEU A 697 8.77 9.45 8.17
C LEU A 697 7.40 9.40 8.86
N LEU A 698 7.27 10.01 10.04
CA LEU A 698 6.00 10.08 10.77
C LEU A 698 4.96 10.92 10.01
N ASP A 699 5.36 12.07 9.46
CA ASP A 699 4.48 12.92 8.65
C ASP A 699 4.00 12.17 7.40
N ALA A 700 4.89 11.48 6.69
CA ALA A 700 4.54 10.63 5.56
C ALA A 700 3.53 9.53 5.97
N HIS A 701 3.76 8.85 7.10
CA HIS A 701 2.85 7.82 7.61
C HIS A 701 1.46 8.37 7.91
N LEU A 702 1.35 9.54 8.53
CA LEU A 702 0.06 10.12 8.89
C LEU A 702 -0.70 10.71 7.70
N VAL A 703 0.00 11.33 6.74
CA VAL A 703 -0.61 11.97 5.56
C VAL A 703 -1.24 10.93 4.61
N THR A 704 -0.74 9.70 4.56
CA THR A 704 -1.33 8.62 3.74
C THR A 704 -2.75 8.20 4.18
N ARG A 705 -3.20 8.60 5.39
CA ARG A 705 -4.54 8.30 5.92
C ARG A 705 -5.51 9.44 5.57
N SER A 706 -6.62 9.17 4.88
CA SER A 706 -7.55 10.24 4.45
C SER A 706 -8.48 10.76 5.56
N SER A 707 -8.94 9.89 6.46
CA SER A 707 -9.89 10.28 7.51
C SER A 707 -9.19 10.71 8.80
N ALA A 708 -9.78 11.66 9.53
CA ALA A 708 -9.29 12.07 10.84
C ALA A 708 -9.29 10.88 11.82
N THR A 709 -10.29 10.01 11.72
CA THR A 709 -10.42 8.78 12.51
C THR A 709 -9.27 7.79 12.26
N SER A 710 -8.92 7.54 11.00
CA SER A 710 -7.82 6.62 10.65
C SER A 710 -6.44 7.18 11.00
N ARG A 711 -6.26 8.51 10.98
CA ARG A 711 -5.05 9.16 11.53
C ARG A 711 -4.97 8.99 13.05
N ARG A 712 -6.10 9.13 13.74
CA ARG A 712 -6.24 8.89 15.18
C ARG A 712 -5.95 7.45 15.59
N GLU A 713 -6.29 6.46 14.77
CA GLU A 713 -5.96 5.06 15.04
C GLU A 713 -4.49 4.73 14.77
N ALA A 714 -3.83 5.45 13.85
CA ALA A 714 -2.42 5.25 13.53
C ALA A 714 -1.46 5.88 14.55
N ALA A 715 -1.80 7.05 15.11
CA ALA A 715 -0.93 7.80 16.01
C ALA A 715 -0.54 7.07 17.32
N PRO A 716 -1.44 6.32 18.00
CA PRO A 716 -1.10 5.58 19.22
C PRO A 716 -0.03 4.49 19.03
N ALA A 717 0.19 4.01 17.80
CA ALA A 717 1.25 3.04 17.49
C ALA A 717 2.64 3.58 17.86
N PHE A 718 2.82 4.90 17.89
CA PHE A 718 4.08 5.57 18.22
C PHE A 718 3.97 6.34 19.55
N HIS A 719 3.46 5.70 20.60
CA HIS A 719 3.30 6.33 21.93
C HIS A 719 4.60 6.88 22.54
N TYR A 720 5.77 6.41 22.09
CA TYR A 720 7.08 6.97 22.45
C TYR A 720 7.37 8.34 21.82
N ALA A 721 6.59 8.77 20.81
CA ALA A 721 6.77 10.04 20.12
C ALA A 721 6.32 11.27 20.92
N ARG A 722 5.71 11.07 22.11
CA ARG A 722 4.99 12.11 22.86
C ARG A 722 5.88 13.28 23.31
N THR A 723 7.15 13.04 23.64
CA THR A 723 8.10 14.08 24.10
C THR A 723 9.10 14.51 23.02
N LEU A 724 9.20 13.75 21.93
CA LEU A 724 10.16 14.02 20.85
C LEU A 724 10.07 15.43 20.25
N PRO A 725 8.90 16.11 20.13
CA PRO A 725 8.85 17.45 19.54
C PRO A 725 9.67 18.48 20.32
N VAL A 726 9.60 18.44 21.65
CA VAL A 726 10.34 19.38 22.50
C VAL A 726 11.81 19.02 22.59
N ASP A 727 12.15 17.72 22.54
CA ASP A 727 13.52 17.25 22.55
C ASP A 727 14.24 17.54 21.24
N ALA A 728 13.54 17.39 20.10
CA ALA A 728 14.04 17.79 18.78
C ALA A 728 14.31 19.30 18.70
N ALA A 729 13.38 20.11 19.20
CA ALA A 729 13.56 21.57 19.25
C ALA A 729 14.73 21.96 20.16
N SER A 730 14.85 21.28 21.31
CA SER A 730 15.97 21.41 22.23
C SER A 730 17.30 21.04 21.57
N CYS A 731 17.34 19.96 20.78
CA CYS A 731 18.50 19.54 20.01
C CYS A 731 18.90 20.61 18.99
N ALA A 732 17.95 21.12 18.22
CA ALA A 732 18.17 22.20 17.26
C ALA A 732 18.70 23.50 17.91
N ILE A 733 18.21 23.86 19.11
CA ILE A 733 18.76 24.99 19.89
C ILE A 733 20.22 24.75 20.25
N ARG A 734 20.58 23.55 20.72
CA ARG A 734 21.98 23.21 21.07
C ARG A 734 22.90 23.25 19.86
N CYS A 735 22.36 23.03 18.66
CA CYS A 735 23.06 23.16 17.38
C CYS A 735 23.03 24.59 16.79
N ASP A 736 22.56 25.60 17.54
CA ASP A 736 22.42 27.00 17.10
C ASP A 736 21.53 27.19 15.85
N ASN A 737 20.53 26.31 15.68
CA ASN A 737 19.58 26.35 14.58
C ASN A 737 18.17 26.67 15.06
N LEU A 738 17.97 27.92 15.50
CA LEU A 738 16.73 28.38 16.12
C LEU A 738 15.52 28.40 15.17
N ARG A 739 15.74 28.61 13.87
CA ARG A 739 14.66 28.52 12.86
C ARG A 739 14.13 27.10 12.78
N HIS A 740 15.03 26.13 12.67
CA HIS A 740 14.66 24.73 12.59
C HIS A 740 14.08 24.21 13.91
N ALA A 741 14.50 24.74 15.06
CA ALA A 741 13.87 24.43 16.34
C ALA A 741 12.38 24.81 16.37
N ALA A 742 12.02 25.97 15.81
CA ALA A 742 10.63 26.40 15.68
C ALA A 742 9.84 25.56 14.64
N GLU A 743 10.51 25.06 13.60
CA GLU A 743 9.91 24.16 12.61
C GLU A 743 9.64 22.77 13.20
N LEU A 744 10.63 22.16 13.86
CA LEU A 744 10.54 20.81 14.44
C LEU A 744 9.48 20.75 15.55
N VAL A 745 9.42 21.74 16.44
CA VAL A 745 8.38 21.79 17.47
C VAL A 745 6.99 21.95 16.86
N GLU A 746 6.85 22.64 15.72
CA GLU A 746 5.57 22.79 15.03
C GLU A 746 5.19 21.53 14.23
N GLN A 747 6.16 20.84 13.65
CA GLN A 747 5.97 19.58 12.92
C GLN A 747 5.55 18.45 13.86
N GLY A 748 6.10 18.44 15.07
CA GLY A 748 5.81 17.44 16.09
C GLY A 748 4.58 17.74 16.96
N ARG A 749 4.10 19.00 17.02
CA ARG A 749 2.97 19.39 17.89
C ARG A 749 1.64 19.51 17.17
N GLY A 750 0.58 19.14 17.88
CA GLY A 750 -0.79 19.14 17.37
C GLY A 750 -0.88 18.46 16.01
N GLN A 751 -0.20 17.31 15.83
CA GLN A 751 -0.07 16.66 14.53
C GLN A 751 -1.44 16.36 13.93
N GLN A 752 -2.37 15.90 14.77
CA GLN A 752 -3.77 15.65 14.39
C GLN A 752 -4.42 16.87 13.72
N TRP A 753 -4.21 18.05 14.31
CA TRP A 753 -4.88 19.30 13.94
C TRP A 753 -4.17 20.05 12.81
N SER A 754 -2.85 20.12 12.92
CA SER A 754 -1.96 20.72 11.93
C SER A 754 -2.07 19.96 10.61
N LEU A 755 -2.14 18.63 10.62
CA LEU A 755 -2.36 17.81 9.42
C LEU A 755 -3.75 18.01 8.80
N ALA A 756 -4.81 18.00 9.61
CA ALA A 756 -6.17 18.25 9.11
C ALA A 756 -6.29 19.63 8.43
N SER A 757 -5.57 20.63 8.95
CA SER A 757 -5.48 21.96 8.36
C SER A 757 -4.56 22.04 7.14
N ARG A 758 -3.43 21.32 7.14
CA ARG A 758 -2.44 21.26 6.04
C ARG A 758 -2.99 20.58 4.79
N LEU A 759 -4.01 19.74 4.93
CA LEU A 759 -4.59 18.98 3.81
C LEU A 759 -5.67 19.74 3.03
N ARG A 760 -6.46 20.62 3.65
CA ARG A 760 -7.60 21.27 2.98
C ARG A 760 -7.17 22.34 1.96
N THR A 761 -6.42 23.35 2.38
CA THR A 761 -6.10 24.52 1.55
C THR A 761 -5.26 24.21 0.30
N PRO A 762 -4.16 23.41 0.39
CA PRO A 762 -3.32 23.15 -0.78
C PRO A 762 -4.00 22.29 -1.85
N VAL A 763 -4.98 21.47 -1.47
CA VAL A 763 -5.74 20.64 -2.41
C VAL A 763 -6.75 21.47 -3.19
N GLU A 764 -7.43 22.43 -2.55
CA GLU A 764 -8.31 23.40 -3.23
C GLU A 764 -7.52 24.29 -4.21
N ASP A 765 -6.33 24.74 -3.80
CA ASP A 765 -5.42 25.50 -4.66
C ASP A 765 -4.91 24.63 -5.83
N LEU A 766 -4.61 23.35 -5.58
CA LEU A 766 -4.18 22.39 -6.61
C LEU A 766 -5.32 22.06 -7.57
N GLU A 767 -6.56 21.91 -7.08
CA GLU A 767 -7.74 21.69 -7.92
C GLU A 767 -7.95 22.87 -8.87
N SER A 768 -7.72 24.08 -8.39
CA SER A 768 -7.79 25.30 -9.21
C SER A 768 -6.65 25.39 -10.25
N ALA A 769 -5.45 24.91 -9.93
CA ALA A 769 -4.26 25.05 -10.79
C ALA A 769 -4.03 23.86 -11.75
N ASN A 770 -4.27 22.63 -11.28
CA ASN A 770 -4.11 21.38 -12.03
C ASN A 770 -5.15 20.33 -11.58
N PRO A 771 -6.38 20.37 -12.15
CA PRO A 771 -7.48 19.49 -11.75
C PRO A 771 -7.17 18.00 -11.90
N LYS A 772 -6.34 17.61 -12.88
CA LYS A 772 -6.01 16.21 -13.15
C LYS A 772 -5.15 15.60 -12.03
N LEU A 773 -4.12 16.33 -11.58
CA LEU A 773 -3.28 15.89 -10.46
C LEU A 773 -4.04 15.93 -9.13
N ALA A 774 -4.87 16.96 -8.92
CA ALA A 774 -5.75 17.03 -7.75
C ALA A 774 -6.69 15.81 -7.69
N HIS A 775 -7.34 15.46 -8.80
CA HIS A 775 -8.22 14.31 -8.89
C HIS A 775 -7.48 12.99 -8.63
N ASN A 776 -6.31 12.79 -9.25
CA ASN A 776 -5.49 11.59 -9.04
C ASN A 776 -5.06 11.44 -7.57
N TYR A 777 -4.59 12.53 -6.95
CA TYR A 777 -4.22 12.56 -5.54
C TYR A 777 -5.42 12.21 -4.64
N LEU A 778 -6.56 12.87 -4.83
CA LEU A 778 -7.78 12.64 -4.05
C LEU A 778 -8.29 11.21 -4.18
N GLU A 779 -8.28 10.65 -5.39
CA GLU A 779 -8.71 9.28 -5.65
C GLU A 779 -7.76 8.27 -4.99
N LEU A 780 -6.44 8.46 -5.09
CA LEU A 780 -5.46 7.61 -4.41
C LEU A 780 -5.61 7.67 -2.88
N SER A 781 -5.71 8.87 -2.29
CA SER A 781 -5.93 9.03 -0.85
C SER A 781 -7.22 8.35 -0.37
N LYS A 782 -8.30 8.45 -1.16
CA LYS A 782 -9.58 7.77 -0.88
C LYS A 782 -9.43 6.26 -0.94
N ARG A 783 -8.79 5.72 -1.99
CA ARG A 783 -8.56 4.27 -2.15
C ARG A 783 -7.68 3.71 -1.03
N ILE A 784 -6.60 4.39 -0.64
CA ILE A 784 -5.73 3.99 0.49
C ILE A 784 -6.56 3.86 1.77
N SER A 785 -7.47 4.79 1.98
CA SER A 785 -8.26 4.83 3.21
C SER A 785 -9.36 3.80 3.25
N ASN A 786 -10.01 3.55 2.10
CA ASN A 786 -10.96 2.46 1.97
C ASN A 786 -10.26 1.11 2.16
N ALA A 787 -9.04 0.93 1.64
CA ALA A 787 -8.24 -0.27 1.86
C ALA A 787 -7.90 -0.46 3.35
N ALA A 788 -7.49 0.61 4.03
CA ALA A 788 -7.20 0.61 5.47
C ALA A 788 -8.45 0.28 6.33
N GLN A 789 -9.62 0.85 6.01
CA GLN A 789 -10.86 0.60 6.75
C GLN A 789 -11.44 -0.79 6.48
N SER A 790 -11.38 -1.26 5.23
CA SER A 790 -11.86 -2.58 4.85
C SER A 790 -11.10 -3.67 5.62
N SER A 791 -9.78 -3.50 5.83
CA SER A 791 -8.96 -4.40 6.63
C SER A 791 -9.43 -4.54 8.09
N ALA A 792 -10.13 -3.55 8.65
CA ALA A 792 -10.56 -3.56 10.06
C ALA A 792 -11.88 -4.31 10.31
N THR A 793 -12.73 -4.44 9.28
CA THR A 793 -14.06 -5.07 9.38
C THR A 793 -14.15 -6.48 8.80
N ILE A 794 -13.13 -6.91 8.06
CA ILE A 794 -13.13 -8.19 7.36
C ILE A 794 -12.62 -9.30 8.29
N THR A 795 -13.45 -10.30 8.54
CA THR A 795 -13.06 -11.54 9.23
C THR A 795 -12.46 -12.59 8.28
N ASP A 796 -12.66 -12.43 6.97
CA ASP A 796 -12.08 -13.29 5.93
C ASP A 796 -10.63 -12.89 5.63
N ARG A 797 -9.72 -13.78 5.99
CA ARG A 797 -8.29 -13.58 5.92
C ARG A 797 -7.76 -13.33 4.51
N ALA A 798 -8.30 -14.00 3.50
CA ALA A 798 -7.90 -13.79 2.11
C ALA A 798 -8.32 -12.41 1.57
N ALA A 799 -9.32 -11.79 2.18
CA ALA A 799 -9.72 -10.43 1.87
C ALA A 799 -8.91 -9.37 2.65
N VAL A 800 -8.48 -9.66 3.88
CA VAL A 800 -7.53 -8.81 4.65
C VAL A 800 -6.18 -8.70 3.92
N ASP A 801 -5.74 -9.80 3.32
CA ASP A 801 -4.45 -9.89 2.64
C ASP A 801 -4.41 -9.07 1.36
N ARG A 802 -5.42 -9.27 0.51
CA ARG A 802 -5.63 -8.44 -0.70
C ARG A 802 -5.75 -6.96 -0.35
N ALA A 803 -6.36 -6.63 0.78
CA ALA A 803 -6.46 -5.24 1.24
C ALA A 803 -5.11 -4.64 1.66
N ALA A 804 -4.20 -5.44 2.24
CA ALA A 804 -2.87 -4.99 2.64
C ALA A 804 -1.92 -4.80 1.45
N THR A 805 -1.96 -5.70 0.46
CA THR A 805 -1.25 -5.54 -0.83
C THR A 805 -1.71 -4.28 -1.54
N GLU A 806 -3.02 -4.13 -1.67
CA GLU A 806 -3.63 -2.96 -2.32
C GLU A 806 -3.26 -1.68 -1.57
N TYR A 807 -3.22 -1.69 -0.23
CA TYR A 807 -2.80 -0.54 0.57
C TYR A 807 -1.37 -0.09 0.25
N ARG A 808 -0.39 -1.00 0.15
CA ARG A 808 1.00 -0.65 -0.17
C ARG A 808 1.15 -0.15 -1.59
N ARG A 809 0.58 -0.88 -2.56
CA ARG A 809 0.60 -0.48 -3.98
C ARG A 809 0.03 0.92 -4.15
N LEU A 810 -1.09 1.21 -3.49
CA LEU A 810 -1.69 2.54 -3.50
C LEU A 810 -0.82 3.59 -2.80
N THR A 811 -0.15 3.25 -1.70
CA THR A 811 0.77 4.15 -1.00
C THR A 811 1.95 4.55 -1.88
N SER A 812 2.60 3.61 -2.57
CA SER A 812 3.69 3.90 -3.51
C SER A 812 3.22 4.78 -4.68
N GLN A 813 2.02 4.51 -5.22
CA GLN A 813 1.43 5.37 -6.26
C GLN A 813 1.12 6.78 -5.75
N TRP A 814 0.68 6.89 -4.51
CA TRP A 814 0.41 8.16 -3.85
C TRP A 814 1.70 8.95 -3.62
N GLU A 815 2.79 8.32 -3.17
CA GLU A 815 4.11 8.96 -3.04
C GLU A 815 4.61 9.49 -4.39
N ALA A 816 4.46 8.72 -5.45
CA ALA A 816 4.80 9.15 -6.81
C ALA A 816 3.95 10.34 -7.27
N ALA A 817 2.64 10.33 -7.00
CA ALA A 817 1.75 11.44 -7.33
C ALA A 817 2.10 12.73 -6.56
N VAL A 818 2.44 12.62 -5.27
CA VAL A 818 2.90 13.75 -4.46
C VAL A 818 4.23 14.31 -4.98
N ALA A 819 5.16 13.45 -5.38
CA ALA A 819 6.41 13.87 -6.02
C ALA A 819 6.17 14.64 -7.32
N GLU A 820 5.21 14.19 -8.15
CA GLU A 820 4.82 14.89 -9.38
C GLU A 820 4.22 16.27 -9.08
N ILE A 821 3.35 16.38 -8.08
CA ILE A 821 2.77 17.67 -7.65
C ILE A 821 3.87 18.63 -7.17
N ARG A 822 4.86 18.13 -6.42
CA ARG A 822 6.00 18.92 -5.93
C ARG A 822 6.93 19.43 -7.04
N ASN A 823 6.85 18.88 -8.26
CA ASN A 823 7.59 19.43 -9.40
C ASN A 823 6.93 20.70 -9.97
N LEU A 824 5.70 21.04 -9.58
CA LEU A 824 5.07 22.30 -9.97
C LEU A 824 5.62 23.45 -9.12
N ARG A 825 6.03 24.55 -9.77
CA ARG A 825 6.66 25.71 -9.10
C ARG A 825 5.86 26.29 -7.93
N ALA A 826 4.53 26.31 -8.01
CA ALA A 826 3.65 26.82 -6.95
C ALA A 826 3.38 25.81 -5.83
N PHE A 827 3.71 24.52 -6.05
CA PHE A 827 3.40 23.41 -5.17
C PHE A 827 4.67 22.65 -4.72
N SER A 828 5.85 23.26 -4.84
CA SER A 828 7.13 22.63 -4.46
C SER A 828 7.20 22.20 -3.00
N ARG A 829 6.37 22.80 -2.15
CA ARG A 829 6.19 22.44 -0.73
C ARG A 829 4.85 21.74 -0.45
N PHE A 830 4.20 21.15 -1.45
CA PHE A 830 2.93 20.45 -1.28
C PHE A 830 3.03 19.36 -0.22
N LEU A 831 2.18 19.43 0.81
CA LEU A 831 2.16 18.53 1.97
C LEU A 831 3.47 18.48 2.78
N LEU A 832 4.40 19.43 2.59
CA LEU A 832 5.54 19.57 3.49
C LEU A 832 5.16 20.44 4.70
N PRO A 833 5.83 20.26 5.85
CA PRO A 833 5.69 21.16 6.98
C PRO A 833 5.97 22.63 6.60
N PRO A 834 5.30 23.60 7.26
CA PRO A 834 5.54 25.03 7.01
C PRO A 834 6.98 25.41 7.36
N SER A 835 7.62 26.28 6.57
CA SER A 835 8.95 26.78 6.92
C SER A 835 8.86 27.83 8.03
N TYR A 836 10.00 28.17 8.63
CA TYR A 836 10.07 29.26 9.60
C TYR A 836 9.48 30.57 9.05
N GLU A 837 9.69 30.89 7.77
CA GLU A 837 9.15 32.09 7.13
C GLU A 837 7.62 32.08 7.07
N ASP A 838 7.01 30.91 6.82
CA ASP A 838 5.56 30.73 6.88
C ASP A 838 5.06 30.90 8.32
N LEU A 839 5.77 30.32 9.28
CA LEU A 839 5.44 30.36 10.71
C LEU A 839 5.63 31.74 11.34
N GLN A 840 6.57 32.55 10.85
CA GLN A 840 6.78 33.93 11.31
C GLN A 840 5.54 34.80 11.04
N ALA A 841 4.67 34.42 10.10
CA ALA A 841 3.38 35.08 9.93
C ALA A 841 2.51 35.05 11.22
N ALA A 842 2.76 34.12 12.13
CA ALA A 842 2.16 34.04 13.47
C ALA A 842 2.62 35.17 14.40
N ALA A 843 3.72 35.86 14.12
CA ALA A 843 4.22 36.97 14.93
C ALA A 843 3.88 38.38 14.38
N ARG A 844 3.16 38.50 13.26
CA ARG A 844 2.80 39.79 12.62
C ARG A 844 2.15 40.85 13.54
N GLN A 845 1.49 40.45 14.62
CA GLN A 845 0.77 41.36 15.53
C GLN A 845 1.43 41.50 16.90
N GLY A 846 2.66 40.99 17.02
CA GLY A 846 3.48 40.96 18.21
C GLY A 846 4.11 39.57 18.39
N PRO A 847 5.16 39.47 19.20
CA PRO A 847 6.02 38.29 19.26
C PRO A 847 5.29 37.08 19.84
N VAL A 848 5.67 35.90 19.35
CA VAL A 848 5.21 34.60 19.88
C VAL A 848 6.35 33.97 20.67
N ILE A 849 6.08 33.59 21.91
CA ILE A 849 7.03 32.97 22.82
C ILE A 849 6.70 31.49 22.92
N ILE A 850 7.56 30.64 22.35
CA ILE A 850 7.48 29.19 22.45
C ILE A 850 8.30 28.77 23.66
N LEU A 851 7.68 28.14 24.66
CA LEU A 851 8.37 27.65 25.85
C LEU A 851 8.65 26.17 25.70
N ILE A 852 9.93 25.77 25.72
CA ILE A 852 10.38 24.40 25.50
C ILE A 852 10.73 23.75 26.84
N ALA A 853 9.99 22.71 27.18
CA ALA A 853 10.19 21.88 28.36
C ALA A 853 10.76 20.51 27.99
N SER A 854 12.04 20.48 27.60
CA SER A 854 12.77 19.24 27.27
C SER A 854 13.59 18.75 28.48
N GLU A 855 13.89 17.45 28.49
CA GLU A 855 14.81 16.87 29.47
C GLU A 855 16.25 17.42 29.30
N TYR A 856 16.65 17.70 28.05
CA TYR A 856 17.98 18.16 27.67
C TYR A 856 18.18 19.67 27.85
N SER A 857 17.15 20.49 27.64
CA SER A 857 17.23 21.95 27.86
C SER A 857 15.86 22.55 28.16
N ARG A 858 15.84 23.64 28.95
CA ARG A 858 14.66 24.49 29.14
C ARG A 858 14.98 25.86 28.61
N SER A 859 14.19 26.29 27.66
CA SER A 859 14.44 27.51 26.90
C SER A 859 13.12 28.11 26.46
N ALA A 860 13.14 29.39 26.11
CA ALA A 860 12.12 29.97 25.27
C ALA A 860 12.70 30.36 23.91
N ILE A 861 11.90 30.23 22.86
CA ILE A 861 12.15 30.81 21.54
C ILE A 861 11.16 31.96 21.37
N ILE A 862 11.67 33.17 21.14
CA ILE A 862 10.83 34.31 20.77
C ILE A 862 10.87 34.47 19.26
N VAL A 863 9.74 34.23 18.61
CA VAL A 863 9.52 34.51 17.19
C VAL A 863 9.13 35.99 17.07
N PRO A 864 10.01 36.87 16.53
CA PRO A 864 9.72 38.28 16.38
C PRO A 864 8.78 38.54 15.20
N THR A 865 8.28 39.77 15.09
CA THR A 865 7.44 40.21 13.95
C THR A 865 8.16 40.12 12.60
N SER A 866 9.50 40.15 12.61
CA SER A 866 10.37 40.07 11.44
C SER A 866 11.79 39.69 11.89
N GLY A 867 12.53 38.94 11.07
CA GLY A 867 13.94 38.61 11.32
C GLY A 867 14.13 37.22 11.92
N ASP A 868 15.24 37.01 12.61
CA ASP A 868 15.58 35.70 13.21
C ASP A 868 14.95 35.50 14.59
N PRO A 869 14.62 34.27 14.98
CA PRO A 869 14.12 33.97 16.32
C PRO A 869 15.20 34.20 17.39
N HIS A 870 14.78 34.62 18.58
CA HIS A 870 15.67 34.83 19.73
C HIS A 870 15.59 33.66 20.71
N HIS A 871 16.74 33.19 21.18
CA HIS A 871 16.83 32.17 22.23
C HIS A 871 16.89 32.83 23.61
N VAL A 872 16.11 32.31 24.55
CA VAL A 872 16.16 32.70 25.97
C VAL A 872 16.42 31.43 26.80
N PRO A 873 17.64 31.23 27.32
CA PRO A 873 17.93 30.09 28.19
C PRO A 873 17.24 30.26 29.55
N LEU A 874 16.69 29.18 30.10
CA LEU A 874 16.05 29.13 31.43
C LEU A 874 16.82 28.19 32.37
N PRO A 875 18.08 28.50 32.72
CA PRO A 875 18.97 27.55 33.39
C PRO A 875 18.63 27.31 34.86
N SER A 876 17.86 28.19 35.48
CA SER A 876 17.55 28.15 36.91
C SER A 876 16.41 27.18 37.27
N VAL A 877 15.69 26.65 36.26
CA VAL A 877 14.64 25.65 36.45
C VAL A 877 15.14 24.31 35.91
N THR A 878 15.13 23.25 36.73
CA THR A 878 15.34 21.89 36.22
C THR A 878 14.03 21.27 35.70
N PHE A 879 14.09 20.16 34.96
CA PHE A 879 12.88 19.49 34.47
C PHE A 879 12.09 18.88 35.63
N ALA A 880 12.81 18.39 36.65
CA ALA A 880 12.21 17.99 37.91
C ALA A 880 11.52 19.17 38.61
N ASP A 881 12.15 20.35 38.66
CA ASP A 881 11.54 21.55 39.24
C ASP A 881 10.29 21.98 38.47
N LEU A 882 10.31 21.90 37.14
CA LEU A 882 9.17 22.27 36.30
C LEU A 882 7.97 21.33 36.52
N ASN A 883 8.21 20.02 36.57
CA ASN A 883 7.17 19.04 36.89
C ASN A 883 6.66 19.22 38.33
N ASN A 884 7.56 19.49 39.28
CA ASN A 884 7.18 19.80 40.66
C ASN A 884 6.31 21.08 40.73
N LEU A 885 6.67 22.11 39.96
CA LEU A 885 5.95 23.37 39.88
C LEU A 885 4.53 23.14 39.33
N LYS A 886 4.39 22.39 38.24
CA LYS A 886 3.08 21.94 37.69
C LYS A 886 2.24 21.26 38.78
N ASP A 887 2.78 20.27 39.46
CA ASP A 887 2.05 19.50 40.47
C ASP A 887 1.66 20.34 41.69
N ARG A 888 2.54 21.27 42.11
CA ARG A 888 2.27 22.21 43.21
C ARG A 888 1.17 23.20 42.84
N PHE A 889 1.16 23.73 41.61
CA PHE A 889 0.06 24.57 41.13
C PHE A 889 -1.27 23.81 41.16
N ALA A 890 -1.30 22.58 40.62
CA ALA A 890 -2.50 21.76 40.63
C ALA A 890 -3.04 21.51 42.05
N ARG A 891 -2.17 21.25 43.03
CA ARG A 891 -2.56 21.12 44.45
C ARG A 891 -3.04 22.44 45.05
N ALA A 892 -2.33 23.55 44.80
CA ALA A 892 -2.66 24.85 45.36
C ALA A 892 -4.00 25.38 44.83
N ILE A 893 -4.30 25.17 43.55
CA ILE A 893 -5.59 25.53 42.93
C ILE A 893 -6.73 24.72 43.52
N ARG A 894 -6.57 23.39 43.66
CA ARG A 894 -7.57 22.53 44.32
C ARG A 894 -7.83 22.98 45.76
N HIS A 895 -6.78 23.32 46.50
CA HIS A 895 -6.92 23.81 47.86
C HIS A 895 -7.64 25.16 47.93
N ALA A 896 -7.23 26.13 47.10
CA ALA A 896 -7.84 27.46 47.03
C ALA A 896 -9.33 27.41 46.68
N SER A 897 -9.73 26.49 45.79
CA SER A 897 -11.14 26.27 45.39
C SER A 897 -12.02 25.76 46.53
N THR A 898 -11.42 25.25 47.63
CA THR A 898 -12.15 24.80 48.83
C THR A 898 -12.12 25.80 49.97
N MET A 899 -11.41 26.93 49.81
CA MET A 899 -11.26 27.96 50.82
C MET A 899 -12.21 29.14 50.59
N GLY A 900 -12.66 29.76 51.68
CA GLY A 900 -13.38 31.03 51.60
C GLY A 900 -12.55 32.16 50.96
N PRO A 901 -13.21 33.17 50.36
CA PRO A 901 -12.55 34.26 49.63
C PRO A 901 -11.66 35.17 50.51
N GLN A 902 -11.78 35.08 51.84
CA GLN A 902 -11.03 35.90 52.80
C GLN A 902 -9.71 35.26 53.27
N VAL A 903 -9.43 34.01 52.88
CA VAL A 903 -8.21 33.29 53.33
C VAL A 903 -7.00 33.68 52.46
N PRO A 904 -5.84 34.04 53.03
CA PRO A 904 -4.63 34.36 52.27
C PRO A 904 -4.19 33.21 51.34
N ARG A 905 -3.72 33.54 50.14
CA ARG A 905 -3.30 32.58 49.09
C ARG A 905 -1.78 32.44 49.04
N ASP A 906 -1.14 32.26 50.19
CA ASP A 906 0.33 32.34 50.33
C ASP A 906 1.07 31.33 49.43
N ASP A 907 0.54 30.10 49.30
CA ASP A 907 1.10 29.08 48.42
C ASP A 907 1.10 29.52 46.94
N LEU A 908 -0.02 30.06 46.45
CA LEU A 908 -0.13 30.55 45.07
C LEU A 908 0.78 31.76 44.82
N ILE A 909 0.89 32.67 45.80
CA ILE A 909 1.77 33.83 45.73
C ILE A 909 3.23 33.40 45.56
N VAL A 910 3.68 32.40 46.33
CA VAL A 910 5.03 31.85 46.21
C VAL A 910 5.25 31.23 44.84
N LEU A 911 4.30 30.42 44.34
CA LEU A 911 4.42 29.77 43.05
C LEU A 911 4.47 30.77 41.88
N LEU A 912 3.60 31.78 41.89
CA LEU A 912 3.59 32.83 40.85
C LEU A 912 4.84 33.71 40.88
N ARG A 913 5.44 33.92 42.06
CA ARG A 913 6.76 34.56 42.19
C ARG A 913 7.84 33.70 41.55
N THR A 914 7.85 32.40 41.78
CA THR A 914 8.80 31.49 41.12
C THR A 914 8.63 31.52 39.60
N VAL A 915 7.41 31.52 39.08
CA VAL A 915 7.16 31.65 37.63
C VAL A 915 7.68 32.98 37.09
N TRP A 916 7.51 34.07 37.84
CA TRP A 916 8.04 35.36 37.46
C TRP A 916 9.57 35.37 37.43
N ASP A 917 10.23 35.04 38.54
CA ASP A 917 11.68 35.17 38.69
C ASP A 917 12.44 34.22 37.76
N GLU A 918 11.96 32.97 37.62
CA GLU A 918 12.72 31.91 36.95
C GLU A 918 12.34 31.69 35.48
N ILE A 919 11.13 32.10 35.05
CA ILE A 919 10.63 31.86 33.69
C ILE A 919 10.37 33.17 32.95
N MET A 920 9.48 34.02 33.48
CA MET A 920 8.98 35.16 32.73
C MET A 920 9.93 36.37 32.73
N LEU A 921 10.67 36.62 33.83
CA LEU A 921 11.60 37.76 33.91
C LEU A 921 12.73 37.68 32.86
N PRO A 922 13.41 36.53 32.64
CA PRO A 922 14.36 36.38 31.54
C PRO A 922 13.77 36.74 30.17
N ILE A 923 12.53 36.29 29.91
CA ILE A 923 11.82 36.55 28.65
C ILE A 923 11.47 38.04 28.52
N VAL A 924 10.96 38.65 29.59
CA VAL A 924 10.63 40.08 29.64
C VAL A 924 11.86 40.94 29.37
N ASN A 925 13.03 40.55 29.90
CA ASN A 925 14.28 41.28 29.64
C ASN A 925 14.61 41.30 28.14
N VAL A 926 14.53 40.17 27.44
CA VAL A 926 14.76 40.09 25.98
C VAL A 926 13.70 40.89 25.21
N LEU A 927 12.42 40.80 25.60
CA LEU A 927 11.34 41.58 24.99
C LEU A 927 11.59 43.09 25.09
N GLN A 928 12.09 43.57 26.23
CA GLN A 928 12.32 45.00 26.48
C GLN A 928 13.66 45.51 25.91
N GLN A 929 14.73 44.73 26.06
CA GLN A 929 16.09 45.17 25.74
C GLN A 929 16.41 44.97 24.26
N ASP A 930 16.13 43.77 23.75
CA ASP A 930 16.51 43.38 22.39
C ASP A 930 15.43 43.74 21.38
N LEU A 931 14.18 43.37 21.68
CA LEU A 931 13.03 43.63 20.80
C LEU A 931 12.40 45.02 20.99
N LYS A 932 12.79 45.74 22.05
CA LYS A 932 12.29 47.09 22.38
C LYS A 932 10.75 47.17 22.38
N LEU A 933 10.10 46.10 22.84
CA LEU A 933 8.66 45.99 22.89
C LEU A 933 8.09 46.98 23.91
N LYS A 934 7.07 47.75 23.51
CA LYS A 934 6.45 48.74 24.39
C LYS A 934 5.56 48.05 25.44
N SER A 935 5.45 48.64 26.63
CA SER A 935 4.43 48.22 27.61
C SER A 935 3.02 48.28 27.00
N HIS A 936 2.16 47.37 27.44
CA HIS A 936 0.82 47.11 26.92
C HIS A 936 0.77 46.58 25.48
N SER A 937 1.90 46.20 24.89
CA SER A 937 1.92 45.46 23.62
C SER A 937 1.36 44.06 23.81
N ARG A 938 0.88 43.48 22.71
CA ARG A 938 0.36 42.11 22.69
C ARG A 938 1.51 41.10 22.56
N ILE A 939 1.44 40.04 23.35
CA ILE A 939 2.35 38.88 23.27
C ILE A 939 1.55 37.58 23.21
N TRP A 940 2.08 36.58 22.53
CA TRP A 940 1.49 35.24 22.47
C TRP A 940 2.37 34.23 23.19
N LEU A 941 1.79 33.47 24.09
CA LEU A 941 2.43 32.35 24.80
C LEU A 941 2.04 31.06 24.10
N CYS A 942 3.04 30.29 23.68
CA CYS A 942 2.92 28.97 23.09
C CYS A 942 3.64 27.95 24.01
N PRO A 943 3.00 27.56 25.13
CA PRO A 943 3.61 26.64 26.09
C PRO A 943 3.65 25.20 25.55
N THR A 944 4.72 24.46 25.86
CA THR A 944 4.83 23.01 25.60
C THR A 944 4.94 22.20 26.89
N ALA A 945 4.59 20.91 26.82
CA ALA A 945 4.62 19.95 27.93
C ALA A 945 4.18 20.54 29.28
N ALA A 946 5.02 20.48 30.32
CA ALA A 946 4.68 20.93 31.67
C ALA A 946 4.31 22.43 31.77
N PHE A 947 4.73 23.28 30.83
CA PHE A 947 4.33 24.70 30.82
C PHE A 947 2.84 24.89 30.51
N THR A 948 2.18 23.93 29.86
CA THR A 948 0.75 24.03 29.50
C THR A 948 -0.16 24.11 30.73
N SER A 949 0.27 23.56 31.87
CA SER A 949 -0.49 23.54 33.12
C SER A 949 -0.14 24.69 34.07
N ILE A 950 0.76 25.60 33.67
CA ILE A 950 1.23 26.71 34.51
C ILE A 950 0.56 28.02 34.05
N PRO A 951 -0.04 28.83 34.94
CA PRO A 951 -0.69 30.09 34.58
C PRO A 951 0.35 31.20 34.31
N LEU A 952 1.12 31.05 33.23
CA LEU A 952 2.23 31.93 32.85
C LEU A 952 1.81 33.41 32.75
N HIS A 953 0.61 33.68 32.22
CA HIS A 953 0.06 35.04 32.10
C HIS A 953 -0.10 35.76 33.45
N ALA A 954 -0.21 35.02 34.55
CA ALA A 954 -0.40 35.55 35.90
C ALA A 954 0.91 35.72 36.68
N ALA A 955 2.07 35.50 36.05
CA ALA A 955 3.37 35.63 36.67
C ALA A 955 3.56 37.01 37.34
N HIS A 956 3.95 37.00 38.61
CA HIS A 956 3.95 38.22 39.43
C HIS A 956 5.07 38.19 40.49
N PRO A 957 5.88 39.26 40.66
CA PRO A 957 7.02 39.30 41.59
C PRO A 957 6.64 39.24 43.07
N PHE A 958 5.55 39.91 43.48
CA PHE A 958 5.04 39.91 44.87
C PHE A 958 6.09 40.29 45.94
N ARG A 959 7.06 41.17 45.65
CA ARG A 959 8.24 41.40 46.52
C ARG A 959 8.03 42.30 47.74
N THR A 960 6.95 43.11 47.81
CA THR A 960 6.73 44.04 48.94
C THR A 960 5.35 43.89 49.59
N ASN A 961 5.33 43.93 50.94
CA ASN A 961 4.13 43.77 51.77
C ASN A 961 3.37 45.10 52.03
N ALA A 962 3.95 46.26 51.75
CA ALA A 962 3.39 47.56 52.15
C ALA A 962 2.68 48.33 51.04
N ASP A 963 2.91 48.00 49.77
CA ASP A 963 2.17 48.56 48.64
C ASP A 963 2.17 47.54 47.50
N ARG A 964 1.14 46.67 47.47
CA ARG A 964 1.00 45.54 46.53
C ARG A 964 0.84 45.98 45.06
N SER A 965 1.15 47.23 44.71
CA SER A 965 0.71 47.92 43.48
C SER A 965 1.82 48.56 42.62
N LYS A 966 3.11 48.49 43.01
CA LYS A 966 4.17 49.31 42.36
C LYS A 966 5.18 48.57 41.46
N GLU A 967 5.39 47.27 41.62
CA GLU A 967 6.22 46.51 40.67
C GLU A 967 5.31 45.93 39.57
N PRO A 968 5.53 46.27 38.30
CA PRO A 968 4.64 45.82 37.23
C PRO A 968 4.78 44.31 37.04
N CYS A 969 3.67 43.59 37.17
CA CYS A 969 3.61 42.16 36.86
C CYS A 969 3.36 41.93 35.37
N LEU A 970 3.31 40.67 34.93
CA LEU A 970 3.22 40.37 33.49
C LEU A 970 1.95 40.96 32.86
N GLU A 971 0.81 40.87 33.54
CA GLU A 971 -0.46 41.45 33.09
C GLU A 971 -0.47 42.99 33.06
N ASP A 972 0.36 43.66 33.86
CA ASP A 972 0.55 45.13 33.79
C ASP A 972 1.48 45.53 32.64
N LEU A 973 2.42 44.65 32.27
CA LEU A 973 3.41 44.92 31.22
C LEU A 973 2.89 44.60 29.82
N TYR A 974 2.13 43.53 29.65
CA TYR A 974 1.73 43.02 28.33
C TYR A 974 0.34 42.39 28.33
N ILE A 975 -0.33 42.48 27.18
CA ILE A 975 -1.60 41.81 26.95
C ILE A 975 -1.29 40.39 26.45
N CYS A 976 -1.49 39.40 27.32
CA CYS A 976 -1.17 38.00 27.04
C CYS A 976 -2.30 37.30 26.26
N SER A 977 -1.93 36.46 25.31
CA SER A 977 -2.80 35.50 24.64
C SER A 977 -2.09 34.16 24.56
N TYR A 978 -2.82 33.05 24.61
CA TYR A 978 -2.28 31.73 24.37
C TYR A 978 -2.52 31.30 22.92
N THR A 979 -1.62 30.48 22.39
CA THR A 979 -1.83 29.78 21.12
C THR A 979 -1.39 28.33 21.24
N PRO A 980 -2.18 27.37 20.73
CA PRO A 980 -1.80 25.97 20.77
C PRO A 980 -0.57 25.71 19.89
N THR A 981 -0.57 26.25 18.66
CA THR A 981 0.55 26.15 17.70
C THR A 981 0.72 27.46 16.92
N LEU A 982 1.83 27.63 16.21
CA LEU A 982 2.04 28.77 15.32
C LEU A 982 1.10 28.70 14.11
N SER A 983 0.92 27.52 13.52
CA SER A 983 0.04 27.32 12.35
C SER A 983 -1.42 27.64 12.67
N ALA A 984 -1.89 27.29 13.87
CA ALA A 984 -3.24 27.62 14.32
C ALA A 984 -3.46 29.15 14.40
N LEU A 985 -2.43 29.89 14.83
CA LEU A 985 -2.46 31.35 14.83
C LEU A 985 -2.41 31.92 13.42
N VAL A 986 -1.54 31.40 12.53
CA VAL A 986 -1.49 31.80 11.11
C VAL A 986 -2.85 31.62 10.43
N ARG A 987 -3.49 30.47 10.60
CA ARG A 987 -4.81 30.18 10.03
C ARG A 987 -5.88 31.15 10.53
N SER A 988 -5.98 31.39 11.85
CA SER A 988 -6.91 32.38 12.41
C SER A 988 -6.72 33.77 11.77
N ARG A 989 -5.46 34.16 11.50
CA ARG A 989 -5.16 35.42 10.79
C ARG A 989 -5.64 35.45 9.34
N GLN A 990 -5.59 34.34 8.63
CA GLN A 990 -6.03 34.27 7.23
C GLN A 990 -7.56 34.33 7.11
N MET A 991 -8.29 33.67 8.02
CA MET A 991 -9.76 33.63 8.02
C MET A 991 -10.41 35.00 8.29
N MET A 992 -9.68 35.91 8.95
CA MET A 992 -10.13 37.27 9.26
C MET A 992 -10.37 38.20 8.06
N LYS A 993 -9.98 37.81 6.85
CA LYS A 993 -10.23 38.61 5.64
C LYS A 993 -11.71 38.65 5.22
N LYS A 994 -12.56 37.73 5.70
CA LYS A 994 -13.99 37.64 5.36
C LYS A 994 -14.83 38.27 6.47
N ARG A 995 -15.47 39.42 6.20
CA ARG A 995 -16.43 40.06 7.13
C ARG A 995 -17.80 39.41 7.01
N VAL A 996 -18.40 39.06 8.15
CA VAL A 996 -19.74 38.49 8.26
C VAL A 996 -20.58 39.41 9.14
N THR A 997 -21.89 39.46 8.92
CA THR A 997 -22.82 40.16 9.82
C THR A 997 -22.86 39.48 11.19
N PRO A 998 -22.63 40.20 12.31
CA PRO A 998 -22.54 39.58 13.62
C PRO A 998 -23.92 39.13 14.12
N SER A 999 -24.04 37.84 14.42
CA SER A 999 -25.12 37.18 15.17
C SER A 999 -24.58 36.61 16.49
N PHE A 1000 -25.34 36.75 17.57
CA PHE A 1000 -24.93 36.35 18.93
C PHE A 1000 -25.87 35.30 19.52
N VAL A 1001 -25.33 34.26 20.16
CA VAL A 1001 -26.12 33.29 20.93
C VAL A 1001 -25.56 33.07 22.33
N THR A 1002 -26.46 33.02 23.32
CA THR A 1002 -26.15 32.52 24.67
C THR A 1002 -26.67 31.09 24.83
N ILE A 1003 -25.81 30.15 25.21
CA ILE A 1003 -26.15 28.74 25.45
C ILE A 1003 -25.91 28.47 26.94
N GLY A 1004 -26.96 28.10 27.70
CA GLY A 1004 -26.82 27.83 29.12
C GLY A 1004 -27.49 26.55 29.58
N GLN A 1005 -26.75 25.71 30.30
CA GLN A 1005 -27.29 24.50 30.93
C GLN A 1005 -27.01 24.45 32.43
N GLY A 1006 -27.99 24.93 33.22
CA GLY A 1006 -27.94 24.93 34.67
C GLY A 1006 -28.46 23.65 35.34
N GLN A 1007 -29.28 22.85 34.65
CA GLN A 1007 -29.88 21.61 35.19
C GLN A 1007 -29.58 20.43 34.27
N PRO A 1008 -28.36 19.86 34.34
CA PRO A 1008 -28.01 18.70 33.53
C PRO A 1008 -28.95 17.53 33.84
N GLY A 1009 -29.25 16.69 32.85
CA GLY A 1009 -30.14 15.54 33.02
C GLY A 1009 -29.75 14.62 34.19
N THR A 1010 -30.69 13.81 34.68
CA THR A 1010 -30.51 12.94 35.85
C THR A 1010 -29.20 12.14 35.76
N GLY A 1011 -28.31 12.33 36.75
CA GLY A 1011 -27.01 11.64 36.81
C GLY A 1011 -25.86 12.29 36.03
N LYS A 1012 -26.06 13.45 35.39
CA LYS A 1012 -25.05 14.10 34.52
C LYS A 1012 -24.29 15.28 35.14
N GLY A 1013 -24.60 15.67 36.38
CA GLY A 1013 -23.87 16.73 37.10
C GLY A 1013 -24.68 17.37 38.23
N LYS A 1014 -24.07 18.29 38.99
CA LYS A 1014 -24.77 19.13 39.98
C LYS A 1014 -25.47 20.30 39.29
N ALA A 1015 -26.60 20.76 39.82
CA ALA A 1015 -27.28 21.94 39.30
C ALA A 1015 -26.43 23.21 39.52
N LEU A 1016 -26.33 24.06 38.50
CA LEU A 1016 -25.66 25.35 38.51
C LEU A 1016 -26.72 26.46 38.61
N LEU A 1017 -26.87 27.02 39.80
CA LEU A 1017 -27.97 27.94 40.13
C LEU A 1017 -27.85 29.34 39.48
N ALA A 1018 -26.66 29.70 39.00
CA ALA A 1018 -26.36 31.04 38.51
C ALA A 1018 -26.30 31.16 36.97
N VAL A 1019 -26.47 30.06 36.24
CA VAL A 1019 -26.38 30.04 34.77
C VAL A 1019 -27.39 31.01 34.15
N ASP A 1020 -28.66 30.93 34.56
CA ASP A 1020 -29.72 31.79 34.01
C ASP A 1020 -29.42 33.28 34.26
N SER A 1021 -28.97 33.63 35.48
CA SER A 1021 -28.58 35.01 35.80
C SER A 1021 -27.35 35.50 35.02
N GLU A 1022 -26.42 34.61 34.67
CA GLU A 1022 -25.29 34.95 33.80
C GLU A 1022 -25.74 35.19 32.36
N LEU A 1023 -26.62 34.34 31.82
CA LEU A 1023 -27.16 34.54 30.46
C LEU A 1023 -27.95 35.86 30.37
N GLU A 1024 -28.74 36.19 31.40
CA GLU A 1024 -29.48 37.45 31.48
C GLU A 1024 -28.54 38.66 31.51
N LEU A 1025 -27.44 38.59 32.29
CA LEU A 1025 -26.42 39.62 32.35
C LEU A 1025 -25.78 39.84 30.97
N VAL A 1026 -25.36 38.76 30.30
CA VAL A 1026 -24.74 38.84 28.97
C VAL A 1026 -25.73 39.39 27.95
N HIS A 1027 -26.96 38.89 27.92
CA HIS A 1027 -28.00 39.36 27.02
C HIS A 1027 -28.25 40.88 27.16
N LYS A 1028 -28.19 41.40 28.40
CA LYS A 1028 -28.33 42.84 28.68
C LYS A 1028 -27.13 43.68 28.21
N LEU A 1029 -25.93 43.12 28.22
CA LEU A 1029 -24.70 43.82 27.83
C LEU A 1029 -24.44 43.75 26.31
N VAL A 1030 -24.98 42.75 25.62
CA VAL A 1030 -24.85 42.61 24.17
C VAL A 1030 -25.57 43.76 23.44
N PRO A 1031 -24.94 44.41 22.44
CA PRO A 1031 -25.58 45.46 21.68
C PRO A 1031 -26.84 45.00 20.95
N ALA A 1032 -27.90 45.82 20.95
CA ALA A 1032 -29.18 45.50 20.31
C ALA A 1032 -29.08 45.18 18.79
N MET A 1033 -28.01 45.62 18.12
CA MET A 1033 -27.75 45.36 16.71
C MET A 1033 -27.30 43.92 16.38
N ALA A 1034 -26.90 43.13 17.38
CA ALA A 1034 -26.26 41.82 17.19
C ALA A 1034 -27.22 40.63 17.08
N ASN A 1035 -28.54 40.87 17.07
CA ASN A 1035 -29.60 39.85 17.10
C ASN A 1035 -29.28 38.68 18.07
N CYS A 1036 -29.42 38.94 19.37
CA CYS A 1036 -29.03 37.99 20.42
C CYS A 1036 -30.13 36.95 20.67
N THR A 1037 -29.81 35.67 20.44
CA THR A 1037 -30.67 34.52 20.76
C THR A 1037 -30.21 33.81 22.03
N THR A 1038 -31.09 33.04 22.67
CA THR A 1038 -30.77 32.30 23.90
C THR A 1038 -31.32 30.88 23.84
N ILE A 1039 -30.48 29.91 24.17
CA ILE A 1039 -30.82 28.49 24.31
C ILE A 1039 -30.52 28.09 25.75
N SER A 1040 -31.54 27.75 26.53
CA SER A 1040 -31.35 27.33 27.92
C SER A 1040 -32.30 26.21 28.35
N GLY A 1041 -32.00 25.60 29.51
CA GLY A 1041 -32.86 24.61 30.15
C GLY A 1041 -33.13 23.39 29.25
N ASP A 1042 -34.40 23.07 29.00
CA ASP A 1042 -34.78 21.91 28.18
C ASP A 1042 -34.38 22.06 26.69
N ALA A 1043 -34.15 23.28 26.20
CA ALA A 1043 -33.74 23.53 24.82
C ALA A 1043 -32.23 23.36 24.58
N ALA A 1044 -31.41 23.45 25.63
CA ALA A 1044 -29.95 23.29 25.57
C ALA A 1044 -29.56 21.81 25.48
N THR A 1045 -29.89 21.20 24.34
CA THR A 1045 -29.56 19.81 23.94
C THR A 1045 -28.25 19.75 23.14
N ARG A 1046 -27.66 18.56 22.98
CA ARG A 1046 -26.48 18.34 22.12
C ARG A 1046 -26.72 18.85 20.70
N ALA A 1047 -27.85 18.47 20.09
CA ALA A 1047 -28.20 18.89 18.74
C ALA A 1047 -28.45 20.40 18.64
N GLY A 1048 -29.21 20.97 19.60
CA GLY A 1048 -29.50 22.41 19.64
C GLY A 1048 -28.25 23.27 19.84
N ALA A 1049 -27.33 22.84 20.71
CA ALA A 1049 -26.07 23.53 20.93
C ALA A 1049 -25.17 23.47 19.68
N LEU A 1050 -25.07 22.30 19.02
CA LEU A 1050 -24.27 22.15 17.80
C LEU A 1050 -24.82 23.02 16.65
N GLN A 1051 -26.13 23.02 16.45
CA GLN A 1051 -26.79 23.88 15.46
C GLN A 1051 -26.53 25.37 15.75
N ALA A 1052 -26.60 25.77 17.02
CA ALA A 1052 -26.33 27.16 17.41
C ALA A 1052 -24.89 27.60 17.12
N LEU A 1053 -23.91 26.71 17.31
CA LEU A 1053 -22.51 26.96 16.94
C LEU A 1053 -22.37 27.15 15.42
N GLU A 1054 -23.11 26.41 14.59
CA GLU A 1054 -23.06 26.50 13.13
C GLU A 1054 -23.73 27.79 12.60
N GLU A 1055 -24.82 28.25 13.22
CA GLU A 1055 -25.62 29.38 12.75
C GLU A 1055 -25.14 30.76 13.24
N HIS A 1056 -24.38 30.81 14.35
CA HIS A 1056 -24.03 32.08 15.00
C HIS A 1056 -22.53 32.39 14.91
N THR A 1057 -22.23 33.67 14.71
CA THR A 1057 -20.83 34.15 14.65
C THR A 1057 -20.21 34.36 16.03
N TRP A 1058 -21.01 34.66 17.05
CA TRP A 1058 -20.57 34.91 18.42
C TRP A 1058 -21.34 34.04 19.40
N VAL A 1059 -20.62 33.39 20.33
CA VAL A 1059 -21.19 32.41 21.26
C VAL A 1059 -20.75 32.73 22.68
N HIS A 1060 -21.68 32.71 23.62
CA HIS A 1060 -21.40 32.61 25.04
C HIS A 1060 -22.00 31.32 25.58
N LEU A 1061 -21.18 30.46 26.17
CA LEU A 1061 -21.58 29.13 26.62
C LEU A 1061 -21.33 29.00 28.13
N ALA A 1062 -22.39 28.78 28.90
CA ALA A 1062 -22.38 28.66 30.36
C ALA A 1062 -22.96 27.30 30.80
N CYS A 1063 -22.10 26.33 31.10
CA CYS A 1063 -22.51 25.00 31.57
C CYS A 1063 -21.33 24.27 32.24
N HIS A 1064 -21.54 23.01 32.66
CA HIS A 1064 -20.41 22.15 33.03
C HIS A 1064 -19.57 21.82 31.80
N GLY A 1065 -18.26 22.03 31.92
CA GLY A 1065 -17.25 21.49 31.01
C GLY A 1065 -16.46 20.39 31.72
N LYS A 1066 -16.15 19.32 31.01
CA LYS A 1066 -15.35 18.21 31.53
C LYS A 1066 -14.29 17.81 30.53
N GLN A 1067 -13.03 17.91 30.95
CA GLN A 1067 -11.90 17.31 30.24
C GLN A 1067 -11.84 15.81 30.60
N ASP A 1068 -11.66 14.94 29.61
CA ASP A 1068 -11.40 13.51 29.81
C ASP A 1068 -9.91 13.24 29.54
N PRO A 1069 -9.07 13.03 30.57
CA PRO A 1069 -7.62 12.84 30.41
C PRO A 1069 -7.23 11.49 29.81
N LYS A 1070 -8.16 10.51 29.75
CA LYS A 1070 -7.88 9.20 29.15
C LYS A 1070 -8.35 9.13 27.71
N GLN A 1071 -9.42 9.84 27.40
CA GLN A 1071 -9.98 9.94 26.07
C GLN A 1071 -10.24 11.42 25.72
N PRO A 1072 -9.20 12.21 25.39
CA PRO A 1072 -9.31 13.66 25.21
C PRO A 1072 -10.39 14.13 24.24
N TYR A 1073 -10.68 13.35 23.19
CA TYR A 1073 -11.75 13.63 22.23
C TYR A 1073 -13.18 13.49 22.81
N ASN A 1074 -13.33 12.79 23.92
CA ASN A 1074 -14.58 12.65 24.67
C ASN A 1074 -14.75 13.75 25.73
N SER A 1075 -13.80 14.69 25.83
CA SER A 1075 -13.99 15.94 26.58
C SER A 1075 -15.23 16.66 26.05
N HIS A 1076 -16.06 17.22 26.92
CA HIS A 1076 -17.39 17.64 26.52
C HIS A 1076 -17.97 18.77 27.37
N PHE A 1077 -18.97 19.43 26.77
CA PHE A 1077 -19.93 20.26 27.48
C PHE A 1077 -21.16 19.43 27.85
N VAL A 1078 -21.63 19.56 29.09
CA VAL A 1078 -22.81 18.83 29.56
C VAL A 1078 -24.08 19.55 29.11
N MET A 1079 -24.86 18.91 28.24
CA MET A 1079 -26.16 19.40 27.77
C MET A 1079 -27.32 18.69 28.49
N ARG A 1080 -28.56 19.06 28.13
CA ARG A 1080 -29.79 18.55 28.74
C ARG A 1080 -29.97 17.04 28.55
N ASP A 1081 -29.71 16.60 27.33
CA ASP A 1081 -29.82 15.23 26.84
C ASP A 1081 -28.43 14.60 26.81
N GLU A 1082 -27.71 14.58 25.69
CA GLU A 1082 -26.38 13.98 25.53
C GLU A 1082 -25.25 14.99 25.79
N HIS A 1083 -24.00 14.54 25.78
CA HIS A 1083 -22.85 15.42 25.89
C HIS A 1083 -22.51 16.02 24.52
N LEU A 1084 -22.23 17.33 24.45
CA LEU A 1084 -21.63 17.93 23.26
C LEU A 1084 -20.11 17.71 23.35
N THR A 1085 -19.62 16.71 22.63
CA THR A 1085 -18.22 16.29 22.72
C THR A 1085 -17.30 17.15 21.87
N LEU A 1086 -16.00 17.12 22.18
CA LEU A 1086 -14.96 17.75 21.37
C LEU A 1086 -14.99 17.18 19.94
N LEU A 1087 -15.19 15.87 19.79
CA LEU A 1087 -15.32 15.23 18.49
C LEU A 1087 -16.52 15.79 17.69
N ASP A 1088 -17.68 16.00 18.33
CA ASP A 1088 -18.85 16.60 17.68
C ASP A 1088 -18.54 17.97 17.07
N ILE A 1089 -17.78 18.80 17.80
CA ILE A 1089 -17.38 20.14 17.37
C ILE A 1089 -16.34 20.06 16.25
N MET A 1090 -15.37 19.15 16.37
CA MET A 1090 -14.27 18.98 15.41
C MET A 1090 -14.73 18.50 14.04
N GLU A 1091 -15.78 17.69 13.98
CA GLU A 1091 -16.34 17.18 12.72
C GLU A 1091 -17.08 18.27 11.93
N ARG A 1092 -17.32 19.45 12.52
CA ARG A 1092 -17.97 20.58 11.87
C ARG A 1092 -16.96 21.61 11.37
N ASP A 1093 -17.21 22.12 10.17
CA ASP A 1093 -16.52 23.28 9.64
C ASP A 1093 -17.42 24.51 9.84
N ILE A 1094 -16.99 25.43 10.69
CA ILE A 1094 -17.74 26.62 11.10
C ILE A 1094 -16.97 27.88 10.65
N PRO A 1095 -16.83 28.11 9.33
CA PRO A 1095 -15.93 29.14 8.80
C PRO A 1095 -16.36 30.58 9.11
N HIS A 1096 -17.61 30.77 9.57
CA HIS A 1096 -18.19 32.06 9.91
C HIS A 1096 -18.04 32.44 11.39
N ALA A 1097 -17.64 31.50 12.25
CA ALA A 1097 -17.46 31.75 13.67
C ALA A 1097 -16.37 32.82 13.92
N GLU A 1098 -16.62 33.72 14.87
CA GLU A 1098 -15.71 34.82 15.21
C GLU A 1098 -15.22 34.72 16.64
N PHE A 1099 -16.12 34.53 17.60
CA PHE A 1099 -15.80 34.60 19.02
C PHE A 1099 -16.61 33.61 19.86
N ALA A 1100 -15.94 32.95 20.80
CA ALA A 1100 -16.59 32.15 21.84
C ALA A 1100 -16.11 32.58 23.24
N PHE A 1101 -17.04 32.75 24.16
CA PHE A 1101 -16.75 32.85 25.59
C PHE A 1101 -17.23 31.58 26.29
N LEU A 1102 -16.30 30.80 26.85
CA LEU A 1102 -16.60 29.55 27.53
C LEU A 1102 -16.59 29.75 29.04
N SER A 1103 -17.78 30.01 29.60
CA SER A 1103 -18.03 30.00 31.03
C SER A 1103 -18.32 28.58 31.51
N ALA A 1104 -17.34 27.70 31.28
CA ALA A 1104 -17.42 26.28 31.62
C ALA A 1104 -16.05 25.81 32.13
N CYS A 1105 -16.04 24.87 33.07
CA CYS A 1105 -14.82 24.39 33.73
C CYS A 1105 -13.90 23.61 32.78
N HIS A 1106 -12.57 23.71 33.00
CA HIS A 1106 -11.54 22.90 32.33
C HIS A 1106 -11.58 22.96 30.79
N THR A 1107 -11.93 24.10 30.21
CA THR A 1107 -12.08 24.22 28.74
C THR A 1107 -10.77 24.47 28.00
N ALA A 1108 -9.73 24.91 28.73
CA ALA A 1108 -8.38 25.18 28.22
C ALA A 1108 -7.31 24.26 28.85
N VAL A 1109 -7.69 23.07 29.29
CA VAL A 1109 -6.80 22.13 29.98
C VAL A 1109 -6.40 21.03 29.02
N GLY A 1110 -5.12 21.00 28.64
CA GLY A 1110 -4.56 19.96 27.78
C GLY A 1110 -4.63 18.56 28.40
N ASP A 1111 -4.31 17.56 27.58
CA ASP A 1111 -4.24 16.17 28.00
C ASP A 1111 -3.08 15.90 28.98
N GLU A 1112 -3.27 15.00 29.95
CA GLU A 1112 -2.21 14.64 30.90
C GLU A 1112 -1.15 13.75 30.25
N GLU A 1113 -1.57 12.86 29.34
CA GLU A 1113 -0.69 11.91 28.66
C GLU A 1113 0.03 12.51 27.44
N THR A 1114 -0.61 13.45 26.75
CA THR A 1114 -0.16 14.07 25.49
C THR A 1114 -0.40 15.59 25.48
N PRO A 1115 0.18 16.35 26.43
CA PRO A 1115 -0.06 17.80 26.56
C PRO A 1115 0.28 18.60 25.29
N ASP A 1116 1.20 18.08 24.47
CA ASP A 1116 1.67 18.70 23.23
C ASP A 1116 0.80 18.40 21.99
N GLU A 1117 -0.19 17.51 22.07
CA GLU A 1117 -1.25 17.37 21.07
C GLU A 1117 -2.35 18.43 21.22
N VAL A 1118 -2.38 19.13 22.35
CA VAL A 1118 -3.26 20.27 22.64
C VAL A 1118 -4.74 19.96 22.39
N ILE A 1119 -5.21 18.82 22.90
CA ILE A 1119 -6.59 18.33 22.72
C ILE A 1119 -7.48 18.79 23.89
N HIS A 1120 -8.08 19.98 23.75
CA HIS A 1120 -9.04 20.53 24.72
C HIS A 1120 -10.15 21.35 24.04
N LEU A 1121 -11.26 21.61 24.75
CA LEU A 1121 -12.48 22.22 24.17
C LEU A 1121 -12.26 23.57 23.48
N ALA A 1122 -11.49 24.47 24.08
CA ALA A 1122 -11.19 25.78 23.49
C ALA A 1122 -10.34 25.68 22.20
N ALA A 1123 -9.38 24.75 22.14
CA ALA A 1123 -8.63 24.48 20.92
C ALA A 1123 -9.54 23.85 19.85
N GLY A 1124 -10.46 22.95 20.22
CA GLY A 1124 -11.45 22.37 19.31
C GLY A 1124 -12.34 23.41 18.60
N LEU A 1125 -12.84 24.39 19.35
CA LEU A 1125 -13.58 25.50 18.77
C LEU A 1125 -12.69 26.32 17.81
N GLN A 1126 -11.44 26.57 18.19
CA GLN A 1126 -10.51 27.27 17.30
C GLN A 1126 -10.30 26.53 15.98
N PHE A 1127 -10.08 25.21 16.04
CA PHE A 1127 -9.81 24.40 14.85
C PHE A 1127 -11.05 24.17 13.97
N SER A 1128 -12.26 24.20 14.54
CA SER A 1128 -13.53 24.18 13.79
C SER A 1128 -13.85 25.51 13.11
N GLY A 1129 -13.27 26.63 13.56
CA GLY A 1129 -13.33 27.91 12.83
C GLY A 1129 -13.41 29.16 13.70
N PHE A 1130 -13.59 29.03 15.02
CA PHE A 1130 -13.64 30.19 15.91
C PHE A 1130 -12.30 30.93 15.89
N LYS A 1131 -12.37 32.21 15.57
CA LYS A 1131 -11.17 33.03 15.44
C LYS A 1131 -10.61 33.40 16.81
N SER A 1132 -11.47 33.60 17.84
CA SER A 1132 -11.11 33.91 19.23
C SER A 1132 -11.92 33.12 20.24
N VAL A 1133 -11.25 32.63 21.29
CA VAL A 1133 -11.91 31.90 22.37
C VAL A 1133 -11.40 32.40 23.73
N ILE A 1134 -12.32 32.68 24.66
CA ILE A 1134 -12.01 32.79 26.08
C ILE A 1134 -12.34 31.44 26.72
N GLY A 1135 -11.35 30.82 27.36
CA GLY A 1135 -11.48 29.55 28.07
C GLY A 1135 -11.01 29.64 29.52
N THR A 1136 -11.14 28.53 30.24
CA THR A 1136 -10.79 28.42 31.66
C THR A 1136 -9.77 27.29 31.90
N LEU A 1137 -8.77 27.55 32.73
CA LEU A 1137 -7.73 26.57 33.09
C LEU A 1137 -8.16 25.59 34.19
N TRP A 1138 -9.23 25.87 34.94
CA TRP A 1138 -9.79 24.99 35.98
C TRP A 1138 -11.24 25.39 36.31
N GLU A 1139 -11.81 24.80 37.36
CA GLU A 1139 -13.16 25.09 37.84
C GLU A 1139 -13.31 26.54 38.35
N VAL A 1140 -14.35 27.22 37.88
CA VAL A 1140 -14.66 28.61 38.26
C VAL A 1140 -15.86 28.63 39.21
N ASP A 1141 -15.74 29.37 40.31
CA ASP A 1141 -16.88 29.62 41.20
C ASP A 1141 -17.89 30.52 40.49
N HIS A 1142 -19.11 30.02 40.33
CA HIS A 1142 -20.17 30.68 39.58
C HIS A 1142 -20.63 32.01 40.22
N SER A 1143 -20.47 32.19 41.54
CA SER A 1143 -20.78 33.45 42.23
C SER A 1143 -19.77 34.57 41.91
N VAL A 1144 -18.58 34.17 41.47
CA VAL A 1144 -17.44 35.05 41.22
C VAL A 1144 -17.25 35.28 39.71
N ALA A 1145 -17.56 34.28 38.88
CA ALA A 1145 -17.50 34.34 37.42
C ALA A 1145 -18.29 35.52 36.84
N GLN A 1146 -19.48 35.81 37.38
CA GLN A 1146 -20.34 36.90 36.90
C GLN A 1146 -19.66 38.28 36.94
N HIS A 1147 -18.81 38.54 37.93
CA HIS A 1147 -18.07 39.81 38.03
C HIS A 1147 -17.08 39.95 36.87
N VAL A 1148 -16.35 38.88 36.55
CA VAL A 1148 -15.38 38.86 35.43
C VAL A 1148 -16.10 38.91 34.09
N VAL A 1149 -17.17 38.14 33.90
CA VAL A 1149 -17.97 38.11 32.67
C VAL A 1149 -18.63 39.46 32.41
N GLY A 1150 -19.22 40.08 33.43
CA GLY A 1150 -19.80 41.42 33.35
C GLY A 1150 -18.75 42.46 32.96
N ALA A 1151 -17.63 42.52 33.72
CA ALA A 1151 -16.53 43.43 33.42
C ALA A 1151 -15.93 43.19 32.02
N PHE A 1152 -15.85 41.94 31.57
CA PHE A 1152 -15.37 41.60 30.23
C PHE A 1152 -16.27 42.21 29.14
N TYR A 1153 -17.58 41.93 29.16
CA TYR A 1153 -18.48 42.42 28.12
C TYR A 1153 -18.66 43.94 28.17
N GLU A 1154 -18.62 44.56 29.35
CA GLU A 1154 -18.60 46.02 29.49
C GLU A 1154 -17.39 46.64 28.78
N ASN A 1155 -16.18 46.08 28.97
CA ASN A 1155 -14.98 46.54 28.26
C ASN A 1155 -15.02 46.17 26.77
N MET A 1156 -15.53 44.99 26.41
CA MET A 1156 -15.63 44.51 25.04
C MET A 1156 -16.47 45.44 24.16
N PHE A 1157 -17.53 46.00 24.72
CA PHE A 1157 -18.51 46.84 24.01
C PHE A 1157 -18.47 48.33 24.40
N MET A 1158 -17.47 48.76 25.18
CA MET A 1158 -17.37 50.13 25.70
C MET A 1158 -17.43 51.20 24.60
N ASP A 1159 -16.76 50.97 23.46
CA ASP A 1159 -16.65 51.91 22.34
C ASP A 1159 -17.79 51.81 21.31
N LEU A 1160 -18.72 50.86 21.46
CA LEU A 1160 -19.81 50.64 20.50
C LEU A 1160 -20.98 51.63 20.67
N LYS A 1161 -20.93 52.46 21.72
CA LYS A 1161 -21.96 53.48 22.00
C LYS A 1161 -22.09 54.54 20.89
N ASP A 1162 -21.08 54.68 20.02
CA ASP A 1162 -21.04 55.64 18.90
C ASP A 1162 -21.27 55.01 17.50
N GLY A 1163 -21.85 53.80 17.42
CA GLY A 1163 -22.19 53.16 16.14
C GLY A 1163 -21.09 52.28 15.53
N GLY A 1164 -20.19 51.74 16.36
CA GLY A 1164 -19.13 50.81 15.93
C GLY A 1164 -19.62 49.38 15.62
N VAL A 1165 -18.75 48.57 15.03
CA VAL A 1165 -18.99 47.15 14.71
C VAL A 1165 -18.39 46.26 15.80
N MET A 1166 -19.07 45.17 16.16
CA MET A 1166 -18.53 44.15 17.07
C MET A 1166 -17.18 43.63 16.56
N ASP A 1167 -16.17 43.66 17.43
CA ASP A 1167 -14.78 43.38 17.05
C ASP A 1167 -14.12 42.42 18.04
N CYS A 1168 -14.04 41.15 17.63
CA CYS A 1168 -13.42 40.08 18.40
C CYS A 1168 -11.90 40.28 18.63
N THR A 1169 -11.24 41.24 17.94
CA THR A 1169 -9.84 41.59 18.23
C THR A 1169 -9.62 42.10 19.63
N LYS A 1170 -10.63 42.74 20.22
CA LYS A 1170 -10.57 43.38 21.52
C LYS A 1170 -10.62 42.39 22.67
N ALA A 1171 -10.93 41.10 22.43
CA ALA A 1171 -11.17 40.12 23.48
C ALA A 1171 -10.01 40.01 24.49
N ALA A 1172 -8.75 39.90 24.04
CA ALA A 1172 -7.62 39.83 24.96
C ALA A 1172 -7.43 41.12 25.78
N TRP A 1173 -7.66 42.28 25.18
CA TRP A 1173 -7.60 43.57 25.87
C TRP A 1173 -8.75 43.72 26.88
N ALA A 1174 -9.97 43.33 26.50
CA ALA A 1174 -11.15 43.36 27.35
C ALA A 1174 -10.98 42.42 28.55
N LEU A 1175 -10.41 41.22 28.33
CA LEU A 1175 -10.08 40.30 29.41
C LEU A 1175 -9.04 40.89 30.37
N ASN A 1176 -7.94 41.46 29.84
CA ASN A 1176 -6.93 42.10 30.67
C ASN A 1176 -7.51 43.27 31.49
N ARG A 1177 -8.34 44.13 30.89
CA ARG A 1177 -9.05 45.20 31.62
C ARG A 1177 -9.99 44.65 32.69
N ALA A 1178 -10.74 43.59 32.38
CA ALA A 1178 -11.68 42.96 33.30
C ALA A 1178 -10.97 42.39 34.53
N THR A 1179 -9.86 41.66 34.34
CA THR A 1179 -9.08 41.10 35.47
C THR A 1179 -8.48 42.20 36.35
N HIS A 1180 -8.14 43.36 35.79
CA HIS A 1180 -7.74 44.54 36.56
C HIS A 1180 -8.90 45.19 37.33
N ALA A 1181 -10.06 45.35 36.69
CA ALA A 1181 -11.23 46.00 37.29
C ALA A 1181 -11.75 45.23 38.51
N VAL A 1182 -11.67 43.89 38.48
CA VAL A 1182 -12.19 43.03 39.55
C VAL A 1182 -11.16 42.67 40.63
N LYS A 1183 -9.95 43.27 40.64
CA LYS A 1183 -8.85 42.93 41.57
C LYS A 1183 -9.26 43.00 43.06
N ALA A 1184 -10.19 43.89 43.42
CA ALA A 1184 -10.66 44.08 44.79
C ALA A 1184 -11.79 43.12 45.21
N GLU A 1185 -12.54 42.58 44.24
CA GLU A 1185 -13.77 41.82 44.47
C GLU A 1185 -13.58 40.32 44.23
N VAL A 1186 -12.63 39.95 43.37
CA VAL A 1186 -12.42 38.57 42.92
C VAL A 1186 -11.07 38.02 43.43
N PRO A 1187 -11.07 36.85 44.11
CA PRO A 1187 -9.86 36.17 44.55
C PRO A 1187 -8.89 35.87 43.40
N LEU A 1188 -7.58 35.81 43.71
CA LEU A 1188 -6.52 35.67 42.70
C LEU A 1188 -6.72 34.46 41.78
N GLU A 1189 -7.00 33.29 42.36
CA GLU A 1189 -7.21 32.04 41.61
C GLU A 1189 -8.46 32.05 40.73
N GLN A 1190 -9.44 32.91 41.02
CA GLN A 1190 -10.65 33.07 40.20
C GLN A 1190 -10.46 34.14 39.11
N ARG A 1191 -9.44 35.02 39.22
CA ARG A 1191 -9.07 35.96 38.15
C ARG A 1191 -8.17 35.32 37.09
N MET A 1192 -7.17 34.57 37.53
CA MET A 1192 -6.16 33.97 36.63
C MET A 1192 -6.62 32.68 35.94
N VAL A 1193 -7.85 32.24 36.19
CA VAL A 1193 -8.40 31.05 35.53
C VAL A 1193 -8.77 31.32 34.07
N PHE A 1194 -9.15 32.55 33.74
CA PHE A 1194 -9.57 32.94 32.40
C PHE A 1194 -8.38 33.21 31.51
N VAL A 1195 -8.33 32.52 30.38
CA VAL A 1195 -7.30 32.68 29.36
C VAL A 1195 -7.91 32.99 28.02
N HIS A 1196 -7.28 33.89 27.28
CA HIS A 1196 -7.63 34.16 25.90
C HIS A 1196 -6.79 33.29 24.97
N ILE A 1197 -7.42 32.39 24.21
CA ILE A 1197 -6.78 31.51 23.22
C ILE A 1197 -7.09 32.04 21.81
N VAL A 1198 -6.02 32.55 21.16
CA VAL A 1198 -5.91 33.13 19.81
C VAL A 1198 -6.90 34.24 19.41
N PHE A 1199 -6.44 35.22 18.61
CA PHE A 1199 -7.20 36.02 17.61
C PHE A 1199 -6.24 36.86 16.74
N ALA A 1200 -6.69 37.36 15.57
CA ALA A 1200 -5.94 38.24 14.66
C ALA A 1200 -6.67 39.53 14.19
N THR A 1201 -6.07 40.71 14.40
CA THR A 1201 -6.51 42.01 13.84
C THR A 1201 -6.31 42.14 12.31
N SER A 1202 -7.22 42.81 11.61
CA SER A 1202 -7.00 43.23 10.21
C SER A 1202 -6.34 44.61 10.16
N SER A 1203 -5.21 44.74 9.49
CA SER A 1203 -4.64 46.06 9.17
C SER A 1203 -5.42 46.71 8.02
N SER A 1204 -6.51 47.40 8.32
CA SER A 1204 -7.06 48.44 7.45
C SER A 1204 -6.79 49.79 8.10
N GLY A 1205 -5.92 50.59 7.48
CA GLY A 1205 -5.31 51.75 8.10
C GLY A 1205 -6.29 52.84 8.52
N THR A 1206 -6.15 53.27 9.78
CA THR A 1206 -6.16 54.69 10.18
C THR A 1206 -5.37 54.79 11.47
N SER A 1207 -4.28 55.56 11.44
CA SER A 1207 -3.64 56.07 12.65
C SER A 1207 -4.62 57.01 13.35
N SER A 1208 -5.31 56.55 14.40
CA SER A 1208 -5.99 57.44 15.34
C SER A 1208 -5.25 57.40 16.68
N ASN A 1209 -4.45 58.43 16.92
CA ASN A 1209 -4.04 58.82 18.27
C ASN A 1209 -5.32 59.04 19.09
N TYR A 1210 -5.52 58.26 20.16
CA TYR A 1210 -6.48 58.58 21.21
C TYR A 1210 -5.74 59.27 22.39
N PRO A 1211 -6.38 60.25 23.05
CA PRO A 1211 -5.69 61.18 23.94
C PRO A 1211 -5.46 60.60 25.34
N LEU A 1212 -4.26 60.85 25.87
CA LEU A 1212 -3.92 60.65 27.28
C LEU A 1212 -4.78 61.56 28.16
N ALA A 1213 -5.42 60.99 29.19
CA ALA A 1213 -6.08 61.74 30.26
C ALA A 1213 -5.03 62.41 31.19
N PRO A 1214 -5.36 63.55 31.84
CA PRO A 1214 -4.38 64.48 32.40
C PRO A 1214 -3.89 64.06 33.79
N THR A 1215 -2.58 64.13 34.01
CA THR A 1215 -1.96 64.09 35.34
C THR A 1215 -2.01 65.47 36.01
N PRO A 1216 -2.14 65.55 37.35
CA PRO A 1216 -2.23 66.81 38.07
C PRO A 1216 -0.85 67.47 38.20
N VAL A 1217 -0.85 68.80 38.05
CA VAL A 1217 0.29 69.70 38.22
C VAL A 1217 0.67 69.78 39.71
N CYS A 1218 1.95 69.54 40.01
CA CYS A 1218 2.63 70.13 41.15
C CYS A 1218 3.98 70.70 40.69
N THR A 1219 4.16 71.97 41.04
CA THR A 1219 5.18 72.93 40.64
C THR A 1219 6.52 72.77 41.37
N ASN A 1220 7.60 73.13 40.68
CA ASN A 1220 8.82 73.87 41.12
C ASN A 1220 10.07 73.30 40.43
N ASP A 1221 10.64 74.03 39.46
CA ASP A 1221 11.77 74.97 39.63
C ASP A 1221 13.06 74.19 39.98
N ARG A 1222 14.10 74.10 39.13
CA ARG A 1222 14.94 75.22 38.66
C ARG A 1222 16.02 74.78 37.65
N ASP A 1223 16.51 75.79 36.92
CA ASP A 1223 17.80 75.96 36.20
C ASP A 1223 17.94 75.31 34.80
N ALA A 1224 17.80 76.07 33.69
CA ALA A 1224 18.78 76.99 33.04
C ALA A 1224 19.94 76.20 32.40
N GLU A 1225 20.36 76.32 31.13
CA GLU A 1225 20.34 77.31 30.04
C GLU A 1225 20.34 76.49 28.71
N GLY A 1226 19.72 76.86 27.58
CA GLY A 1226 20.07 77.98 26.72
C GLY A 1226 20.52 77.48 25.32
N VAL A 1227 19.72 77.80 24.28
CA VAL A 1227 20.16 78.29 22.94
C VAL A 1227 20.98 77.31 22.05
N ALA A 1228 20.71 76.99 20.78
CA ALA A 1228 19.80 77.48 19.74
C ALA A 1228 19.88 76.58 18.48
N CYS A 1229 18.83 76.70 17.65
CA CYS A 1229 18.85 76.73 16.16
C CYS A 1229 19.40 75.53 15.36
N LYS A 1230 18.87 75.11 14.20
CA LYS A 1230 17.75 75.55 13.35
C LYS A 1230 17.61 74.51 12.23
N THR A 1231 16.37 74.11 11.95
CA THR A 1231 15.71 73.99 10.63
C THR A 1231 16.47 73.47 9.39
N SER A 1232 15.90 72.47 8.70
CA SER A 1232 15.21 72.56 7.38
C SER A 1232 15.09 71.14 6.76
N LYS A 1233 13.88 70.64 6.41
CA LYS A 1233 13.19 70.74 5.09
C LYS A 1233 14.06 70.17 3.95
N VAL A 1234 13.64 69.32 3.00
CA VAL A 1234 12.32 69.10 2.35
C VAL A 1234 12.44 68.04 1.22
N HIS A 1235 11.31 67.35 0.91
CA HIS A 1235 10.87 66.67 -0.35
C HIS A 1235 11.61 65.39 -0.84
N ARG A 1236 10.97 64.24 -1.12
CA ARG A 1236 9.77 63.85 -1.92
C ARG A 1236 10.02 63.92 -3.44
N ILE A 1237 10.10 62.76 -4.11
CA ILE A 1237 9.23 62.30 -5.24
C ILE A 1237 9.87 61.09 -5.97
N ALA A 1238 8.94 60.21 -6.40
CA ALA A 1238 8.95 58.99 -7.20
C ALA A 1238 9.98 58.81 -8.34
N HIS A 1239 10.26 57.54 -8.68
CA HIS A 1239 9.90 56.87 -9.96
C HIS A 1239 10.45 55.42 -9.97
N GLY A 1240 9.64 54.44 -10.40
CA GLY A 1240 10.14 53.26 -11.12
C GLY A 1240 9.91 53.45 -12.63
N PRO A 1241 9.96 52.43 -13.50
CA PRO A 1241 10.50 51.06 -13.40
C PRO A 1241 11.36 50.68 -14.66
N ASP A 1242 11.55 49.37 -14.91
CA ASP A 1242 11.94 48.72 -16.19
C ASP A 1242 13.43 48.81 -16.61
N SER A 1243 14.11 47.85 -17.25
CA SER A 1243 13.90 46.46 -17.70
C SER A 1243 15.21 46.02 -18.44
N TRP A 1244 15.33 44.71 -18.79
CA TRP A 1244 16.25 44.05 -19.77
C TRP A 1244 17.64 43.53 -19.35
N GLN A 1245 17.73 42.18 -19.32
CA GLN A 1245 18.65 41.21 -19.98
C GLN A 1245 19.85 41.74 -20.85
N PRO A 1246 20.70 40.86 -21.42
CA PRO A 1246 21.52 39.74 -20.89
C PRO A 1246 23.00 39.85 -21.40
N MET A 1247 23.97 39.08 -20.87
CA MET A 1247 25.14 38.69 -21.70
C MET A 1247 26.01 37.58 -21.11
N ILE A 1248 26.35 36.64 -21.98
CA ILE A 1248 27.30 35.52 -21.85
C ILE A 1248 28.69 36.01 -22.28
N MET A 1249 29.76 35.57 -21.59
CA MET A 1249 31.02 35.00 -22.16
C MET A 1249 32.23 35.18 -21.22
N GLY A 1250 32.77 34.03 -20.84
CA GLY A 1250 34.17 33.62 -20.59
C GLY A 1250 35.33 34.61 -20.44
N GLY A 1251 36.29 34.19 -19.61
CA GLY A 1251 37.66 34.71 -19.63
C GLY A 1251 38.50 34.25 -18.45
N GLU A 1252 39.23 33.15 -18.62
CA GLU A 1252 40.32 32.71 -17.75
C GLU A 1252 41.49 33.71 -17.70
N GLY A 1253 42.27 33.69 -16.62
CA GLY A 1253 43.66 34.18 -16.66
C GLY A 1253 44.30 34.55 -15.31
N LYS A 1254 45.00 33.57 -14.71
CA LYS A 1254 46.40 33.57 -14.21
C LYS A 1254 46.96 34.86 -13.55
N SER A 1255 47.83 34.88 -12.55
CA SER A 1255 48.59 33.95 -11.70
C SER A 1255 49.58 34.83 -10.88
N TRP A 1256 50.36 34.24 -9.97
CA TRP A 1256 51.65 34.67 -9.35
C TRP A 1256 51.61 34.71 -7.81
N VAL A 1257 52.54 34.15 -7.01
CA VAL A 1257 53.53 33.04 -7.04
C VAL A 1257 54.32 33.10 -5.72
N GLY A 1258 54.70 31.93 -5.17
CA GLY A 1258 55.94 31.68 -4.41
C GLY A 1258 55.78 31.36 -2.91
N ARG A 1259 56.50 30.43 -2.27
CA ARG A 1259 57.54 29.44 -2.67
C ARG A 1259 57.87 28.55 -1.43
N ASN A 1260 57.90 27.21 -1.60
CA ASN A 1260 59.02 26.25 -1.32
C ASN A 1260 59.45 25.94 0.16
N ASP A 1261 59.78 24.70 0.60
CA ASP A 1261 60.58 23.60 0.00
C ASP A 1261 60.34 22.17 0.60
N HIS A 1262 60.41 21.14 -0.27
CA HIS A 1262 61.05 19.78 -0.23
C HIS A 1262 60.75 18.68 0.84
N HIS A 1263 60.70 17.34 0.59
CA HIS A 1263 61.17 16.45 -0.50
C HIS A 1263 60.49 15.04 -0.52
N ASP A 1264 60.30 14.46 -1.73
CA ASP A 1264 60.43 13.07 -2.28
C ASP A 1264 59.74 11.84 -1.62
N GLN A 1265 59.18 10.81 -2.29
CA GLN A 1265 59.42 10.18 -3.62
C GLN A 1265 58.23 9.29 -4.07
N ALA A 1266 58.07 9.06 -5.39
CA ALA A 1266 57.01 8.31 -6.12
C ALA A 1266 57.36 6.79 -6.29
N PRO A 1267 56.68 5.89 -7.09
CA PRO A 1267 55.81 6.13 -8.26
C PRO A 1267 54.59 5.18 -8.54
N SER A 1268 53.86 5.55 -9.61
CA SER A 1268 53.17 4.75 -10.67
C SER A 1268 51.76 4.15 -10.51
N GLN A 1269 50.89 4.62 -11.44
CA GLN A 1269 49.63 4.11 -12.04
C GLN A 1269 49.72 2.67 -12.62
N PRO A 1270 48.61 1.95 -13.03
CA PRO A 1270 47.48 2.48 -13.83
C PRO A 1270 46.04 1.90 -13.67
N LEU A 1271 45.09 2.66 -14.23
CA LEU A 1271 43.82 2.36 -14.94
C LEU A 1271 43.19 0.93 -14.88
N LEU A 1272 41.87 0.88 -14.68
CA LEU A 1272 40.90 0.36 -15.69
C LEU A 1272 39.42 0.67 -15.34
N ARG A 1273 38.65 0.89 -16.41
CA ARG A 1273 37.22 1.22 -16.52
C ARG A 1273 36.28 0.13 -15.99
N VAL A 1274 35.14 0.50 -15.40
CA VAL A 1274 33.78 0.51 -16.00
C VAL A 1274 33.00 1.65 -15.35
#